data_AF-A0A2U1KUQ5-F1
#
_entry.id   AF-A0A2U1KUQ5-F1
#
_cell.length_a   1.000
_cell.length_b   1.000
_cell.length_c   1.000
_cell.angle_alpha   90.00
_cell.angle_beta   90.00
_cell.angle_gamma   90.00
#
_symmetry.space_group_name_H-M   'P 1'
#
loop_
_entity.id
_entity.type
_entity.pdbx_description
1 polymer ?
#
loop_
_entity_poly.entity_id
_entity_poly.type
_entity_poly.pdbx_seq_one_letter_code
_entity_poly.pdbx_strand_id
1 'polypeptide(L)'
;MVAFGKRLKDRQIEEWQGYYINYKLMKKKVKQYAHQIKIGGYEHRYVLKDFSKMLDSQIEKIVLFLLEQQGILGSRIAKLAEEQDMLQIKSDLPKIASLREAYRDIGRDLLKLLFFVEINATGLRKILKKFDKRLGYRFTDYYVKTRADHPYSQLQQIFKHVGLGAVVGAISRNLAELEGFQGSNLSIYDQPTRPPQDPVIDTIRAAVDRLSYSTNFLTYLGQHALIIHEELPTPNEENVDDERYNFMSLSLNLVNTFLYMVNTYIIVPTADDYSMSLGAAATVCGIIIGAMAVAQIFSSIYFSAWSNKSYFKPLVYSSIILFVGNAMYALAYDFNSITVLLLGRLFCGLGSARAVNRRYISDCVPLKIRMQASAGFVSASALGMACGPAIAGLLQVKFKIYMITINPNTLPGWVMAVAWLLYLAWLLISFREPPHLSQEDCVPEHSASQAESDALEKGITQPLLNSEAHQDYQDQDGDVSEEPSEDSRAPVSSIGAAYKLLTPSVKVQLLIYFMLKYAMEILLAESSVITSYYFNWTTSKVSLFLVCLGLTVLPVNVIVGSNISNMFEDRQILLASEIMVCLGIVASFHIIVPYTVTQYVISGLIMFVSAEVLEGVNLSLLSRVMSSRLSRGTFNGGLLSTEAGTIARVIADATITLGGYAGESRLLNEPRDSKSSSVIVLLASLLHSPWRHGKNVVVAVKPCLSPSVVDHPLRPANDHLLYRVFPFMHQATRAPKVSYYDYIIVGGGTAGCPLAATLSQTSSVLLLERGGTPFGNINITHLSAFGAALSDLSPKSPSQRFVSEDGVINARARVLGGGSSLNAGFYSRADSEYISNAGWDAKLVNESYRWVERMVAFQPPLRQWQSAIRNSLIEIGIRPYNGYTLDHMYGTKVGGTIFDGLGHRHSSAELLYYADPDGLIVYLHAPVQKILFTSEGKSKPTANGVIFTDANGLSHRAYLKSGPSNEIIVCSGALGSPQLLMLSGVGPQKHLETHNISVVLNQPLVGQGMADNPMNAVFVPSPRPVEVSLIQVVGITHNGSYIEGASGEQYFASETHSTQDFGMFSPKIGQLSTVPPKQRTEEALNRAIEAMKYLPLSAFVGGFILEKIIGPLSRGHLELRSTNPNDNPSVTFNYFKERGDLERCVEGIKIIEKVIESRSFSRFRYNYLPITTLLNMTANSPVNLLPKHANASRSLEQFCRDTVMTIWHYHGGCQVSEVVDHEYKVIGVDALRVIDGSTFNSSPGTNPQATVMMLGRYMGVKMLSERLVSNGTDS
;
A
#
# COMPACT_ATOMS: atom_id res chain seq x y z
N MET A 1 36.07 6.69 -27.82
CA MET A 1 35.84 5.33 -27.25
C MET A 1 37.10 4.45 -27.09
N VAL A 2 38.22 4.71 -27.79
CA VAL A 2 39.46 3.90 -27.66
C VAL A 2 40.28 4.24 -26.41
N ALA A 3 40.23 5.50 -25.95
CA ALA A 3 40.97 6.00 -24.78
C ALA A 3 40.52 5.45 -23.40
N PHE A 4 39.27 4.95 -23.27
CA PHE A 4 38.76 4.51 -21.96
C PHE A 4 39.43 3.24 -21.43
N GLY A 5 39.76 2.28 -22.30
CA GLY A 5 40.45 1.06 -21.85
C GLY A 5 41.87 1.33 -21.33
N LYS A 6 42.54 2.38 -21.83
CA LYS A 6 43.84 2.85 -21.34
C LYS A 6 43.68 3.61 -20.02
N ARG A 7 42.75 4.58 -19.97
CA ARG A 7 42.40 5.31 -18.74
C ARG A 7 41.89 4.44 -17.58
N LEU A 8 41.17 3.35 -17.89
CA LEU A 8 40.73 2.37 -16.89
C LEU A 8 41.94 1.66 -16.29
N LYS A 9 42.91 1.25 -17.11
CA LYS A 9 44.14 0.60 -16.64
C LYS A 9 45.04 1.55 -15.84
N ASP A 10 45.14 2.82 -16.25
CA ASP A 10 46.03 3.81 -15.64
C ASP A 10 45.48 4.42 -14.33
N ARG A 11 44.17 4.29 -14.05
CA ARG A 11 43.49 4.86 -12.87
C ARG A 11 42.89 3.81 -11.93
N GLN A 12 43.22 2.54 -12.13
CA GLN A 12 42.81 1.47 -11.22
C GLN A 12 43.60 1.58 -9.92
N ILE A 13 42.92 1.39 -8.79
CA ILE A 13 43.58 1.20 -7.50
C ILE A 13 44.30 -0.16 -7.57
N GLU A 14 45.61 -0.18 -7.33
CA GLU A 14 46.46 -1.37 -7.52
C GLU A 14 45.95 -2.59 -6.74
N GLU A 15 45.50 -2.37 -5.50
CA GLU A 15 44.94 -3.40 -4.63
C GLU A 15 43.65 -4.03 -5.18
N TRP A 16 42.89 -3.31 -6.01
CA TRP A 16 41.53 -3.70 -6.43
C TRP A 16 41.42 -4.07 -7.90
N GLN A 17 42.55 -4.21 -8.62
CA GLN A 17 42.58 -4.43 -10.07
C GLN A 17 41.71 -5.61 -10.54
N GLY A 18 41.61 -6.70 -9.74
CA GLY A 18 40.81 -7.88 -10.06
C GLY A 18 39.29 -7.66 -10.09
N TYR A 19 38.79 -6.65 -9.38
CA TYR A 19 37.35 -6.44 -9.15
C TYR A 19 36.70 -5.47 -10.15
N TYR A 20 37.50 -4.75 -10.94
CA TYR A 20 36.98 -3.88 -11.99
C TYR A 20 36.40 -4.66 -13.18
N ILE A 21 35.46 -4.03 -13.90
CA ILE A 21 34.89 -4.57 -15.13
C ILE A 21 35.97 -4.88 -16.17
N ASN A 22 35.96 -6.11 -16.72
CA ASN A 22 36.89 -6.48 -17.78
C ASN A 22 36.47 -5.93 -19.15
N TYR A 23 36.59 -4.61 -19.31
CA TYR A 23 36.14 -3.89 -20.51
C TYR A 23 36.82 -4.37 -21.80
N LYS A 24 38.07 -4.84 -21.73
CA LYS A 24 38.83 -5.36 -22.88
C LYS A 24 38.25 -6.68 -23.39
N LEU A 25 37.96 -7.62 -22.48
CA LEU A 25 37.33 -8.90 -22.80
C LEU A 25 35.95 -8.68 -23.44
N MET A 26 35.11 -7.89 -22.76
CA MET A 26 33.75 -7.59 -23.24
C MET A 26 33.79 -6.96 -24.64
N LYS A 27 34.69 -5.99 -24.87
CA LYS A 27 34.87 -5.37 -26.18
C LYS A 27 35.26 -6.38 -27.26
N LYS A 28 36.12 -7.36 -26.95
CA LYS A 28 36.53 -8.41 -27.91
C LYS A 28 35.34 -9.29 -28.29
N LYS A 29 34.53 -9.69 -27.31
CA LYS A 29 33.31 -10.49 -27.53
C LYS A 29 32.27 -9.78 -28.38
N VAL A 30 32.00 -8.49 -28.13
CA VAL A 30 31.11 -7.68 -28.98
C VAL A 30 31.59 -7.64 -30.45
N LYS A 31 32.91 -7.60 -30.69
CA LYS A 31 33.44 -7.70 -32.06
C LYS A 31 33.21 -9.07 -32.70
N GLN A 32 33.35 -10.14 -31.93
CA GLN A 32 33.16 -11.52 -32.40
C GLN A 32 31.69 -11.76 -32.79
N TYR A 33 30.74 -11.36 -31.94
CA TYR A 33 29.31 -11.48 -32.26
C TYR A 33 28.94 -10.71 -33.54
N ALA A 34 29.45 -9.48 -33.70
CA ALA A 34 29.18 -8.69 -34.89
C ALA A 34 29.77 -9.30 -36.18
N HIS A 35 30.86 -10.06 -36.07
CA HIS A 35 31.46 -10.76 -37.22
C HIS A 35 30.70 -12.05 -37.55
N GLN A 36 30.28 -12.81 -36.53
CA GLN A 36 29.57 -14.08 -36.71
C GLN A 36 28.13 -13.90 -37.20
N ILE A 37 27.43 -12.83 -36.78
CA ILE A 37 26.11 -12.46 -37.31
C ILE A 37 26.20 -12.14 -38.81
N LYS A 38 27.28 -11.49 -39.27
CA LYS A 38 27.51 -11.22 -40.69
C LYS A 38 27.77 -12.47 -41.54
N ILE A 39 28.19 -13.58 -40.92
CA ILE A 39 28.52 -14.85 -41.60
C ILE A 39 27.32 -15.83 -41.50
N GLY A 40 26.20 -15.44 -40.88
CA GLY A 40 25.01 -16.29 -40.72
C GLY A 40 25.16 -17.40 -39.67
N GLY A 41 26.15 -17.32 -38.78
CA GLY A 41 26.53 -18.44 -37.90
C GLY A 41 25.81 -18.53 -36.55
N TYR A 42 25.01 -17.55 -36.13
CA TYR A 42 24.28 -17.58 -34.84
C TYR A 42 22.93 -16.89 -34.92
N GLU A 43 21.91 -17.50 -34.31
CA GLU A 43 20.63 -16.85 -34.06
C GLU A 43 20.78 -15.66 -33.10
N HIS A 44 20.11 -14.55 -33.42
CA HIS A 44 20.14 -13.30 -32.66
C HIS A 44 19.81 -13.46 -31.17
N ARG A 45 18.91 -14.40 -30.85
CA ARG A 45 18.49 -14.70 -29.47
C ARG A 45 19.63 -15.27 -28.62
N TYR A 46 20.53 -16.05 -29.22
CA TYR A 46 21.69 -16.64 -28.54
C TYR A 46 22.70 -15.56 -28.13
N VAL A 47 22.99 -14.60 -29.03
CA VAL A 47 23.94 -13.51 -28.77
C VAL A 47 23.48 -12.60 -27.63
N LEU A 48 22.19 -12.25 -27.59
CA LEU A 48 21.62 -11.43 -26.51
C LEU A 48 21.69 -12.15 -25.16
N LYS A 49 21.36 -13.44 -25.14
CA LYS A 49 21.40 -14.28 -23.93
C LYS A 49 22.82 -14.47 -23.40
N ASP A 50 23.78 -14.76 -24.28
CA ASP A 50 25.19 -14.98 -23.89
C ASP A 50 25.84 -13.69 -23.38
N PHE A 51 25.60 -12.56 -24.07
CA PHE A 51 26.11 -11.27 -23.63
C PHE A 51 25.46 -10.80 -22.31
N SER A 52 24.16 -11.02 -22.11
CA SER A 52 23.47 -10.77 -20.84
C SER A 52 24.09 -11.55 -19.69
N LYS A 53 24.35 -12.84 -19.86
CA LYS A 53 25.01 -13.67 -18.83
C LYS A 53 26.41 -13.17 -18.49
N MET A 54 27.18 -12.80 -19.49
CA MET A 54 28.53 -12.27 -19.29
C MET A 54 28.50 -10.91 -18.56
N LEU A 55 27.52 -10.07 -18.85
CA LEU A 55 27.32 -8.78 -18.18
C LEU A 55 26.87 -8.96 -16.72
N ASP A 56 25.90 -9.86 -16.47
CA ASP A 56 25.43 -10.25 -15.13
C ASP A 56 26.62 -10.72 -14.27
N SER A 57 27.49 -11.59 -14.80
CA SER A 57 28.69 -12.08 -14.08
C SER A 57 29.71 -10.98 -13.75
N GLN A 58 29.89 -9.98 -14.64
CA GLN A 58 30.78 -8.85 -14.33
C GLN A 58 30.18 -7.93 -13.26
N ILE A 59 28.86 -7.70 -13.30
CA ILE A 59 28.14 -6.90 -12.29
C ILE A 59 28.21 -7.58 -10.93
N GLU A 60 27.96 -8.90 -10.88
CA GLU A 60 28.05 -9.69 -9.65
C GLU A 60 29.40 -9.56 -8.97
N LYS A 61 30.49 -9.70 -9.74
CA LYS A 61 31.85 -9.53 -9.22
C LYS A 61 32.07 -8.15 -8.57
N ILE A 62 31.57 -7.09 -9.21
CA ILE A 62 31.71 -5.71 -8.72
C ILE A 62 30.87 -5.52 -7.45
N VAL A 63 29.67 -6.09 -7.42
CA VAL A 63 28.72 -5.94 -6.33
C VAL A 63 29.16 -6.70 -5.08
N LEU A 64 29.63 -7.92 -5.22
CA LEU A 64 30.15 -8.70 -4.09
C LEU A 64 31.32 -7.98 -3.41
N PHE A 65 32.23 -7.41 -4.20
CA PHE A 65 33.33 -6.61 -3.67
C PHE A 65 32.85 -5.32 -3.00
N LEU A 66 31.87 -4.61 -3.58
CA LEU A 66 31.27 -3.42 -2.98
C LEU A 66 30.66 -3.72 -1.59
N LEU A 67 29.89 -4.81 -1.49
CA LEU A 67 29.25 -5.24 -0.24
C LEU A 67 30.29 -5.64 0.82
N GLU A 68 31.36 -6.33 0.42
CA GLU A 68 32.47 -6.69 1.31
C GLU A 68 33.14 -5.44 1.88
N GLN A 69 33.48 -4.46 1.05
CA GLN A 69 34.09 -3.20 1.49
C GLN A 69 33.13 -2.37 2.38
N GLN A 70 31.83 -2.34 2.07
CA GLN A 70 30.83 -1.71 2.94
C GLN A 70 30.76 -2.38 4.32
N GLY A 71 30.83 -3.71 4.39
CA GLY A 71 30.87 -4.45 5.66
C GLY A 71 32.12 -4.14 6.49
N ILE A 72 33.29 -4.05 5.83
CA ILE A 72 34.55 -3.67 6.48
C ILE A 72 34.47 -2.25 7.06
N LEU A 73 33.98 -1.28 6.28
CA LEU A 73 33.79 0.09 6.76
C LEU A 73 32.76 0.17 7.90
N GLY A 74 31.64 -0.54 7.78
CA GLY A 74 30.61 -0.60 8.82
C GLY A 74 31.11 -1.18 10.14
N SER A 75 31.88 -2.27 10.09
CA SER A 75 32.46 -2.89 11.31
C SER A 75 33.52 -1.99 11.98
N ARG A 76 34.34 -1.28 11.20
CA ARG A 76 35.29 -0.28 11.74
C ARG A 76 34.56 0.90 12.40
N ILE A 77 33.48 1.40 11.79
CA ILE A 77 32.65 2.46 12.37
C ILE A 77 32.02 2.00 13.69
N ALA A 78 31.47 0.78 13.73
CA ALA A 78 30.87 0.23 14.95
C ALA A 78 31.89 0.12 16.09
N LYS A 79 33.12 -0.34 15.80
CA LYS A 79 34.20 -0.41 16.79
C LYS A 79 34.60 0.97 17.32
N LEU A 80 34.73 1.97 16.44
CA LEU A 80 35.03 3.35 16.86
C LEU A 80 33.89 3.98 17.67
N ALA A 81 32.63 3.59 17.41
CA ALA A 81 31.49 4.02 18.20
C ALA A 81 31.53 3.46 19.64
N GLU A 82 31.90 2.18 19.81
CA GLU A 82 32.11 1.59 21.15
C GLU A 82 33.25 2.30 21.92
N GLU A 83 34.33 2.66 21.23
CA GLU A 83 35.43 3.45 21.81
C GLU A 83 35.00 4.89 22.15
N GLN A 84 34.08 5.48 21.38
CA GLN A 84 33.50 6.81 21.62
C GLN A 84 32.61 6.82 22.88
N ASP A 85 31.75 5.81 23.06
CA ASP A 85 30.86 5.67 24.22
C ASP A 85 31.66 5.49 25.52
N MET A 86 32.77 4.75 25.47
CA MET A 86 33.69 4.57 26.60
C MET A 86 34.42 5.87 26.99
N LEU A 87 34.62 6.80 26.06
CA LEU A 87 35.32 8.07 26.27
C LEU A 87 34.42 9.19 26.82
N GLN A 88 33.10 9.14 26.59
CA GLN A 88 32.14 10.07 27.22
C GLN A 88 32.20 10.04 28.76
N ILE A 89 32.73 8.97 29.36
CA ILE A 89 32.83 8.77 30.81
C ILE A 89 34.07 9.47 31.42
N LYS A 90 35.13 9.79 30.65
CA LYS A 90 36.43 10.21 31.21
C LYS A 90 37.06 11.52 30.71
N SER A 91 36.43 12.25 29.77
CA SER A 91 36.87 13.59 29.30
C SER A 91 38.38 13.72 29.07
N ASP A 92 38.94 12.91 28.16
CA ASP A 92 40.38 12.85 27.87
C ASP A 92 40.67 13.42 26.46
N LEU A 93 40.99 14.73 26.39
CA LEU A 93 41.18 15.51 25.15
C LEU A 93 42.13 14.88 24.08
N PRO A 94 43.28 14.28 24.44
CA PRO A 94 44.19 13.66 23.46
C PRO A 94 43.57 12.46 22.73
N LYS A 95 42.67 11.72 23.40
CA LYS A 95 42.00 10.55 22.80
C LYS A 95 40.90 10.95 21.82
N ILE A 96 40.26 12.09 22.04
CA ILE A 96 39.25 12.66 21.12
C ILE A 96 39.90 13.03 19.76
N ALA A 97 41.11 13.62 19.79
CA ALA A 97 41.86 13.92 18.57
C ALA A 97 42.24 12.66 17.78
N SER A 98 42.65 11.59 18.48
CA SER A 98 42.95 10.28 17.87
C SER A 98 41.72 9.63 17.24
N LEU A 99 40.56 9.72 17.91
CA LEU A 99 39.30 9.15 17.43
C LEU A 99 38.80 9.88 16.18
N ARG A 100 38.96 11.21 16.15
CA ARG A 100 38.62 12.05 14.99
C ARG A 100 39.45 11.67 13.76
N GLU A 101 40.76 11.47 13.92
CA GLU A 101 41.62 11.06 12.81
C GLU A 101 41.28 9.63 12.33
N ALA A 102 40.90 8.73 13.25
CA ALA A 102 40.43 7.39 12.88
C ALA A 102 39.13 7.41 12.05
N TYR A 103 38.20 8.31 12.34
CA TYR A 103 37.01 8.52 11.50
C TYR A 103 37.36 9.15 10.13
N ARG A 104 38.35 10.06 10.08
CA ARG A 104 38.86 10.61 8.81
C ARG A 104 39.52 9.55 7.94
N ASP A 105 40.23 8.59 8.54
CA ASP A 105 40.79 7.44 7.82
C ASP A 105 39.71 6.59 7.15
N ILE A 106 38.62 6.31 7.87
CA ILE A 106 37.45 5.62 7.29
C ILE A 106 36.85 6.45 6.15
N GLY A 107 36.78 7.77 6.30
CA GLY A 107 36.36 8.69 5.23
C GLY A 107 37.25 8.62 3.98
N ARG A 108 38.58 8.53 4.14
CA ARG A 108 39.53 8.35 3.03
C ARG A 108 39.34 7.01 2.32
N ASP A 109 39.09 5.93 3.05
CA ASP A 109 38.81 4.62 2.46
C ASP A 109 37.44 4.58 1.75
N LEU A 110 36.44 5.28 2.28
CA LEU A 110 35.16 5.47 1.61
C LEU A 110 35.31 6.21 0.27
N LEU A 111 36.18 7.23 0.20
CA LEU A 111 36.48 7.94 -1.05
C LEU A 111 37.08 7.02 -2.12
N LYS A 112 37.96 6.09 -1.73
CA LYS A 112 38.48 5.06 -2.64
C LYS A 112 37.34 4.19 -3.18
N LEU A 113 36.42 3.76 -2.30
CA LEU A 113 35.28 2.92 -2.66
C LEU A 113 34.30 3.65 -3.60
N LEU A 114 33.99 4.92 -3.33
CA LEU A 114 33.15 5.76 -4.20
C LEU A 114 33.75 5.88 -5.60
N PHE A 115 35.07 6.09 -5.70
CA PHE A 115 35.79 6.14 -6.97
C PHE A 115 35.78 4.79 -7.72
N PHE A 116 35.90 3.67 -7.00
CA PHE A 116 35.76 2.33 -7.59
C PHE A 116 34.39 2.12 -8.23
N VAL A 117 33.31 2.54 -7.56
CA VAL A 117 31.94 2.40 -8.09
C VAL A 117 31.75 3.30 -9.32
N GLU A 118 32.23 4.54 -9.28
CA GLU A 118 32.17 5.49 -10.40
C GLU A 118 32.80 4.93 -11.68
N ILE A 119 34.01 4.37 -11.57
CA ILE A 119 34.76 3.79 -12.70
C ILE A 119 34.00 2.59 -13.29
N ASN A 120 33.47 1.71 -12.45
CA ASN A 120 32.76 0.52 -12.89
C ASN A 120 31.41 0.85 -13.54
N ALA A 121 30.63 1.77 -12.96
CA ALA A 121 29.41 2.29 -13.56
C ALA A 121 29.67 2.92 -14.94
N THR A 122 30.76 3.68 -15.07
CA THR A 122 31.20 4.25 -16.36
C THR A 122 31.58 3.17 -17.37
N GLY A 123 32.23 2.10 -16.94
CA GLY A 123 32.62 0.97 -17.79
C GLY A 123 31.43 0.16 -18.31
N LEU A 124 30.45 -0.10 -17.45
CA LEU A 124 29.17 -0.74 -17.80
C LEU A 124 28.41 0.08 -18.85
N ARG A 125 28.28 1.40 -18.62
CA ARG A 125 27.65 2.32 -19.57
C ARG A 125 28.31 2.27 -20.95
N LYS A 126 29.65 2.30 -20.98
CA LYS A 126 30.43 2.31 -22.24
C LYS A 126 30.43 0.99 -22.99
N ILE A 127 30.12 -0.14 -22.35
CA ILE A 127 30.06 -1.43 -23.03
C ILE A 127 28.67 -1.70 -23.59
N LEU A 128 27.62 -1.35 -22.84
CA LEU A 128 26.22 -1.37 -23.28
C LEU A 128 26.02 -0.53 -24.55
N LYS A 129 26.42 0.76 -24.52
CA LYS A 129 26.37 1.65 -25.71
C LYS A 129 27.16 1.12 -26.92
N LYS A 130 28.19 0.31 -26.68
CA LYS A 130 29.03 -0.27 -27.74
C LYS A 130 28.41 -1.53 -28.35
N PHE A 131 27.66 -2.30 -27.56
CA PHE A 131 26.90 -3.44 -28.04
C PHE A 131 25.81 -2.96 -29.00
N ASP A 132 24.97 -2.02 -28.55
CA ASP A 132 23.87 -1.46 -29.36
C ASP A 132 24.37 -0.86 -30.67
N LYS A 133 25.40 -0.01 -30.63
CA LYS A 133 25.97 0.62 -31.83
C LYS A 133 26.53 -0.37 -32.85
N ARG A 134 27.04 -1.53 -32.43
CA ARG A 134 27.68 -2.50 -33.34
C ARG A 134 26.75 -3.55 -33.89
N LEU A 135 25.66 -3.84 -33.19
CA LEU A 135 24.73 -4.90 -33.53
C LEU A 135 23.34 -4.38 -33.94
N GLY A 136 23.08 -3.07 -33.80
CA GLY A 136 21.81 -2.45 -34.21
C GLY A 136 20.64 -2.73 -33.27
N TYR A 137 20.88 -3.34 -32.10
CA TYR A 137 19.85 -3.71 -31.14
C TYR A 137 19.67 -2.67 -30.03
N ARG A 138 18.45 -2.54 -29.51
CA ARG A 138 18.14 -1.83 -28.26
C ARG A 138 18.36 -2.72 -27.03
N PHE A 139 19.50 -3.39 -26.96
CA PHE A 139 19.78 -4.33 -25.87
C PHE A 139 19.93 -3.61 -24.54
N THR A 140 20.49 -2.40 -24.52
CA THR A 140 20.58 -1.59 -23.29
C THR A 140 19.21 -1.34 -22.66
N ASP A 141 18.22 -0.96 -23.46
CA ASP A 141 16.88 -0.67 -22.96
C ASP A 141 16.19 -1.94 -22.43
N TYR A 142 16.32 -3.06 -23.16
CA TYR A 142 15.81 -4.35 -22.73
C TYR A 142 16.49 -4.84 -21.44
N TYR A 143 17.82 -4.86 -21.41
CA TYR A 143 18.60 -5.38 -20.30
C TYR A 143 18.41 -4.52 -19.05
N VAL A 144 18.38 -3.20 -19.19
CA VAL A 144 18.11 -2.33 -18.04
C VAL A 144 16.65 -2.40 -17.62
N LYS A 145 15.66 -2.37 -18.52
CA LYS A 145 14.23 -2.48 -18.12
C LYS A 145 13.96 -3.78 -17.37
N THR A 146 14.53 -4.90 -17.83
CA THR A 146 14.35 -6.20 -17.18
C THR A 146 15.15 -6.37 -15.88
N ARG A 147 16.18 -5.55 -15.65
CA ARG A 147 17.07 -5.65 -14.47
C ARG A 147 17.05 -4.41 -13.58
N ALA A 148 16.40 -3.30 -13.92
CA ALA A 148 16.39 -2.08 -13.11
C ALA A 148 15.35 -2.14 -12.00
N ASP A 149 14.22 -2.81 -12.23
CA ASP A 149 13.11 -2.96 -11.27
C ASP A 149 12.92 -4.40 -10.77
N HIS A 150 13.77 -5.32 -11.23
CA HIS A 150 13.71 -6.71 -10.79
C HIS A 150 14.32 -6.87 -9.38
N PRO A 151 13.60 -7.45 -8.40
CA PRO A 151 14.02 -7.49 -6.98
C PRO A 151 15.32 -8.26 -6.73
N TYR A 152 15.74 -9.11 -7.68
CA TYR A 152 16.99 -9.88 -7.62
C TYR A 152 18.14 -9.29 -8.43
N SER A 153 17.96 -8.12 -9.03
CA SER A 153 18.98 -7.53 -9.87
C SER A 153 20.04 -6.78 -9.07
N GLN A 154 21.28 -7.27 -9.19
CA GLN A 154 22.46 -6.67 -8.59
C GLN A 154 22.84 -5.32 -9.24
N LEU A 155 22.25 -5.00 -10.40
CA LEU A 155 22.44 -3.73 -11.09
C LEU A 155 22.04 -2.54 -10.20
N GLN A 156 20.97 -2.68 -9.39
CA GLN A 156 20.51 -1.62 -8.50
C GLN A 156 21.57 -1.22 -7.45
N GLN A 157 22.38 -2.16 -6.96
CA GLN A 157 23.37 -1.87 -5.91
C GLN A 157 24.50 -0.97 -6.42
N ILE A 158 24.89 -1.13 -7.69
CA ILE A 158 25.89 -0.26 -8.34
C ILE A 158 25.31 1.13 -8.64
N PHE A 159 24.04 1.25 -9.01
CA PHE A 159 23.47 2.52 -9.50
C PHE A 159 22.69 3.33 -8.46
N LYS A 160 22.09 2.70 -7.45
CA LYS A 160 21.39 3.38 -6.35
C LYS A 160 22.27 3.56 -5.10
N HIS A 161 23.46 2.95 -5.08
CA HIS A 161 24.45 3.07 -3.98
C HIS A 161 23.87 2.80 -2.59
N VAL A 162 22.87 1.92 -2.50
CA VAL A 162 22.17 1.60 -1.26
C VAL A 162 23.21 1.07 -0.25
N GLY A 163 23.28 1.70 0.93
CA GLY A 163 24.27 1.40 1.97
C GLY A 163 25.44 2.39 2.06
N LEU A 164 25.92 2.98 0.94
CA LEU A 164 26.97 4.00 1.00
C LEU A 164 26.47 5.28 1.68
N GLY A 165 25.20 5.67 1.45
CA GLY A 165 24.58 6.82 2.12
C GLY A 165 24.50 6.69 3.65
N ALA A 166 24.31 5.47 4.16
CA ALA A 166 24.30 5.21 5.60
C ALA A 166 25.71 5.37 6.22
N VAL A 167 26.74 4.88 5.53
CA VAL A 167 28.14 5.05 5.93
C VAL A 167 28.55 6.53 5.91
N VAL A 168 28.16 7.28 4.86
CA VAL A 168 28.36 8.74 4.78
C VAL A 168 27.67 9.46 5.94
N GLY A 169 26.43 9.11 6.24
CA GLY A 169 25.65 9.71 7.33
C GLY A 169 26.26 9.43 8.70
N ALA A 170 26.72 8.20 8.95
CA ALA A 170 27.37 7.82 10.19
C ALA A 170 28.70 8.57 10.41
N ILE A 171 29.56 8.64 9.39
CA ILE A 171 30.83 9.39 9.47
C ILE A 171 30.57 10.88 9.68
N SER A 172 29.61 11.46 8.95
CA SER A 172 29.29 12.89 9.04
C SER A 172 28.74 13.27 10.41
N ARG A 173 27.87 12.43 10.99
CA ARG A 173 27.32 12.63 12.34
C ARG A 173 28.41 12.50 13.40
N ASN A 174 29.20 11.43 13.38
CA ASN A 174 30.19 11.17 14.42
C ASN A 174 31.32 12.21 14.41
N LEU A 175 31.76 12.68 13.23
CA LEU A 175 32.72 13.79 13.14
C LEU A 175 32.15 15.11 13.66
N ALA A 176 30.86 15.41 13.39
CA ALA A 176 30.20 16.61 13.89
C ALA A 176 30.01 16.59 15.42
N GLU A 177 29.71 15.43 16.01
CA GLU A 177 29.61 15.26 17.46
C GLU A 177 30.98 15.45 18.15
N LEU A 178 32.06 14.94 17.56
CA LEU A 178 33.42 15.11 18.09
C LEU A 178 33.93 16.55 18.00
N GLU A 179 33.40 17.37 17.08
CA GLU A 179 33.67 18.82 17.01
C GLU A 179 33.01 19.59 18.17
N GLY A 180 31.86 19.15 18.66
CA GLY A 180 31.15 19.78 19.78
C GLY A 180 31.94 19.80 21.09
N PHE A 181 32.83 18.82 21.30
CA PHE A 181 33.64 18.69 22.52
C PHE A 181 34.81 19.69 22.64
N GLN A 182 35.15 20.43 21.58
CA GLN A 182 36.16 21.50 21.65
C GLN A 182 35.60 22.85 22.13
N GLY A 183 34.27 23.00 22.19
CA GLY A 183 33.62 24.30 22.43
C GLY A 183 33.22 24.60 23.87
N SER A 184 33.35 23.68 24.82
CA SER A 184 32.74 23.82 26.16
C SER A 184 33.59 24.62 27.16
N ASN A 185 34.34 25.62 26.73
CA ASN A 185 34.96 26.60 27.61
C ASN A 185 35.18 27.91 26.85
N LEU A 186 34.13 28.69 26.57
CA LEU A 186 34.24 30.13 26.37
C LEU A 186 32.89 30.83 26.66
N SER A 187 33.04 31.91 27.42
CA SER A 187 32.08 32.90 27.94
C SER A 187 30.70 33.01 27.26
N ILE A 188 29.67 33.24 28.10
CA ILE A 188 28.25 33.49 27.77
C ILE A 188 28.04 34.74 26.88
N TYR A 189 29.11 35.49 26.57
CA TYR A 189 29.07 36.73 25.80
C TYR A 189 29.61 36.63 24.36
N ASP A 190 30.15 35.49 23.93
CA ASP A 190 30.65 35.33 22.55
C ASP A 190 29.55 34.78 21.62
N GLN A 191 29.30 35.49 20.50
CA GLN A 191 28.42 35.00 19.44
C GLN A 191 28.98 33.69 18.85
N PRO A 192 28.14 32.69 18.53
CA PRO A 192 28.62 31.43 17.99
C PRO A 192 29.20 31.63 16.59
N THR A 193 30.54 31.65 16.49
CA THR A 193 31.24 31.46 15.23
C THR A 193 30.93 30.05 14.72
N ARG A 194 30.38 29.95 13.51
CA ARG A 194 30.08 28.67 12.84
C ARG A 194 31.29 27.73 12.96
N PRO A 195 31.12 26.48 13.45
CA PRO A 195 32.23 25.54 13.50
C PRO A 195 32.76 25.30 12.07
N PRO A 196 34.09 25.29 11.85
CA PRO A 196 34.67 24.98 10.55
C PRO A 196 34.36 23.53 10.17
N GLN A 197 33.71 23.32 9.02
CA GLN A 197 33.35 21.98 8.51
C GLN A 197 34.60 21.16 8.18
N ASP A 198 34.59 19.87 8.54
CA ASP A 198 35.73 18.96 8.30
C ASP A 198 35.96 18.72 6.78
N PRO A 199 37.17 18.92 6.25
CA PRO A 199 37.46 18.85 4.80
C PRO A 199 37.23 17.45 4.19
N VAL A 200 37.21 16.39 5.01
CA VAL A 200 36.89 15.03 4.54
C VAL A 200 35.39 14.91 4.21
N ILE A 201 34.52 15.62 4.91
CA ILE A 201 33.07 15.61 4.66
C ILE A 201 32.76 16.30 3.33
N ASP A 202 33.41 17.42 3.04
CA ASP A 202 33.22 18.14 1.77
C ASP A 202 33.69 17.33 0.57
N THR A 203 34.81 16.62 0.70
CA THR A 203 35.32 15.74 -0.35
C THR A 203 34.43 14.51 -0.55
N ILE A 204 33.86 13.94 0.52
CA ILE A 204 32.85 12.87 0.43
C ILE A 204 31.58 13.39 -0.26
N ARG A 205 31.08 14.56 0.10
CA ARG A 205 29.89 15.17 -0.53
C ARG A 205 30.12 15.39 -2.03
N ALA A 206 31.25 15.98 -2.40
CA ALA A 206 31.63 16.17 -3.80
C ALA A 206 31.82 14.83 -4.57
N ALA A 207 32.28 13.77 -3.90
CA ALA A 207 32.38 12.44 -4.51
C ALA A 207 30.99 11.79 -4.71
N VAL A 208 30.08 11.92 -3.73
CA VAL A 208 28.69 11.43 -3.82
C VAL A 208 27.90 12.18 -4.90
N ASP A 209 28.10 13.50 -5.03
CA ASP A 209 27.45 14.30 -6.06
C ASP A 209 27.92 13.91 -7.46
N ARG A 210 29.24 13.72 -7.64
CA ARG A 210 29.81 13.21 -8.89
C ARG A 210 29.30 11.80 -9.21
N LEU A 211 29.23 10.93 -8.21
CA LEU A 211 28.74 9.57 -8.35
C LEU A 211 27.27 9.57 -8.77
N SER A 212 26.43 10.36 -8.09
CA SER A 212 25.00 10.56 -8.43
C SER A 212 24.82 11.06 -9.87
N TYR A 213 25.67 11.99 -10.32
CA TYR A 213 25.69 12.44 -11.72
C TYR A 213 26.08 11.31 -12.69
N SER A 214 27.02 10.45 -12.29
CA SER A 214 27.47 9.29 -13.06
C SER A 214 26.50 8.10 -13.05
N THR A 215 25.58 8.02 -12.09
CA THR A 215 24.61 6.92 -11.96
C THR A 215 23.16 7.31 -12.28
N ASN A 216 22.92 8.59 -12.53
CA ASN A 216 21.73 9.14 -13.22
C ASN A 216 21.44 8.54 -14.62
N PHE A 217 22.17 7.52 -15.05
CA PHE A 217 21.86 6.65 -16.19
C PHE A 217 20.50 5.95 -16.03
N LEU A 218 20.04 5.65 -14.80
CA LEU A 218 18.68 5.15 -14.56
C LEU A 218 17.60 6.22 -14.78
N THR A 219 17.91 7.49 -14.57
CA THR A 219 17.02 8.63 -14.87
C THR A 219 16.99 8.85 -16.40
N TYR A 220 18.13 8.74 -17.05
CA TYR A 220 18.27 8.69 -18.51
C TYR A 220 17.53 7.49 -19.14
N LEU A 221 17.55 6.32 -18.51
CA LEU A 221 16.85 5.11 -18.98
C LEU A 221 15.38 5.02 -18.58
N GLY A 222 14.99 5.57 -17.43
CA GLY A 222 13.58 5.73 -17.04
C GLY A 222 12.87 6.71 -17.97
N GLN A 223 13.59 7.72 -18.46
CA GLN A 223 13.15 8.59 -19.56
C GLN A 223 13.06 7.83 -20.89
N HIS A 224 13.89 6.80 -21.15
CA HIS A 224 13.82 6.00 -22.38
C HIS A 224 12.87 4.79 -22.34
N ALA A 225 12.60 4.19 -21.17
CA ALA A 225 11.80 2.97 -21.03
C ALA A 225 10.30 3.23 -20.93
N LEU A 226 9.90 4.48 -20.64
CA LEU A 226 8.51 4.95 -20.54
C LEU A 226 8.07 5.82 -21.74
N ILE A 227 8.97 6.07 -22.70
CA ILE A 227 8.71 6.87 -23.89
C ILE A 227 8.91 5.97 -25.11
N ILE A 228 7.84 5.71 -25.88
CA ILE A 228 7.96 5.21 -27.25
C ILE A 228 8.85 6.20 -28.02
N HIS A 229 9.92 5.70 -28.63
CA HIS A 229 11.01 6.49 -29.20
C HIS A 229 10.56 7.69 -30.04
N GLU A 230 10.99 8.88 -29.63
CA GLU A 230 11.63 9.84 -30.52
C GLU A 230 13.11 9.91 -30.14
N GLU A 231 13.98 10.01 -31.14
CA GLU A 231 15.44 9.98 -31.02
C GLU A 231 15.95 11.04 -30.02
N LEU A 232 16.76 10.62 -29.05
CA LEU A 232 17.51 11.59 -28.24
C LEU A 232 18.65 12.18 -29.08
N PRO A 233 18.90 13.49 -28.94
CA PRO A 233 19.96 14.16 -29.67
C PRO A 233 21.35 13.73 -29.21
N THR A 234 22.31 13.85 -30.11
CA THR A 234 23.70 13.43 -29.88
C THR A 234 24.42 14.37 -28.90
N PRO A 235 25.54 13.97 -28.27
CA PRO A 235 26.24 14.74 -27.22
C PRO A 235 26.79 16.11 -27.65
N ASN A 236 26.62 16.50 -28.91
CA ASN A 236 26.94 17.85 -29.37
C ASN A 236 25.78 18.85 -29.14
N GLU A 237 24.57 18.38 -28.83
CA GLU A 237 23.39 19.24 -28.61
C GLU A 237 23.17 19.64 -27.14
N GLU A 238 23.81 18.97 -26.16
CA GLU A 238 23.80 19.44 -24.75
C GLU A 238 24.49 20.80 -24.59
N ASN A 239 25.32 21.21 -25.55
CA ASN A 239 25.91 22.56 -25.60
C ASN A 239 25.02 23.59 -26.33
N VAL A 240 23.90 23.17 -26.94
CA VAL A 240 22.98 24.05 -27.69
C VAL A 240 21.76 24.45 -26.84
N ASP A 241 21.35 23.63 -25.86
CA ASP A 241 20.20 23.93 -24.99
C ASP A 241 20.46 25.08 -24.00
N ASP A 242 21.72 25.43 -23.72
CA ASP A 242 22.07 26.63 -22.94
C ASP A 242 21.81 27.94 -23.73
N GLU A 243 21.65 27.89 -25.06
CA GLU A 243 21.31 29.09 -25.88
C GLU A 243 19.79 29.38 -25.95
N ARG A 244 18.92 28.42 -25.66
CA ARG A 244 17.44 28.59 -25.71
C ARG A 244 16.84 29.30 -24.50
N TYR A 245 17.60 29.38 -23.41
CA TYR A 245 17.14 29.90 -22.13
C TYR A 245 17.58 31.36 -21.94
N ASN A 246 16.61 32.28 -21.89
CA ASN A 246 16.87 33.67 -21.49
C ASN A 246 16.12 34.01 -20.19
N PHE A 247 16.88 34.30 -19.13
CA PHE A 247 16.36 34.65 -17.80
C PHE A 247 15.43 35.87 -17.83
N MET A 248 15.71 36.85 -18.69
CA MET A 248 14.88 38.07 -18.80
C MET A 248 13.49 37.75 -19.37
N SER A 249 13.41 36.92 -20.42
CA SER A 249 12.14 36.48 -21.00
C SER A 249 11.31 35.64 -20.00
N LEU A 250 11.96 34.80 -19.18
CA LEU A 250 11.28 34.08 -18.09
C LEU A 250 10.73 35.06 -17.04
N SER A 251 11.50 36.07 -16.65
CA SER A 251 11.08 37.10 -15.69
C SER A 251 9.87 37.88 -16.19
N LEU A 252 9.85 38.28 -17.47
CA LEU A 252 8.71 38.95 -18.10
C LEU A 252 7.44 38.08 -18.13
N ASN A 253 7.58 36.76 -18.28
CA ASN A 253 6.45 35.82 -18.19
C ASN A 253 5.90 35.67 -16.76
N LEU A 254 6.78 35.68 -15.75
CA LEU A 254 6.38 35.67 -14.35
C LEU A 254 5.69 36.99 -13.96
N VAL A 255 6.21 38.13 -14.41
CA VAL A 255 5.60 39.46 -14.22
C VAL A 255 4.25 39.55 -14.92
N ASN A 256 4.09 39.04 -16.13
CA ASN A 256 2.79 38.97 -16.81
C ASN A 256 1.75 38.24 -15.95
N THR A 257 2.15 37.08 -15.41
CA THR A 257 1.29 36.26 -14.56
C THR A 257 0.91 37.00 -13.28
N PHE A 258 1.89 37.63 -12.62
CA PHE A 258 1.67 38.45 -11.44
C PHE A 258 0.68 39.60 -11.73
N LEU A 259 0.94 40.41 -12.75
CA LEU A 259 0.09 41.54 -13.13
C LEU A 259 -1.33 41.11 -13.51
N TYR A 260 -1.47 39.97 -14.20
CA TYR A 260 -2.78 39.42 -14.53
C TYR A 260 -3.57 39.04 -13.28
N MET A 261 -2.92 38.43 -12.29
CA MET A 261 -3.58 38.10 -11.02
C MET A 261 -3.90 39.36 -10.21
N VAL A 262 -3.02 40.38 -10.18
CA VAL A 262 -3.37 41.69 -9.61
C VAL A 262 -4.61 42.26 -10.29
N ASN A 263 -4.67 42.22 -11.63
CA ASN A 263 -5.80 42.71 -12.43
C ASN A 263 -7.13 42.03 -12.10
N THR A 264 -7.09 40.73 -11.81
CA THR A 264 -8.29 39.96 -11.46
C THR A 264 -8.81 40.36 -10.09
N TYR A 265 -7.94 40.47 -9.08
CA TYR A 265 -8.36 40.59 -7.67
C TYR A 265 -8.35 42.02 -7.11
N ILE A 266 -7.75 43.00 -7.80
CA ILE A 266 -7.77 44.42 -7.38
C ILE A 266 -9.18 45.00 -7.28
N ILE A 267 -10.13 44.44 -8.04
CA ILE A 267 -11.52 44.91 -8.03
C ILE A 267 -12.37 44.28 -6.92
N VAL A 268 -11.92 43.18 -6.31
CA VAL A 268 -12.74 42.35 -5.39
C VAL A 268 -13.26 43.16 -4.20
N PRO A 269 -12.46 44.02 -3.53
CA PRO A 269 -12.96 44.80 -2.40
C PRO A 269 -14.05 45.82 -2.75
N THR A 270 -14.14 46.25 -4.01
CA THR A 270 -15.03 47.35 -4.47
C THR A 270 -16.09 46.88 -5.47
N ALA A 271 -16.15 45.58 -5.79
CA ALA A 271 -16.97 45.06 -6.89
C ALA A 271 -18.47 45.15 -6.61
N ASP A 272 -18.88 44.90 -5.37
CA ASP A 272 -20.24 45.06 -4.86
C ASP A 272 -20.66 46.54 -4.83
N ASP A 273 -19.82 47.41 -4.27
CA ASP A 273 -20.05 48.85 -4.24
C ASP A 273 -20.16 49.45 -5.66
N TYR A 274 -19.32 49.00 -6.60
CA TYR A 274 -19.37 49.48 -7.98
C TYR A 274 -20.64 49.02 -8.70
N SER A 275 -21.06 47.77 -8.50
CA SER A 275 -22.34 47.25 -9.00
C SER A 275 -23.53 48.08 -8.51
N MET A 276 -23.58 48.34 -7.20
CA MET A 276 -24.62 49.15 -6.57
C MET A 276 -24.63 50.59 -7.10
N SER A 277 -23.45 51.19 -7.31
CA SER A 277 -23.33 52.55 -7.84
C SER A 277 -23.81 52.71 -9.29
N LEU A 278 -23.90 51.61 -10.05
CA LEU A 278 -24.41 51.56 -11.42
C LEU A 278 -25.88 51.05 -11.49
N GLY A 279 -26.54 50.89 -10.34
CA GLY A 279 -27.95 50.51 -10.25
C GLY A 279 -28.24 49.00 -10.32
N ALA A 280 -27.25 48.14 -10.06
CA ALA A 280 -27.41 46.68 -10.00
C ALA A 280 -27.22 46.14 -8.57
N ALA A 281 -27.73 44.93 -8.28
CA ALA A 281 -27.61 44.33 -6.95
C ALA A 281 -26.15 44.04 -6.58
N ALA A 282 -25.82 44.05 -5.27
CA ALA A 282 -24.48 43.75 -4.76
C ALA A 282 -23.98 42.36 -5.20
N THR A 283 -24.88 41.39 -5.32
CA THR A 283 -24.61 40.01 -5.75
C THR A 283 -24.16 39.88 -7.21
N VAL A 284 -24.34 40.92 -8.04
CA VAL A 284 -23.82 40.97 -9.42
C VAL A 284 -22.29 41.11 -9.43
N CYS A 285 -21.64 41.34 -8.27
CA CYS A 285 -20.19 41.30 -8.12
C CYS A 285 -19.59 39.98 -8.61
N GLY A 286 -20.27 38.84 -8.43
CA GLY A 286 -19.83 37.53 -8.94
C GLY A 286 -19.74 37.51 -10.47
N ILE A 287 -20.72 38.09 -11.17
CA ILE A 287 -20.68 38.23 -12.64
C ILE A 287 -19.54 39.15 -13.08
N ILE A 288 -19.32 40.26 -12.36
CA ILE A 288 -18.24 41.22 -12.65
C ILE A 288 -16.85 40.57 -12.51
N ILE A 289 -16.67 39.78 -11.45
CA ILE A 289 -15.42 39.03 -11.18
C ILE A 289 -15.26 37.91 -12.23
N GLY A 290 -16.29 37.10 -12.43
CA GLY A 290 -16.28 35.91 -13.27
C GLY A 290 -16.32 36.14 -14.78
N ALA A 291 -16.77 37.30 -15.26
CA ALA A 291 -16.75 37.65 -16.69
C ALA A 291 -15.35 37.49 -17.31
N MET A 292 -14.31 37.81 -16.54
CA MET A 292 -12.92 37.63 -16.95
C MET A 292 -12.56 36.15 -17.14
N ALA A 293 -13.00 35.26 -16.24
CA ALA A 293 -12.77 33.83 -16.35
C ALA A 293 -13.56 33.19 -17.50
N VAL A 294 -14.79 33.65 -17.77
CA VAL A 294 -15.61 33.18 -18.90
C VAL A 294 -14.94 33.47 -20.23
N ALA A 295 -14.50 34.71 -20.45
CA ALA A 295 -13.79 35.09 -21.67
C ALA A 295 -12.43 34.36 -21.80
N GLN A 296 -11.78 34.07 -20.67
CA GLN A 296 -10.51 33.35 -20.66
C GLN A 296 -10.61 31.94 -21.25
N ILE A 297 -11.66 31.16 -20.95
CA ILE A 297 -11.86 29.77 -21.45
C ILE A 297 -11.75 29.70 -22.98
N PHE A 298 -12.27 30.70 -23.67
CA PHE A 298 -12.22 30.74 -25.13
C PHE A 298 -10.85 31.24 -25.61
N SER A 299 -10.33 32.31 -25.01
CA SER A 299 -9.06 32.91 -25.44
C SER A 299 -7.86 31.98 -25.26
N SER A 300 -7.79 31.23 -24.17
CA SER A 300 -6.69 30.29 -23.86
C SER A 300 -6.45 29.26 -24.95
N ILE A 301 -7.50 28.75 -25.62
CA ILE A 301 -7.39 27.82 -26.75
C ILE A 301 -6.68 28.51 -27.93
N TYR A 302 -7.08 29.74 -28.26
CA TYR A 302 -6.45 30.54 -29.31
C TYR A 302 -5.00 30.90 -28.97
N PHE A 303 -4.74 31.31 -27.74
CA PHE A 303 -3.39 31.62 -27.26
C PHE A 303 -2.49 30.38 -27.23
N SER A 304 -3.04 29.21 -26.89
CA SER A 304 -2.33 27.93 -26.98
C SER A 304 -2.02 27.56 -28.44
N ALA A 305 -2.96 27.77 -29.36
CA ALA A 305 -2.73 27.56 -30.78
C ALA A 305 -1.69 28.54 -31.37
N TRP A 306 -1.73 29.82 -30.95
CA TRP A 306 -0.85 30.88 -31.44
C TRP A 306 0.58 30.74 -30.90
N SER A 307 0.74 30.28 -29.67
CA SER A 307 2.05 29.96 -29.07
C SER A 307 2.78 28.80 -29.75
N ASN A 308 2.15 28.05 -30.66
CA ASN A 308 2.87 27.13 -31.55
C ASN A 308 3.82 27.86 -32.51
N LYS A 309 3.57 29.15 -32.80
CA LYS A 309 4.31 29.94 -33.80
C LYS A 309 5.16 31.08 -33.21
N SER A 310 4.76 31.65 -32.06
CA SER A 310 5.47 32.75 -31.39
C SER A 310 4.90 32.94 -29.98
N TYR A 311 5.76 33.17 -28.98
CA TYR A 311 5.37 33.52 -27.62
C TYR A 311 5.24 35.04 -27.45
N PHE A 312 6.04 35.83 -28.19
CA PHE A 312 6.02 37.29 -28.10
C PHE A 312 4.70 37.92 -28.59
N LYS A 313 4.21 37.50 -29.76
CA LYS A 313 3.02 38.10 -30.39
C LYS A 313 1.75 37.97 -29.53
N PRO A 314 1.44 36.79 -28.93
CA PRO A 314 0.34 36.67 -27.98
C PRO A 314 0.49 37.57 -26.74
N LEU A 315 1.70 37.73 -26.20
CA LEU A 315 1.94 38.58 -25.01
C LEU A 315 1.71 40.07 -25.29
N VAL A 316 2.09 40.53 -26.49
CA VAL A 316 1.79 41.89 -26.95
C VAL A 316 0.28 42.09 -27.09
N TYR A 317 -0.41 41.18 -27.77
CA TYR A 317 -1.87 41.23 -27.92
C TYR A 317 -2.59 41.23 -26.57
N SER A 318 -2.17 40.35 -25.65
CA SER A 318 -2.64 40.30 -24.27
C SER A 318 -2.53 41.66 -23.58
N SER A 319 -1.36 42.29 -23.65
CA SER A 319 -1.10 43.58 -22.98
C SER A 319 -1.96 44.72 -23.55
N ILE A 320 -2.17 44.76 -24.86
CA ILE A 320 -3.04 45.76 -25.52
C ILE A 320 -4.49 45.57 -25.11
N ILE A 321 -4.99 44.34 -25.14
CA ILE A 321 -6.38 44.03 -24.78
C ILE A 321 -6.64 44.29 -23.29
N LEU A 322 -5.67 43.98 -22.41
CA LEU A 322 -5.75 44.27 -20.98
C LEU A 322 -5.71 45.77 -20.68
N PHE A 323 -4.96 46.56 -21.45
CA PHE A 323 -5.01 48.02 -21.37
C PHE A 323 -6.41 48.54 -21.74
N VAL A 324 -6.97 48.11 -22.86
CA VAL A 324 -8.30 48.53 -23.34
C VAL A 324 -9.40 48.11 -22.36
N GLY A 325 -9.40 46.86 -21.91
CA GLY A 325 -10.41 46.35 -20.98
C GLY A 325 -10.43 47.10 -19.64
N ASN A 326 -9.25 47.45 -19.12
CA ASN A 326 -9.13 48.22 -17.88
C ASN A 326 -9.53 49.69 -18.03
N ALA A 327 -9.23 50.32 -19.17
CA ALA A 327 -9.73 51.64 -19.48
C ALA A 327 -11.27 51.66 -19.60
N MET A 328 -11.86 50.64 -20.24
CA MET A 328 -13.32 50.48 -20.31
C MET A 328 -13.96 50.26 -18.94
N TYR A 329 -13.34 49.45 -18.09
CA TYR A 329 -13.79 49.24 -16.71
C TYR A 329 -13.85 50.55 -15.92
N ALA A 330 -12.83 51.41 -16.05
CA ALA A 330 -12.80 52.70 -15.37
C ALA A 330 -13.83 53.69 -15.94
N LEU A 331 -13.98 53.76 -17.27
CA LEU A 331 -14.92 54.66 -17.94
C LEU A 331 -16.40 54.27 -17.77
N ALA A 332 -16.69 53.02 -17.35
CA ALA A 332 -18.06 52.57 -17.15
C ALA A 332 -18.85 53.40 -16.13
N TYR A 333 -18.16 53.97 -15.12
CA TYR A 333 -18.73 54.91 -14.16
C TYR A 333 -19.15 56.22 -14.83
N ASP A 334 -18.29 56.80 -15.67
CA ASP A 334 -18.56 58.06 -16.37
C ASP A 334 -19.65 57.89 -17.45
N PHE A 335 -19.79 56.69 -18.03
CA PHE A 335 -20.88 56.32 -18.95
C PHE A 335 -22.15 55.81 -18.25
N ASN A 336 -22.12 55.64 -16.92
CA ASN A 336 -23.21 55.07 -16.12
C ASN A 336 -23.80 53.77 -16.72
N SER A 337 -22.95 52.84 -17.15
CA SER A 337 -23.38 51.62 -17.86
C SER A 337 -22.70 50.36 -17.33
N ILE A 338 -23.48 49.47 -16.73
CA ILE A 338 -23.03 48.13 -16.32
C ILE A 338 -22.58 47.27 -17.52
N THR A 339 -23.16 47.50 -18.70
CA THR A 339 -22.76 46.80 -19.93
C THR A 339 -21.33 47.15 -20.33
N VAL A 340 -20.93 48.42 -20.22
CA VAL A 340 -19.56 48.85 -20.49
C VAL A 340 -18.58 48.25 -19.47
N LEU A 341 -19.00 48.16 -18.20
CA LEU A 341 -18.21 47.51 -17.14
C LEU A 341 -17.98 46.02 -17.46
N LEU A 342 -19.04 45.27 -17.76
CA LEU A 342 -18.94 43.85 -18.09
C LEU A 342 -18.16 43.60 -19.37
N LEU A 343 -18.34 44.45 -20.38
CA LEU A 343 -17.56 44.37 -21.62
C LEU A 343 -16.08 44.62 -21.34
N GLY A 344 -15.73 45.61 -20.51
CA GLY A 344 -14.35 45.83 -20.05
C GLY A 344 -13.75 44.59 -19.37
N ARG A 345 -14.52 43.90 -18.53
CA ARG A 345 -14.10 42.65 -17.87
C ARG A 345 -13.93 41.49 -18.84
N LEU A 346 -14.82 41.34 -19.82
CA LEU A 346 -14.70 40.34 -20.89
C LEU A 346 -13.42 40.58 -21.71
N PHE A 347 -13.14 41.84 -22.06
CA PHE A 347 -11.88 42.20 -22.73
C PHE A 347 -10.67 41.84 -21.86
N CYS A 348 -10.67 42.16 -20.57
CA CYS A 348 -9.60 41.73 -19.67
C CYS A 348 -9.40 40.20 -19.66
N GLY A 349 -10.47 39.42 -19.78
CA GLY A 349 -10.40 37.96 -19.88
C GLY A 349 -9.84 37.44 -21.20
N LEU A 350 -10.23 38.08 -22.33
CA LEU A 350 -9.68 37.77 -23.66
C LEU A 350 -8.18 38.05 -23.76
N GLY A 351 -7.65 38.92 -22.90
CA GLY A 351 -6.23 39.21 -22.80
C GLY A 351 -5.43 38.20 -21.97
N SER A 352 -5.98 37.05 -21.57
CA SER A 352 -5.28 36.10 -20.71
C SER A 352 -4.17 35.31 -21.41
N ALA A 353 -2.91 35.68 -21.16
CA ALA A 353 -1.74 34.96 -21.69
C ALA A 353 -1.31 33.75 -20.82
N ARG A 354 -2.10 33.32 -19.84
CA ARG A 354 -1.68 32.28 -18.86
C ARG A 354 -1.31 30.95 -19.50
N ALA A 355 -2.01 30.55 -20.56
CA ALA A 355 -1.68 29.35 -21.33
C ALA A 355 -0.30 29.47 -22.00
N VAL A 356 0.05 30.66 -22.49
CA VAL A 356 1.35 30.97 -23.10
C VAL A 356 2.47 30.96 -22.06
N ASN A 357 2.25 31.60 -20.91
CA ASN A 357 3.24 31.67 -19.82
C ASN A 357 3.63 30.27 -19.32
N ARG A 358 2.63 29.39 -19.11
CA ARG A 358 2.87 28.00 -18.69
C ARG A 358 3.56 27.19 -19.77
N ARG A 359 3.17 27.38 -21.02
CA ARG A 359 3.80 26.71 -22.15
C ARG A 359 5.25 27.14 -22.33
N TYR A 360 5.56 28.43 -22.19
CA TYR A 360 6.94 28.93 -22.25
C TYR A 360 7.83 28.25 -21.19
N ILE A 361 7.33 28.06 -19.97
CA ILE A 361 8.08 27.34 -18.91
C ILE A 361 8.29 25.86 -19.30
N SER A 362 7.29 25.22 -19.90
CA SER A 362 7.41 23.83 -20.37
C SER A 362 8.41 23.69 -21.53
N ASP A 363 8.39 24.62 -22.48
CA ASP A 363 9.08 24.48 -23.77
C ASP A 363 10.50 25.06 -23.74
N CYS A 364 10.71 26.18 -23.03
CA CYS A 364 11.96 26.94 -23.10
C CYS A 364 12.85 26.83 -21.84
N VAL A 365 12.31 26.34 -20.71
CA VAL A 365 13.09 26.21 -19.47
C VAL A 365 13.72 24.81 -19.37
N PRO A 366 15.05 24.72 -19.17
CA PRO A 366 15.76 23.46 -18.99
C PRO A 366 15.18 22.61 -17.86
N LEU A 367 15.15 21.29 -18.04
CA LEU A 367 14.57 20.33 -17.09
C LEU A 367 15.11 20.48 -15.65
N LYS A 368 16.38 20.87 -15.50
CA LYS A 368 17.04 21.07 -14.19
C LYS A 368 16.41 22.21 -13.36
N ILE A 369 15.94 23.28 -14.00
CA ILE A 369 15.39 24.47 -13.34
C ILE A 369 13.88 24.65 -13.56
N ARG A 370 13.24 23.77 -14.36
CA ARG A 370 11.82 23.83 -14.69
C ARG A 370 10.90 23.76 -13.47
N MET A 371 11.26 22.94 -12.48
CA MET A 371 10.49 22.86 -11.22
C MET A 371 10.51 24.20 -10.46
N GLN A 372 11.67 24.85 -10.39
CA GLN A 372 11.82 26.16 -9.74
C GLN A 372 11.06 27.25 -10.50
N ALA A 373 11.09 27.23 -11.84
CA ALA A 373 10.32 28.16 -12.67
C ALA A 373 8.80 27.99 -12.49
N SER A 374 8.31 26.74 -12.41
CA SER A 374 6.90 26.45 -12.10
C SER A 374 6.49 26.90 -10.70
N ALA A 375 7.34 26.69 -9.68
CA ALA A 375 7.11 27.20 -8.34
C ALA A 375 7.10 28.74 -8.29
N GLY A 376 7.98 29.37 -9.07
CA GLY A 376 7.99 30.82 -9.29
C GLY A 376 6.68 31.33 -9.91
N PHE A 377 6.12 30.62 -10.89
CA PHE A 377 4.82 30.95 -11.50
C PHE A 377 3.66 30.90 -10.49
N VAL A 378 3.62 29.88 -9.63
CA VAL A 378 2.61 29.75 -8.57
C VAL A 378 2.77 30.89 -7.56
N SER A 379 3.99 31.13 -7.10
CA SER A 379 4.29 32.21 -6.15
C SER A 379 3.93 33.59 -6.72
N ALA A 380 4.27 33.85 -7.98
CA ALA A 380 3.88 35.08 -8.68
C ALA A 380 2.35 35.22 -8.78
N SER A 381 1.64 34.10 -9.03
CA SER A 381 0.18 34.12 -9.06
C SER A 381 -0.41 34.45 -7.69
N ALA A 382 0.09 33.82 -6.62
CA ALA A 382 -0.36 34.02 -5.25
C ALA A 382 -0.08 35.43 -4.72
N LEU A 383 1.11 35.95 -4.99
CA LEU A 383 1.47 37.33 -4.69
C LEU A 383 0.56 38.31 -5.42
N GLY A 384 0.19 38.03 -6.68
CA GLY A 384 -0.74 38.88 -7.41
C GLY A 384 -2.13 38.92 -6.78
N MET A 385 -2.62 37.78 -6.28
CA MET A 385 -3.88 37.69 -5.52
C MET A 385 -3.85 38.50 -4.22
N ALA A 386 -2.67 38.59 -3.58
CA ALA A 386 -2.45 39.38 -2.37
C ALA A 386 -2.35 40.89 -2.65
N CYS A 387 -1.55 41.26 -3.66
CA CYS A 387 -1.23 42.64 -3.97
C CYS A 387 -2.42 43.41 -4.56
N GLY A 388 -3.33 42.75 -5.30
CA GLY A 388 -4.52 43.40 -5.85
C GLY A 388 -5.35 44.12 -4.77
N PRO A 389 -5.93 43.40 -3.79
CA PRO A 389 -6.66 44.01 -2.69
C PRO A 389 -5.83 45.00 -1.87
N ALA A 390 -4.52 44.77 -1.72
CA ALA A 390 -3.62 45.71 -1.03
C ALA A 390 -3.59 47.09 -1.70
N ILE A 391 -3.42 47.11 -3.02
CA ILE A 391 -3.36 48.33 -3.82
C ILE A 391 -4.72 49.04 -3.80
N ALA A 392 -5.82 48.29 -3.90
CA ALA A 392 -7.17 48.84 -3.79
C ALA A 392 -7.43 49.48 -2.42
N GLY A 393 -6.97 48.85 -1.33
CA GLY A 393 -7.12 49.37 0.03
C GLY A 393 -6.25 50.59 0.33
N LEU A 394 -5.03 50.67 -0.20
CA LEU A 394 -4.09 51.78 0.02
C LEU A 394 -4.46 53.06 -0.76
N LEU A 395 -5.14 52.91 -1.90
CA LEU A 395 -5.41 54.01 -2.83
C LEU A 395 -6.89 54.46 -2.80
N GLN A 396 -7.43 54.76 -1.62
CA GLN A 396 -8.82 55.23 -1.47
C GLN A 396 -8.96 56.75 -1.73
N VAL A 397 -8.48 57.23 -2.89
CA VAL A 397 -8.48 58.65 -3.27
C VAL A 397 -9.68 59.02 -4.14
N LYS A 398 -10.21 60.23 -3.96
CA LYS A 398 -11.32 60.78 -4.76
C LYS A 398 -10.96 62.15 -5.31
N PHE A 399 -10.80 62.26 -6.62
CA PHE A 399 -10.63 63.52 -7.34
C PHE A 399 -11.06 63.38 -8.81
N LYS A 400 -11.31 64.50 -9.49
CA LYS A 400 -11.78 64.52 -10.87
C LYS A 400 -10.78 65.26 -11.75
N ILE A 401 -10.33 64.65 -12.84
CA ILE A 401 -9.46 65.29 -13.85
C ILE A 401 -10.27 65.41 -15.15
N TYR A 402 -10.61 66.64 -15.55
CA TYR A 402 -11.48 66.93 -16.71
C TYR A 402 -12.79 66.11 -16.70
N MET A 403 -13.00 65.23 -17.69
CA MET A 403 -14.17 64.36 -17.81
C MET A 403 -14.01 62.98 -17.15
N ILE A 404 -12.85 62.68 -16.56
CA ILE A 404 -12.55 61.37 -15.96
C ILE A 404 -12.70 61.46 -14.45
N THR A 405 -13.56 60.60 -13.89
CA THR A 405 -13.73 60.49 -12.44
C THR A 405 -12.77 59.43 -11.89
N ILE A 406 -11.94 59.81 -10.91
CA ILE A 406 -11.09 58.87 -10.17
C ILE A 406 -11.65 58.76 -8.76
N ASN A 407 -12.24 57.60 -8.47
CA ASN A 407 -12.83 57.24 -7.19
C ASN A 407 -12.42 55.79 -6.84
N PRO A 408 -12.71 55.29 -5.62
CA PRO A 408 -12.34 53.92 -5.23
C PRO A 408 -12.81 52.81 -6.18
N ASN A 409 -13.92 53.00 -6.90
CA ASN A 409 -14.50 52.00 -7.81
C ASN A 409 -13.83 51.98 -9.20
N THR A 410 -13.44 53.15 -9.71
CA THR A 410 -12.83 53.35 -11.03
C THR A 410 -11.31 53.21 -11.02
N LEU A 411 -10.69 53.49 -9.88
CA LEU A 411 -9.24 53.52 -9.71
C LEU A 411 -8.53 52.20 -10.04
N PRO A 412 -9.08 51.02 -9.67
CA PRO A 412 -8.52 49.74 -10.08
C PRO A 412 -8.25 49.66 -11.60
N GLY A 413 -9.18 50.16 -12.42
CA GLY A 413 -9.03 50.18 -13.87
C GLY A 413 -7.92 51.11 -14.35
N TRP A 414 -7.84 52.34 -13.80
CA TRP A 414 -6.79 53.29 -14.18
C TRP A 414 -5.38 52.81 -13.80
N VAL A 415 -5.21 52.29 -12.59
CA VAL A 415 -3.92 51.77 -12.11
C VAL A 415 -3.44 50.61 -12.98
N MET A 416 -4.35 49.66 -13.29
CA MET A 416 -3.99 48.51 -14.11
C MET A 416 -3.76 48.87 -15.58
N ALA A 417 -4.49 49.84 -16.14
CA ALA A 417 -4.23 50.33 -17.50
C ALA A 417 -2.80 50.88 -17.61
N VAL A 418 -2.35 51.71 -16.66
CA VAL A 418 -0.98 52.21 -16.63
C VAL A 418 0.04 51.08 -16.46
N ALA A 419 -0.22 50.13 -15.55
CA ALA A 419 0.68 49.00 -15.32
C ALA A 419 0.86 48.12 -16.57
N TRP A 420 -0.21 47.85 -17.32
CA TRP A 420 -0.15 47.09 -18.58
C TRP A 420 0.56 47.85 -19.70
N LEU A 421 0.44 49.19 -19.74
CA LEU A 421 1.19 50.02 -20.67
C LEU A 421 2.70 50.00 -20.38
N LEU A 422 3.09 50.08 -19.11
CA LEU A 422 4.48 49.96 -18.68
C LEU A 422 5.04 48.56 -18.97
N TYR A 423 4.24 47.52 -18.69
CA TYR A 423 4.60 46.15 -19.03
C TYR A 423 4.78 45.95 -20.54
N LEU A 424 3.89 46.51 -21.36
CA LEU A 424 4.00 46.47 -22.82
C LEU A 424 5.31 47.13 -23.29
N ALA A 425 5.64 48.31 -22.76
CA ALA A 425 6.91 48.97 -23.08
C ALA A 425 8.11 48.11 -22.69
N TRP A 426 8.10 47.49 -21.51
CA TRP A 426 9.17 46.61 -21.06
C TRP A 426 9.29 45.33 -21.89
N LEU A 427 8.15 44.71 -22.24
CA LEU A 427 8.06 43.53 -23.10
C LEU A 427 8.68 43.80 -24.47
N LEU A 428 8.33 44.93 -25.11
CA LEU A 428 8.84 45.32 -26.43
C LEU A 428 10.36 45.52 -26.46
N ILE A 429 10.96 45.95 -25.34
CA ILE A 429 12.41 46.23 -25.24
C ILE A 429 13.21 44.98 -24.90
N SER A 430 12.70 44.13 -23.99
CA SER A 430 13.52 43.12 -23.31
C SER A 430 13.19 41.67 -23.65
N PHE A 431 12.05 41.38 -24.29
CA PHE A 431 11.67 40.00 -24.61
C PHE A 431 12.43 39.48 -25.84
N ARG A 432 13.11 38.34 -25.67
CA ARG A 432 13.80 37.64 -26.75
C ARG A 432 13.06 36.36 -27.11
N GLU A 433 12.63 36.25 -28.37
CA GLU A 433 11.95 35.06 -28.90
C GLU A 433 12.97 33.90 -29.08
N PRO A 434 12.64 32.68 -28.62
CA PRO A 434 13.50 31.49 -28.79
C PRO A 434 13.47 30.95 -30.24
N PRO A 435 14.56 30.33 -30.73
CA PRO A 435 14.63 29.80 -32.10
C PRO A 435 13.74 28.55 -32.28
N HIS A 436 12.85 28.58 -33.29
CA HIS A 436 11.96 27.47 -33.65
C HIS A 436 12.62 26.53 -34.67
N LEU A 437 12.54 25.21 -34.46
CA LEU A 437 12.91 24.21 -35.47
C LEU A 437 11.81 24.15 -36.53
N SER A 438 12.07 24.68 -37.73
CA SER A 438 11.20 24.55 -38.91
C SER A 438 11.27 23.14 -39.49
N GLN A 439 10.12 22.64 -39.92
CA GLN A 439 9.88 21.27 -40.40
C GLN A 439 10.43 21.00 -41.83
N GLU A 440 11.44 21.75 -42.29
CA GLU A 440 11.94 21.74 -43.68
C GLU A 440 13.37 21.18 -43.87
N ASP A 441 14.13 20.85 -42.81
CA ASP A 441 15.55 20.45 -42.95
C ASP A 441 15.82 18.93 -42.96
N CYS A 442 14.91 18.10 -43.49
CA CYS A 442 15.16 16.68 -43.69
C CYS A 442 14.77 16.22 -45.11
N VAL A 443 15.52 16.68 -46.12
CA VAL A 443 15.62 15.99 -47.42
C VAL A 443 16.98 15.25 -47.48
N PRO A 444 17.01 13.98 -47.91
CA PRO A 444 18.21 13.15 -47.93
C PRO A 444 18.95 13.27 -49.27
N GLU A 445 20.27 13.37 -49.22
CA GLU A 445 21.11 13.30 -50.43
C GLU A 445 21.79 11.93 -50.59
N HIS A 446 21.50 11.36 -51.76
CA HIS A 446 22.16 10.29 -52.50
C HIS A 446 21.82 8.83 -52.13
N SER A 447 20.86 8.19 -52.82
CA SER A 447 20.83 7.75 -54.23
C SER A 447 21.76 6.57 -54.54
N ALA A 448 21.20 5.36 -54.59
CA ALA A 448 21.35 4.42 -55.71
C ALA A 448 20.57 3.12 -55.42
N SER A 449 19.50 2.92 -56.20
CA SER A 449 18.84 1.65 -56.59
C SER A 449 17.32 1.62 -56.34
N GLN A 450 16.59 2.44 -57.09
CA GLN A 450 15.23 2.12 -57.50
C GLN A 450 15.30 1.17 -58.69
N ALA A 451 14.67 0.00 -58.57
CA ALA A 451 13.87 -0.65 -59.62
C ALA A 451 13.54 -2.06 -59.13
N GLU A 452 12.33 -2.28 -58.56
CA GLU A 452 11.53 -3.49 -58.85
C GLU A 452 10.16 -3.61 -58.16
N SER A 453 9.77 -2.82 -57.14
CA SER A 453 8.52 -3.13 -56.41
C SER A 453 7.32 -2.18 -56.58
N ASP A 454 7.36 -1.22 -57.51
CA ASP A 454 6.24 -0.27 -57.76
C ASP A 454 5.10 -0.85 -58.63
N ALA A 455 5.08 -2.15 -58.89
CA ALA A 455 4.08 -2.77 -59.79
C ALA A 455 2.88 -3.43 -59.10
N LEU A 456 2.79 -3.45 -57.76
CA LEU A 456 1.75 -4.22 -57.07
C LEU A 456 0.93 -3.42 -56.04
N GLU A 457 0.80 -2.11 -56.24
CA GLU A 457 0.01 -1.22 -55.37
C GLU A 457 -1.26 -0.65 -56.04
N LYS A 458 -1.80 -1.34 -57.07
CA LYS A 458 -3.06 -0.92 -57.72
C LYS A 458 -3.98 -2.10 -58.04
N GLY A 459 -4.91 -2.34 -57.12
CA GLY A 459 -5.99 -3.33 -57.22
C GLY A 459 -5.95 -4.20 -55.97
N ILE A 460 -6.73 -3.95 -54.93
CA ILE A 460 -8.19 -3.94 -54.94
C ILE A 460 -8.64 -3.19 -53.67
N THR A 461 -9.31 -2.04 -53.84
CA THR A 461 -10.11 -1.38 -52.80
C THR A 461 -11.46 -1.04 -53.42
N GLN A 462 -12.51 -1.80 -53.07
CA GLN A 462 -13.80 -1.27 -52.60
C GLN A 462 -14.80 -2.41 -52.29
N PRO A 463 -15.81 -2.14 -51.42
CA PRO A 463 -16.48 -3.12 -50.56
C PRO A 463 -17.88 -3.50 -51.06
N LEU A 464 -18.37 -4.71 -50.73
CA LEU A 464 -19.78 -5.06 -50.96
C LEU A 464 -20.37 -6.00 -49.87
N LEU A 465 -21.41 -5.46 -49.22
CA LEU A 465 -22.67 -6.06 -48.71
C LEU A 465 -22.77 -6.75 -47.33
N ASN A 466 -23.74 -6.21 -46.58
CA ASN A 466 -24.41 -6.67 -45.36
C ASN A 466 -25.17 -8.01 -45.55
N SER A 467 -25.30 -8.82 -44.49
CA SER A 467 -26.56 -9.00 -43.70
C SER A 467 -26.56 -10.31 -42.87
N GLU A 468 -26.86 -10.13 -41.58
CA GLU A 468 -27.63 -11.01 -40.66
C GLU A 468 -27.21 -12.44 -40.26
N ALA A 469 -27.38 -12.67 -38.95
CA ALA A 469 -27.86 -13.87 -38.26
C ALA A 469 -26.89 -14.99 -37.80
N HIS A 470 -26.82 -15.07 -36.46
CA HIS A 470 -26.82 -16.24 -35.57
C HIS A 470 -25.56 -17.11 -35.30
N GLN A 471 -25.22 -17.09 -34.01
CA GLN A 471 -24.94 -18.22 -33.08
C GLN A 471 -23.59 -18.95 -33.11
N ASP A 472 -22.97 -18.87 -31.92
CA ASP A 472 -22.43 -19.97 -31.11
C ASP A 472 -21.03 -20.57 -31.37
N TYR A 473 -20.23 -20.50 -30.29
CA TYR A 473 -19.10 -21.32 -29.84
C TYR A 473 -17.92 -21.60 -30.79
N GLN A 474 -16.72 -21.07 -30.48
CA GLN A 474 -15.65 -21.77 -29.74
C GLN A 474 -14.32 -21.01 -29.76
N ASP A 475 -13.52 -21.28 -28.73
CA ASP A 475 -12.19 -20.74 -28.41
C ASP A 475 -11.14 -20.82 -29.52
N GLN A 476 -10.21 -19.85 -29.55
CA GLN A 476 -8.78 -20.14 -29.63
C GLN A 476 -7.90 -18.93 -29.28
N ASP A 477 -6.84 -19.22 -28.52
CA ASP A 477 -5.68 -18.40 -28.24
C ASP A 477 -5.08 -17.73 -29.49
N GLY A 478 -4.68 -16.47 -29.35
CA GLY A 478 -3.96 -15.72 -30.37
C GLY A 478 -3.07 -14.65 -29.76
N ASP A 479 -1.82 -15.04 -29.46
CA ASP A 479 -0.69 -14.16 -29.20
C ASP A 479 -0.45 -13.29 -30.46
N VAL A 480 -0.75 -11.99 -30.40
CA VAL A 480 -0.41 -11.05 -31.47
C VAL A 480 0.38 -9.88 -30.88
N SER A 481 1.69 -9.96 -31.10
CA SER A 481 2.59 -8.82 -31.12
C SER A 481 2.20 -7.89 -32.28
N GLU A 482 1.53 -6.78 -32.01
CA GLU A 482 1.41 -5.69 -32.97
C GLU A 482 2.59 -4.71 -32.80
N GLU A 483 3.41 -4.60 -33.85
CA GLU A 483 4.31 -3.45 -34.03
C GLU A 483 3.48 -2.17 -34.20
N PRO A 484 3.85 -1.04 -33.58
CA PRO A 484 3.08 0.19 -33.74
C PRO A 484 3.34 0.81 -35.12
N SER A 485 2.26 1.09 -35.86
CA SER A 485 2.25 1.79 -37.15
C SER A 485 2.64 3.27 -37.04
N GLU A 486 2.96 3.88 -38.20
CA GLU A 486 3.51 5.24 -38.36
C GLU A 486 2.62 6.39 -37.85
N ASP A 487 1.37 6.14 -37.48
CA ASP A 487 0.44 7.13 -36.87
C ASP A 487 0.86 7.57 -35.44
N SER A 488 1.88 6.95 -34.86
CA SER A 488 2.29 7.17 -33.47
C SER A 488 3.04 8.50 -33.19
N ARG A 489 3.38 9.31 -34.22
CA ARG A 489 4.23 10.52 -34.10
C ARG A 489 3.54 11.90 -34.23
N ALA A 490 2.24 11.98 -34.51
CA ALA A 490 1.59 13.28 -34.75
C ALA A 490 1.28 14.10 -33.45
N PRO A 491 1.36 15.46 -33.49
CA PRO A 491 1.00 16.34 -32.38
C PRO A 491 -0.51 16.36 -32.11
N VAL A 492 -0.90 16.56 -30.85
CA VAL A 492 -2.30 16.47 -30.42
C VAL A 492 -3.07 17.74 -30.80
N SER A 493 -3.88 17.64 -31.84
CA SER A 493 -4.73 18.75 -32.35
C SER A 493 -6.21 18.61 -31.99
N SER A 494 -6.65 17.50 -31.39
CA SER A 494 -8.06 17.24 -31.04
C SER A 494 -8.26 16.84 -29.57
N ILE A 495 -9.41 17.21 -29.00
CA ILE A 495 -9.81 16.93 -27.61
C ILE A 495 -9.92 15.41 -27.37
N GLY A 496 -10.48 14.67 -28.32
CA GLY A 496 -10.64 13.22 -28.22
C GLY A 496 -9.30 12.46 -28.16
N ALA A 497 -8.30 12.92 -28.94
CA ALA A 497 -6.96 12.37 -28.88
C ALA A 497 -6.27 12.73 -27.54
N ALA A 498 -6.42 13.98 -27.07
CA ALA A 498 -5.90 14.40 -25.77
C ALA A 498 -6.48 13.54 -24.63
N TYR A 499 -7.79 13.29 -24.62
CA TYR A 499 -8.45 12.50 -23.56
C TYR A 499 -8.01 11.04 -23.53
N LYS A 500 -7.75 10.42 -24.68
CA LYS A 500 -7.21 9.05 -24.78
C LYS A 500 -5.77 8.94 -24.25
N LEU A 501 -4.99 10.03 -24.36
CA LEU A 501 -3.61 10.10 -23.88
C LEU A 501 -3.49 10.41 -22.38
N LEU A 502 -4.56 10.89 -21.72
CA LEU A 502 -4.56 11.17 -20.29
C LEU A 502 -4.68 9.87 -19.49
N THR A 503 -3.62 9.52 -18.75
CA THR A 503 -3.65 8.40 -17.80
C THR A 503 -4.63 8.67 -16.66
N PRO A 504 -5.15 7.63 -15.99
CA PRO A 504 -6.04 7.81 -14.83
C PRO A 504 -5.45 8.74 -13.76
N SER A 505 -4.14 8.67 -13.53
CA SER A 505 -3.45 9.53 -12.56
C SER A 505 -3.50 11.01 -12.92
N VAL A 506 -3.32 11.37 -14.20
CA VAL A 506 -3.38 12.77 -14.65
C VAL A 506 -4.81 13.30 -14.57
N LYS A 507 -5.81 12.49 -14.91
CA LYS A 507 -7.23 12.87 -14.79
C LYS A 507 -7.59 13.25 -13.35
N VAL A 508 -7.13 12.48 -12.37
CA VAL A 508 -7.39 12.78 -10.97
C VAL A 508 -6.64 14.02 -10.49
N GLN A 509 -5.39 14.22 -10.91
CA GLN A 509 -4.65 15.44 -10.58
C GLN A 509 -5.30 16.71 -11.14
N LEU A 510 -5.85 16.65 -12.36
CA LEU A 510 -6.63 17.76 -12.94
C LEU A 510 -7.93 18.00 -12.19
N LEU A 511 -8.60 16.95 -11.70
CA LEU A 511 -9.80 17.08 -10.86
C LEU A 511 -9.48 17.72 -9.51
N ILE A 512 -8.41 17.30 -8.83
CA ILE A 512 -7.94 17.91 -7.58
C ILE A 512 -7.61 19.39 -7.81
N TYR A 513 -6.94 19.70 -8.93
CA TYR A 513 -6.62 21.08 -9.30
C TYR A 513 -7.86 21.95 -9.51
N PHE A 514 -8.89 21.40 -10.16
CA PHE A 514 -10.18 22.08 -10.31
C PHE A 514 -10.81 22.38 -8.95
N MET A 515 -10.90 21.38 -8.06
CA MET A 515 -11.55 21.55 -6.75
C MET A 515 -10.89 22.63 -5.91
N LEU A 516 -9.57 22.63 -5.95
CA LEU A 516 -8.77 23.62 -5.29
C LEU A 516 -9.09 25.04 -5.72
N LYS A 517 -9.17 25.27 -7.05
CA LYS A 517 -9.46 26.59 -7.60
C LYS A 517 -10.91 27.00 -7.39
N TYR A 518 -11.84 26.06 -7.34
CA TYR A 518 -13.23 26.34 -6.99
C TYR A 518 -13.35 26.85 -5.55
N ALA A 519 -12.79 26.12 -4.57
CA ALA A 519 -12.88 26.51 -3.15
C ALA A 519 -12.16 27.84 -2.86
N MET A 520 -10.99 28.03 -3.48
CA MET A 520 -10.23 29.28 -3.35
C MET A 520 -11.00 30.48 -3.92
N GLU A 521 -11.62 30.34 -5.09
CA GLU A 521 -12.35 31.44 -5.72
C GLU A 521 -13.57 31.84 -4.89
N ILE A 522 -14.31 30.87 -4.35
CA ILE A 522 -15.44 31.14 -3.44
C ILE A 522 -15.01 31.97 -2.23
N LEU A 523 -13.90 31.61 -1.58
CA LEU A 523 -13.41 32.36 -0.42
C LEU A 523 -13.15 33.82 -0.76
N LEU A 524 -12.49 34.07 -1.89
CA LEU A 524 -12.04 35.41 -2.27
C LEU A 524 -13.22 36.26 -2.78
N ALA A 525 -14.04 35.71 -3.67
CA ALA A 525 -15.12 36.43 -4.31
C ALA A 525 -16.31 36.69 -3.37
N GLU A 526 -16.60 35.82 -2.40
CA GLU A 526 -17.66 36.05 -1.40
C GLU A 526 -17.24 36.97 -0.25
N SER A 527 -15.93 37.27 -0.13
CA SER A 527 -15.41 37.93 1.07
C SER A 527 -15.99 39.32 1.32
N SER A 528 -16.21 40.13 0.28
CA SER A 528 -16.85 41.44 0.41
C SER A 528 -18.30 41.32 0.85
N VAL A 529 -19.09 40.49 0.17
CA VAL A 529 -20.53 40.32 0.42
C VAL A 529 -20.81 39.75 1.81
N ILE A 530 -20.12 38.66 2.20
CA ILE A 530 -20.36 38.00 3.49
C ILE A 530 -19.96 38.90 4.66
N THR A 531 -18.81 39.57 4.56
CA THR A 531 -18.31 40.38 5.68
C THR A 531 -19.03 41.71 5.81
N SER A 532 -19.52 42.27 4.70
CA SER A 532 -20.43 43.42 4.72
C SER A 532 -21.74 43.04 5.41
N TYR A 533 -22.37 41.92 5.01
CA TYR A 533 -23.66 41.49 5.57
C TYR A 533 -23.60 41.05 7.05
N TYR A 534 -22.67 40.17 7.42
CA TYR A 534 -22.63 39.57 8.76
C TYR A 534 -21.85 40.39 9.78
N PHE A 535 -20.86 41.19 9.34
CA PHE A 535 -19.94 41.88 10.24
C PHE A 535 -19.88 43.40 10.04
N ASN A 536 -20.64 43.96 9.10
CA ASN A 536 -20.59 45.38 8.71
C ASN A 536 -19.16 45.86 8.43
N TRP A 537 -18.38 45.04 7.71
CA TRP A 537 -17.02 45.40 7.33
C TRP A 537 -17.01 46.47 6.24
N THR A 538 -16.16 47.47 6.41
CA THR A 538 -15.83 48.45 5.37
C THR A 538 -14.86 47.85 4.36
N THR A 539 -14.83 48.35 3.12
CA THR A 539 -13.88 48.00 2.05
C THR A 539 -12.42 47.91 2.52
N SER A 540 -11.98 48.80 3.42
CA SER A 540 -10.62 48.79 3.99
C SER A 540 -10.35 47.57 4.89
N LYS A 541 -11.35 47.09 5.65
CA LYS A 541 -11.23 45.88 6.50
C LYS A 541 -11.20 44.61 5.66
N VAL A 542 -12.02 44.55 4.60
CA VAL A 542 -12.00 43.47 3.60
C VAL A 542 -10.63 43.41 2.93
N SER A 543 -10.12 44.56 2.49
CA SER A 543 -8.79 44.68 1.87
C SER A 543 -7.69 44.20 2.83
N LEU A 544 -7.72 44.62 4.11
CA LEU A 544 -6.74 44.19 5.12
C LEU A 544 -6.78 42.67 5.35
N PHE A 545 -7.96 42.07 5.41
CA PHE A 545 -8.13 40.63 5.53
C PHE A 545 -7.50 39.87 4.34
N LEU A 546 -7.79 40.30 3.11
CA LEU A 546 -7.24 39.68 1.90
C LEU A 546 -5.71 39.84 1.80
N VAL A 547 -5.17 40.97 2.25
CA VAL A 547 -3.71 41.19 2.34
C VAL A 547 -3.07 40.24 3.34
N CYS A 548 -3.65 40.10 4.52
CA CYS A 548 -3.16 39.18 5.54
C CYS A 548 -3.18 37.72 5.04
N LEU A 549 -4.25 37.31 4.34
CA LEU A 549 -4.30 35.99 3.69
C LEU A 549 -3.16 35.82 2.69
N GLY A 550 -2.98 36.78 1.78
CA GLY A 550 -1.98 36.69 0.72
C GLY A 550 -0.52 36.71 1.18
N LEU A 551 -0.19 37.50 2.21
CA LEU A 551 1.18 37.57 2.76
C LEU A 551 1.63 36.27 3.43
N THR A 552 0.69 35.43 3.89
CA THR A 552 1.02 34.16 4.56
C THR A 552 1.59 33.11 3.60
N VAL A 553 1.42 33.28 2.29
CA VAL A 553 1.88 32.32 1.27
C VAL A 553 3.40 32.25 1.17
N LEU A 554 4.09 33.39 1.31
CA LEU A 554 5.55 33.46 1.19
C LEU A 554 6.29 32.60 2.23
N PRO A 555 6.07 32.77 3.54
CA PRO A 555 6.75 31.95 4.55
C PRO A 555 6.35 30.48 4.45
N VAL A 556 5.09 30.19 4.11
CA VAL A 556 4.61 28.81 3.99
C VAL A 556 5.27 28.08 2.82
N ASN A 557 5.36 28.70 1.64
CA ASN A 557 6.03 28.09 0.49
C ASN A 557 7.52 27.85 0.74
N VAL A 558 8.20 28.73 1.49
CA VAL A 558 9.59 28.53 1.91
C VAL A 558 9.70 27.33 2.85
N ILE A 559 8.86 27.25 3.90
CA ILE A 559 8.88 26.16 4.88
C ILE A 559 8.56 24.81 4.22
N VAL A 560 7.55 24.77 3.34
CA VAL A 560 7.19 23.55 2.62
C VAL A 560 8.31 23.11 1.69
N GLY A 561 8.90 24.05 0.95
CA GLY A 561 9.97 23.78 -0.02
C GLY A 561 11.32 23.41 0.62
N SER A 562 11.66 23.94 1.79
CA SER A 562 12.97 23.69 2.43
C SER A 562 12.95 22.56 3.47
N ASN A 563 11.88 22.47 4.28
CA ASN A 563 11.86 21.58 5.45
C ASN A 563 10.92 20.38 5.23
N ILE A 564 9.70 20.60 4.74
CA ILE A 564 8.67 19.54 4.70
C ILE A 564 8.87 18.60 3.51
N SER A 565 9.20 19.12 2.32
CA SER A 565 9.45 18.30 1.13
C SER A 565 10.66 17.35 1.26
N ASN A 566 11.61 17.68 2.15
CA ASN A 566 12.75 16.81 2.47
C ASN A 566 12.42 15.74 3.52
N MET A 567 11.35 15.92 4.30
CA MET A 567 10.95 15.02 5.39
C MET A 567 9.80 14.08 5.01
N PHE A 568 8.92 14.51 4.08
CA PHE A 568 7.70 13.80 3.71
C PHE A 568 7.59 13.68 2.19
N GLU A 569 7.02 12.57 1.71
CA GLU A 569 6.80 12.37 0.28
C GLU A 569 5.75 13.34 -0.27
N ASP A 570 5.91 13.85 -1.50
CA ASP A 570 4.98 14.77 -2.19
C ASP A 570 3.51 14.35 -2.06
N ARG A 571 3.31 13.03 -2.09
CA ARG A 571 2.03 12.37 -1.91
C ARG A 571 1.42 12.67 -0.52
N GLN A 572 2.17 12.48 0.58
CA GLN A 572 1.64 12.72 1.93
C GLN A 572 1.26 14.19 2.14
N ILE A 573 2.02 15.12 1.56
CA ILE A 573 1.74 16.56 1.64
C ILE A 573 0.45 16.91 0.88
N LEU A 574 0.21 16.25 -0.27
CA LEU A 574 -1.03 16.40 -1.04
C LEU A 574 -2.27 16.03 -0.20
N LEU A 575 -2.25 14.86 0.46
CA LEU A 575 -3.37 14.38 1.27
C LEU A 575 -3.61 15.26 2.51
N ALA A 576 -2.54 15.62 3.21
CA ALA A 576 -2.63 16.49 4.39
C ALA A 576 -3.22 17.86 4.03
N SER A 577 -2.81 18.43 2.88
CA SER A 577 -3.34 19.71 2.41
C SER A 577 -4.81 19.60 2.00
N GLU A 578 -5.24 18.49 1.38
CA GLU A 578 -6.64 18.25 1.02
C GLU A 578 -7.54 18.15 2.27
N ILE A 579 -7.08 17.45 3.32
CA ILE A 579 -7.80 17.37 4.61
C ILE A 579 -7.90 18.75 5.27
N MET A 580 -6.83 19.53 5.27
CA MET A 580 -6.84 20.87 5.87
C MET A 580 -7.76 21.85 5.11
N VAL A 581 -7.85 21.75 3.78
CA VAL A 581 -8.85 22.47 2.98
C VAL A 581 -10.27 22.07 3.39
N CYS A 582 -10.56 20.77 3.58
CA CYS A 582 -11.86 20.32 4.10
C CYS A 582 -12.22 20.99 5.43
N LEU A 583 -11.27 20.96 6.38
CA LEU A 583 -11.46 21.51 7.72
C LEU A 583 -11.72 23.01 7.68
N GLY A 584 -11.00 23.75 6.82
CA GLY A 584 -11.24 25.17 6.58
C GLY A 584 -12.66 25.45 6.04
N ILE A 585 -13.12 24.66 5.06
CA ILE A 585 -14.49 24.79 4.52
C ILE A 585 -15.53 24.53 5.60
N VAL A 586 -15.41 23.42 6.35
CA VAL A 586 -16.35 23.04 7.42
C VAL A 586 -16.40 24.09 8.54
N ALA A 587 -15.25 24.63 8.94
CA ALA A 587 -15.16 25.66 9.97
C ALA A 587 -15.80 26.99 9.54
N SER A 588 -15.99 27.22 8.23
CA SER A 588 -16.56 28.46 7.71
C SER A 588 -18.11 28.52 7.76
N PHE A 589 -18.79 27.40 8.06
CA PHE A 589 -20.24 27.31 8.17
C PHE A 589 -20.77 27.74 9.55
N HIS A 590 -22.02 28.21 9.58
CA HIS A 590 -22.70 28.65 10.80
C HIS A 590 -23.51 27.50 11.42
N ILE A 591 -22.84 26.57 12.11
CA ILE A 591 -23.47 25.30 12.53
C ILE A 591 -23.98 25.33 13.99
N ILE A 592 -23.30 25.96 14.96
CA ILE A 592 -23.66 25.82 16.40
C ILE A 592 -23.42 27.07 17.28
N VAL A 593 -22.65 28.08 16.84
CA VAL A 593 -22.24 29.26 17.65
C VAL A 593 -22.57 30.54 16.86
N PRO A 594 -22.90 31.71 17.48
CA PRO A 594 -23.01 32.97 16.76
C PRO A 594 -21.80 33.18 15.84
N TYR A 595 -22.06 33.44 14.56
CA TYR A 595 -21.00 33.61 13.57
C TYR A 595 -20.06 34.72 14.01
N THR A 596 -18.80 34.38 14.33
CA THR A 596 -17.82 35.37 14.80
C THR A 596 -16.84 35.74 13.70
N VAL A 597 -16.33 36.97 13.77
CA VAL A 597 -15.21 37.43 12.95
C VAL A 597 -14.02 36.48 13.07
N THR A 598 -13.71 36.00 14.28
CA THR A 598 -12.61 35.08 14.55
C THR A 598 -12.77 33.75 13.80
N GLN A 599 -13.97 33.19 13.79
CA GLN A 599 -14.27 31.96 13.05
C GLN A 599 -14.08 32.15 11.54
N TYR A 600 -14.61 33.25 10.97
CA TYR A 600 -14.46 33.55 9.54
C TYR A 600 -12.98 33.73 9.15
N VAL A 601 -12.21 34.50 9.93
CA VAL A 601 -10.80 34.77 9.63
C VAL A 601 -9.94 33.52 9.75
N ILE A 602 -10.11 32.71 10.81
CA ILE A 602 -9.35 31.46 11.00
C ILE A 602 -9.68 30.44 9.91
N SER A 603 -10.97 30.26 9.61
CA SER A 603 -11.40 29.31 8.57
C SER A 603 -10.90 29.69 7.18
N GLY A 604 -10.95 30.98 6.83
CA GLY A 604 -10.39 31.53 5.60
C GLY A 604 -8.87 31.34 5.51
N LEU A 605 -8.13 31.59 6.61
CA LEU A 605 -6.67 31.40 6.64
C LEU A 605 -6.28 29.94 6.43
N ILE A 606 -6.93 29.00 7.14
CA ILE A 606 -6.67 27.56 7.00
C ILE A 606 -6.95 27.12 5.56
N MET A 607 -8.09 27.52 5.00
CA MET A 607 -8.49 27.12 3.65
C MET A 607 -7.54 27.67 2.59
N PHE A 608 -7.19 28.95 2.67
CA PHE A 608 -6.32 29.63 1.69
C PHE A 608 -4.89 29.08 1.71
N VAL A 609 -4.28 28.96 2.89
CA VAL A 609 -2.89 28.46 3.02
C VAL A 609 -2.78 27.01 2.56
N SER A 610 -3.71 26.15 3.00
CA SER A 610 -3.70 24.73 2.60
C SER A 610 -3.94 24.57 1.09
N ALA A 611 -4.77 25.45 0.51
CA ALA A 611 -5.03 25.44 -0.90
C ALA A 611 -3.78 25.77 -1.73
N GLU A 612 -3.03 26.80 -1.34
CA GLU A 612 -1.81 27.20 -2.03
C GLU A 612 -0.71 26.13 -1.97
N VAL A 613 -0.54 25.47 -0.81
CA VAL A 613 0.38 24.34 -0.66
C VAL A 613 -0.01 23.19 -1.59
N LEU A 614 -1.31 22.87 -1.63
CA LEU A 614 -1.83 21.80 -2.49
C LEU A 614 -1.62 22.11 -3.99
N GLU A 615 -1.75 23.37 -4.43
CA GLU A 615 -1.47 23.79 -5.80
C GLU A 615 0.00 23.54 -6.17
N GLY A 616 0.92 23.95 -5.30
CA GLY A 616 2.36 23.78 -5.53
C GLY A 616 2.75 22.31 -5.70
N VAL A 617 2.26 21.44 -4.81
CA VAL A 617 2.52 20.00 -4.85
C VAL A 617 1.88 19.33 -6.07
N ASN A 618 0.63 19.68 -6.38
CA ASN A 618 -0.08 19.07 -7.51
C ASN A 618 0.55 19.44 -8.86
N LEU A 619 1.02 20.68 -9.02
CA LEU A 619 1.74 21.11 -10.24
C LEU A 619 3.10 20.42 -10.39
N SER A 620 3.83 20.23 -9.28
CA SER A 620 5.06 19.43 -9.29
C SER A 620 4.80 18.00 -9.78
N LEU A 621 3.78 17.33 -9.23
CA LEU A 621 3.41 15.98 -9.63
C LEU A 621 2.90 15.89 -11.08
N LEU A 622 2.06 16.82 -11.53
CA LEU A 622 1.60 16.89 -12.92
C LEU A 622 2.76 17.01 -13.90
N SER A 623 3.79 17.81 -13.57
CA SER A 623 4.97 17.99 -14.41
C SER A 623 5.82 16.70 -14.57
N ARG A 624 5.73 15.77 -13.61
CA ARG A 624 6.45 14.49 -13.61
C ARG A 624 5.69 13.37 -14.32
N VAL A 625 4.37 13.48 -14.42
CA VAL A 625 3.47 12.42 -14.92
C VAL A 625 2.94 12.72 -16.34
N MET A 626 2.95 13.98 -16.79
CA MET A 626 2.50 14.31 -18.14
C MET A 626 3.47 13.84 -19.24
N SER A 627 2.90 13.23 -20.29
CA SER A 627 3.65 12.77 -21.47
C SER A 627 4.23 13.93 -22.28
N SER A 628 5.41 13.75 -22.89
CA SER A 628 6.00 14.71 -23.83
C SER A 628 5.10 14.96 -25.07
N ARG A 629 4.20 14.03 -25.43
CA ARG A 629 3.21 14.27 -26.49
C ARG A 629 2.21 15.37 -26.13
N LEU A 630 1.92 15.53 -24.84
CA LEU A 630 1.11 16.62 -24.30
C LEU A 630 1.93 17.90 -24.09
N SER A 631 3.23 17.96 -24.43
CA SER A 631 3.98 19.22 -24.47
C SER A 631 3.95 19.88 -25.86
N ARG A 632 3.44 19.20 -26.90
CA ARG A 632 3.37 19.71 -28.29
C ARG A 632 1.92 19.76 -28.79
N GLY A 633 1.59 20.79 -29.57
CA GLY A 633 0.26 20.99 -30.15
C GLY A 633 -0.67 21.90 -29.34
N THR A 634 -1.90 22.05 -29.81
CA THR A 634 -2.89 22.99 -29.25
C THR A 634 -3.42 22.55 -27.88
N PHE A 635 -3.66 21.24 -27.69
CA PHE A 635 -4.16 20.68 -26.42
C PHE A 635 -3.03 20.18 -25.52
N ASN A 636 -2.05 21.04 -25.28
CA ASN A 636 -0.91 20.73 -24.41
C ASN A 636 -1.28 20.78 -22.91
N GLY A 637 -0.41 20.23 -22.05
CA GLY A 637 -0.58 20.18 -20.60
C GLY A 637 -0.69 21.56 -19.94
N GLY A 638 -0.06 22.58 -20.53
CA GLY A 638 -0.20 23.97 -20.10
C GLY A 638 -1.64 24.48 -20.29
N LEU A 639 -2.25 24.20 -21.44
CA LEU A 639 -3.67 24.49 -21.70
C LEU A 639 -4.57 23.70 -20.75
N LEU A 640 -4.40 22.38 -20.62
CA LEU A 640 -5.26 21.53 -19.78
C LEU A 640 -5.29 21.96 -18.32
N SER A 641 -4.14 22.29 -17.74
CA SER A 641 -4.09 22.82 -16.37
C SER A 641 -4.69 24.21 -16.26
N THR A 642 -4.55 25.05 -17.30
CA THR A 642 -5.15 26.40 -17.31
C THR A 642 -6.67 26.33 -17.41
N GLU A 643 -7.20 25.46 -18.27
CA GLU A 643 -8.64 25.22 -18.42
C GLU A 643 -9.26 24.68 -17.14
N ALA A 644 -8.68 23.65 -16.54
CA ALA A 644 -9.21 23.07 -15.30
C ALA A 644 -9.37 24.12 -14.19
N GLY A 645 -8.39 25.01 -14.03
CA GLY A 645 -8.48 26.09 -13.05
C GLY A 645 -9.41 27.24 -13.46
N THR A 646 -9.58 27.50 -14.76
CA THR A 646 -10.44 28.61 -15.24
C THR A 646 -11.91 28.23 -15.18
N ILE A 647 -12.25 27.00 -15.60
CA ILE A 647 -13.60 26.45 -15.50
C ILE A 647 -14.05 26.40 -14.04
N ALA A 648 -13.15 26.03 -13.12
CA ALA A 648 -13.43 26.05 -11.68
C ALA A 648 -13.83 27.44 -11.17
N ARG A 649 -13.15 28.51 -11.60
CA ARG A 649 -13.50 29.89 -11.23
C ARG A 649 -14.85 30.31 -11.78
N VAL A 650 -15.11 30.04 -13.06
CA VAL A 650 -16.41 30.37 -13.69
C VAL A 650 -17.57 29.74 -12.92
N ILE A 651 -17.41 28.46 -12.54
CA ILE A 651 -18.46 27.76 -11.80
C ILE A 651 -18.58 28.34 -10.39
N ALA A 652 -17.48 28.68 -9.71
CA ALA A 652 -17.52 29.33 -8.40
C ALA A 652 -18.28 30.66 -8.44
N ASP A 653 -17.92 31.57 -9.34
CA ASP A 653 -18.53 32.89 -9.49
C ASP A 653 -20.02 32.82 -9.87
N ALA A 654 -20.38 31.85 -10.70
CA ALA A 654 -21.77 31.57 -11.04
C ALA A 654 -22.57 31.10 -9.82
N THR A 655 -21.98 30.24 -8.98
CA THR A 655 -22.63 29.75 -7.76
C THR A 655 -22.87 30.87 -6.75
N ILE A 656 -21.94 31.81 -6.60
CA ILE A 656 -22.10 33.00 -5.73
C ILE A 656 -23.30 33.84 -6.20
N THR A 657 -23.38 34.09 -7.50
CA THR A 657 -24.46 34.89 -8.10
C THR A 657 -25.83 34.22 -7.92
N LEU A 658 -25.91 32.91 -8.17
CA LEU A 658 -27.14 32.12 -8.00
C LEU A 658 -27.58 32.02 -6.54
N GLY A 659 -26.63 31.81 -5.62
CA GLY A 659 -26.89 31.79 -4.18
C GLY A 659 -27.37 33.15 -3.67
N GLY A 660 -26.73 34.24 -4.14
CA GLY A 660 -27.12 35.61 -3.83
C GLY A 660 -28.53 35.98 -4.32
N TYR A 661 -28.96 35.47 -5.48
CA TYR A 661 -30.33 35.68 -5.98
C TYR A 661 -31.40 35.04 -5.09
N ALA A 662 -31.08 33.92 -4.42
CA ALA A 662 -31.95 33.27 -3.45
C ALA A 662 -31.97 33.99 -2.07
N GLY A 663 -31.08 34.96 -1.86
CA GLY A 663 -30.97 35.81 -0.67
C GLY A 663 -29.57 35.77 -0.04
N GLU A 664 -29.05 36.93 0.37
CA GLU A 664 -27.69 37.06 0.96
C GLU A 664 -27.46 36.22 2.22
N SER A 665 -28.53 35.95 3.01
CA SER A 665 -28.46 35.08 4.19
C SER A 665 -28.31 33.59 3.86
N ARG A 666 -28.62 33.19 2.61
CA ARG A 666 -28.52 31.81 2.10
C ARG A 666 -27.21 31.55 1.36
N LEU A 667 -26.18 32.39 1.55
CA LEU A 667 -24.84 32.07 1.08
C LEU A 667 -24.09 31.11 2.05
N LEU A 668 -24.60 30.89 3.26
CA LEU A 668 -23.91 30.13 4.33
C LEU A 668 -24.71 28.95 4.95
N ASN A 669 -26.02 28.78 4.70
CA ASN A 669 -26.92 27.99 5.58
C ASN A 669 -27.85 26.95 4.91
N GLU A 670 -27.98 26.89 3.58
CA GLU A 670 -28.76 25.88 2.86
C GLU A 670 -27.86 24.77 2.23
N PRO A 671 -28.34 23.51 2.15
CA PRO A 671 -27.62 22.41 1.50
C PRO A 671 -27.43 22.60 -0.02
N ARG A 672 -28.04 23.63 -0.62
CA ARG A 672 -27.86 24.03 -2.03
C ARG A 672 -26.80 25.14 -2.22
N ASP A 673 -26.14 25.59 -1.16
CA ASP A 673 -25.26 26.76 -1.18
C ASP A 673 -23.89 26.50 -1.83
N SER A 674 -23.17 27.60 -2.13
CA SER A 674 -21.82 27.60 -2.73
C SER A 674 -20.80 26.78 -1.94
N LYS A 675 -20.83 26.89 -0.61
CA LYS A 675 -19.96 26.15 0.30
C LYS A 675 -20.37 24.68 0.46
N SER A 676 -21.67 24.38 0.45
CA SER A 676 -22.19 23.00 0.47
C SER A 676 -21.78 22.23 -0.79
N SER A 677 -21.83 22.91 -1.94
CA SER A 677 -21.31 22.38 -3.21
C SER A 677 -19.80 22.13 -3.14
N SER A 678 -19.03 23.01 -2.48
CA SER A 678 -17.58 22.80 -2.28
C SER A 678 -17.29 21.53 -1.48
N VAL A 679 -18.06 21.25 -0.43
CA VAL A 679 -17.92 20.04 0.40
C VAL A 679 -18.22 18.78 -0.41
N ILE A 680 -19.32 18.74 -1.18
CA ILE A 680 -19.73 17.54 -1.94
C ILE A 680 -18.68 17.15 -2.97
N VAL A 681 -18.14 18.12 -3.71
CA VAL A 681 -17.21 17.82 -4.79
C VAL A 681 -15.79 17.52 -4.26
N LEU A 682 -15.39 18.13 -3.14
CA LEU A 682 -14.13 17.82 -2.46
C LEU A 682 -14.18 16.45 -1.74
N LEU A 683 -15.35 16.08 -1.23
CA LEU A 683 -15.64 14.72 -0.77
C LEU A 683 -15.60 13.70 -1.92
N ALA A 684 -15.92 14.10 -3.16
CA ALA A 684 -15.79 13.25 -4.34
C ALA A 684 -14.33 13.12 -4.82
N SER A 685 -13.51 14.18 -4.72
CA SER A 685 -12.06 14.08 -5.02
C SER A 685 -11.33 13.17 -4.04
N LEU A 686 -11.63 13.26 -2.74
CA LEU A 686 -11.12 12.34 -1.72
C LEU A 686 -11.47 10.87 -2.00
N LEU A 687 -12.64 10.61 -2.59
CA LEU A 687 -13.10 9.26 -2.96
C LEU A 687 -12.44 8.73 -4.25
N HIS A 688 -12.02 9.62 -5.16
CA HIS A 688 -11.46 9.27 -6.47
C HIS A 688 -9.94 9.50 -6.59
N SER A 689 -9.29 10.02 -5.56
CA SER A 689 -7.83 10.14 -5.49
C SER A 689 -7.15 8.76 -5.64
N PRO A 690 -6.06 8.63 -6.43
CA PRO A 690 -5.40 7.35 -6.73
C PRO A 690 -4.67 6.71 -5.53
N TRP A 691 -4.98 7.16 -4.31
CA TRP A 691 -4.48 6.66 -3.03
C TRP A 691 -5.02 5.29 -2.62
N ARG A 692 -5.96 4.72 -3.39
CA ARG A 692 -6.27 3.29 -3.27
C ARG A 692 -5.08 2.39 -3.63
N HIS A 693 -4.05 2.91 -4.32
CA HIS A 693 -2.82 2.21 -4.69
C HIS A 693 -1.61 2.39 -3.74
N GLY A 694 -1.76 3.05 -2.59
CA GLY A 694 -0.69 3.12 -1.59
C GLY A 694 -1.22 3.74 -0.29
N LYS A 695 -1.31 2.96 0.78
CA LYS A 695 -1.84 3.45 2.07
C LYS A 695 -0.77 3.40 3.15
N ASN A 696 -0.44 4.59 3.65
CA ASN A 696 -0.24 4.94 5.06
C ASN A 696 -0.55 6.45 5.22
N VAL A 697 -1.13 6.82 6.36
CA VAL A 697 -1.38 8.17 6.95
C VAL A 697 -2.84 8.72 6.92
N VAL A 698 -3.63 8.23 7.90
CA VAL A 698 -4.56 8.84 8.92
C VAL A 698 -5.65 9.90 8.59
N VAL A 699 -6.82 9.67 9.23
CA VAL A 699 -7.85 10.58 9.83
C VAL A 699 -9.26 10.51 9.23
N ALA A 700 -10.22 10.29 10.12
CA ALA A 700 -11.64 10.03 9.92
C ALA A 700 -12.42 11.17 9.23
N VAL A 701 -13.32 10.81 8.30
CA VAL A 701 -14.78 11.08 8.27
C VAL A 701 -15.32 10.56 6.92
N LYS A 702 -16.13 9.49 6.90
CA LYS A 702 -17.22 9.30 5.91
C LYS A 702 -18.13 8.08 6.16
N PRO A 703 -19.45 8.20 5.90
CA PRO A 703 -20.37 7.08 5.71
C PRO A 703 -20.48 6.63 4.23
N CYS A 704 -21.21 5.51 4.07
CA CYS A 704 -21.33 4.52 2.99
C CYS A 704 -21.62 4.96 1.54
N LEU A 705 -21.16 4.14 0.57
CA LEU A 705 -21.99 3.39 -0.43
C LEU A 705 -21.13 2.65 -1.50
N SER A 706 -21.33 1.32 -1.56
CA SER A 706 -21.19 0.25 -2.60
C SER A 706 -20.03 0.18 -3.65
N PRO A 707 -19.71 -1.04 -4.16
CA PRO A 707 -18.35 -1.41 -4.58
C PRO A 707 -18.17 -1.70 -6.09
N SER A 708 -16.98 -1.44 -6.61
CA SER A 708 -16.45 -2.06 -7.84
C SER A 708 -15.00 -2.53 -7.64
N VAL A 709 -14.73 -3.71 -8.20
CA VAL A 709 -13.60 -4.61 -7.93
C VAL A 709 -12.43 -4.32 -8.87
N VAL A 710 -11.23 -4.01 -8.34
CA VAL A 710 -9.93 -4.16 -9.04
C VAL A 710 -8.84 -4.55 -8.02
N ASP A 711 -7.98 -5.48 -8.43
CA ASP A 711 -6.94 -6.17 -7.64
C ASP A 711 -5.79 -5.28 -7.12
N HIS A 712 -5.31 -5.60 -5.92
CA HIS A 712 -4.24 -4.89 -5.21
C HIS A 712 -3.24 -5.82 -4.51
N PRO A 713 -1.94 -5.46 -4.47
CA PRO A 713 -0.91 -6.22 -3.78
C PRO A 713 -0.95 -6.03 -2.25
N LEU A 714 -0.42 -7.03 -1.55
CA LEU A 714 -0.35 -7.17 -0.09
C LEU A 714 0.20 -5.91 0.61
N ARG A 715 -0.45 -5.49 1.70
CA ARG A 715 -0.23 -4.22 2.43
C ARG A 715 1.10 -4.16 3.20
N PRO A 716 1.66 -2.94 3.44
CA PRO A 716 2.62 -2.68 4.50
C PRO A 716 1.95 -2.48 5.88
N ALA A 717 2.69 -2.80 6.93
CA ALA A 717 2.25 -3.17 8.28
C ALA A 717 1.93 -2.02 9.29
N ASN A 718 1.46 -0.84 8.86
CA ASN A 718 1.48 0.36 9.74
C ASN A 718 0.14 1.13 9.90
N ASP A 719 -0.99 0.44 10.10
CA ASP A 719 -2.21 1.07 10.68
C ASP A 719 -2.46 0.51 12.08
N HIS A 720 -2.40 1.37 13.11
CA HIS A 720 -2.73 1.03 14.49
C HIS A 720 -4.22 0.62 14.62
N LEU A 721 -4.47 -0.69 14.69
CA LEU A 721 -5.76 -1.37 14.88
C LEU A 721 -6.24 -1.41 16.35
N LEU A 722 -5.97 -0.36 17.12
CA LEU A 722 -6.42 -0.26 18.50
C LEU A 722 -7.91 0.15 18.53
N TYR A 723 -8.78 -0.84 18.80
CA TYR A 723 -10.22 -0.74 19.11
C TYR A 723 -11.19 -0.56 17.92
N ARG A 724 -11.39 -1.60 17.11
CA ARG A 724 -12.59 -1.71 16.26
C ARG A 724 -13.79 -2.16 17.09
N VAL A 725 -14.73 -1.26 17.34
CA VAL A 725 -16.07 -1.60 17.86
C VAL A 725 -16.96 -1.90 16.65
N PHE A 726 -17.38 -3.16 16.50
CA PHE A 726 -18.39 -3.53 15.51
C PHE A 726 -19.77 -3.18 16.06
N PRO A 727 -20.55 -2.27 15.42
CA PRO A 727 -21.82 -1.80 15.98
C PRO A 727 -22.85 -2.92 16.12
N PHE A 728 -22.76 -3.95 15.26
CA PHE A 728 -23.60 -5.14 15.25
C PHE A 728 -23.17 -6.25 16.22
N MET A 729 -22.07 -6.05 16.97
CA MET A 729 -21.54 -7.05 17.90
C MET A 729 -22.04 -6.77 19.32
N HIS A 730 -22.69 -7.78 19.90
CA HIS A 730 -23.38 -7.67 21.17
C HIS A 730 -23.10 -8.87 22.07
N GLN A 731 -23.30 -8.68 23.37
CA GLN A 731 -23.38 -9.79 24.30
C GLN A 731 -24.74 -10.49 24.14
N ALA A 732 -24.77 -11.83 24.26
CA ALA A 732 -25.99 -12.62 24.18
C ALA A 732 -27.09 -12.16 25.16
N THR A 733 -26.72 -11.53 26.27
CA THR A 733 -27.65 -10.95 27.25
C THR A 733 -28.52 -9.82 26.68
N ARG A 734 -28.12 -9.22 25.54
CA ARG A 734 -28.92 -8.23 24.81
C ARG A 734 -29.84 -8.87 23.76
N ALA A 735 -29.75 -10.18 23.55
CA ALA A 735 -30.57 -10.86 22.56
C ALA A 735 -32.04 -10.86 22.99
N PRO A 736 -32.99 -10.65 22.05
CA PRO A 736 -34.41 -10.86 22.35
C PRO A 736 -34.67 -12.34 22.68
N LYS A 737 -35.75 -12.61 23.42
CA LYS A 737 -36.15 -14.01 23.73
C LYS A 737 -36.46 -14.81 22.47
N VAL A 738 -37.03 -14.16 21.45
CA VAL A 738 -37.36 -14.75 20.15
C VAL A 738 -36.93 -13.78 19.04
N SER A 739 -36.32 -14.29 17.97
CA SER A 739 -35.90 -13.49 16.79
C SER A 739 -35.94 -14.30 15.49
N TYR A 740 -35.91 -13.61 14.35
CA TYR A 740 -36.07 -14.21 13.02
C TYR A 740 -35.04 -13.67 12.01
N TYR A 741 -34.39 -14.56 11.27
CA TYR A 741 -33.32 -14.23 10.31
C TYR A 741 -33.43 -15.07 9.03
N ASP A 742 -32.80 -14.62 7.94
CA ASP A 742 -32.71 -15.42 6.71
C ASP A 742 -31.68 -16.54 6.86
N TYR A 743 -30.57 -16.25 7.55
CA TYR A 743 -29.54 -17.21 7.89
C TYR A 743 -29.16 -17.15 9.36
N ILE A 744 -28.97 -18.31 9.97
CA ILE A 744 -28.42 -18.43 11.33
C ILE A 744 -27.14 -19.25 11.24
N ILE A 745 -26.02 -18.62 11.58
CA ILE A 745 -24.69 -19.22 11.58
C ILE A 745 -24.29 -19.55 13.02
N VAL A 746 -24.00 -20.82 13.28
CA VAL A 746 -23.62 -21.33 14.60
C VAL A 746 -22.12 -21.55 14.66
N GLY A 747 -21.40 -20.61 15.28
CA GLY A 747 -19.95 -20.60 15.43
C GLY A 747 -19.30 -19.44 14.67
N GLY A 748 -18.80 -18.44 15.39
CA GLY A 748 -18.05 -17.30 14.86
C GLY A 748 -16.58 -17.64 14.62
N GLY A 749 -16.32 -18.79 13.99
CA GLY A 749 -14.98 -19.35 13.82
C GLY A 749 -14.25 -18.90 12.55
N THR A 750 -13.26 -19.71 12.15
CA THR A 750 -12.42 -19.47 10.96
C THR A 750 -13.24 -19.39 9.67
N ALA A 751 -14.25 -20.26 9.50
CA ALA A 751 -15.18 -20.24 8.35
C ALA A 751 -16.42 -19.37 8.58
N GLY A 752 -16.93 -19.34 9.82
CA GLY A 752 -18.18 -18.65 10.15
C GLY A 752 -18.11 -17.14 9.98
N CYS A 753 -16.98 -16.50 10.31
CA CYS A 753 -16.81 -15.06 10.13
C CYS A 753 -16.88 -14.60 8.65
N PRO A 754 -16.06 -15.15 7.72
CA PRO A 754 -16.15 -14.76 6.31
C PRO A 754 -17.48 -15.14 5.64
N LEU A 755 -18.11 -16.25 6.08
CA LEU A 755 -19.44 -16.64 5.64
C LEU A 755 -20.50 -15.61 6.06
N ALA A 756 -20.51 -15.22 7.34
CA ALA A 756 -21.44 -14.23 7.87
C ALA A 756 -21.29 -12.87 7.18
N ALA A 757 -20.04 -12.42 7.01
CA ALA A 757 -19.73 -11.18 6.30
C ALA A 757 -20.26 -11.21 4.86
N THR A 758 -20.12 -12.35 4.18
CA THR A 758 -20.61 -12.52 2.81
C THR A 758 -22.14 -12.51 2.73
N LEU A 759 -22.82 -13.34 3.53
CA LEU A 759 -24.28 -13.46 3.45
C LEU A 759 -25.00 -12.19 3.90
N SER A 760 -24.39 -11.40 4.80
CA SER A 760 -24.96 -10.13 5.28
C SER A 760 -25.19 -9.10 4.18
N GLN A 761 -24.52 -9.21 3.04
CA GLN A 761 -24.62 -8.23 1.94
C GLN A 761 -26.02 -8.14 1.32
N THR A 762 -26.83 -9.19 1.43
CA THR A 762 -28.16 -9.25 0.78
C THR A 762 -29.24 -9.85 1.68
N SER A 763 -28.89 -10.26 2.90
CA SER A 763 -29.77 -11.07 3.76
C SER A 763 -29.52 -10.77 5.23
N SER A 764 -30.54 -10.97 6.06
CA SER A 764 -30.41 -10.83 7.50
C SER A 764 -29.74 -12.05 8.11
N VAL A 765 -28.59 -11.86 8.74
CA VAL A 765 -27.74 -12.94 9.26
C VAL A 765 -27.57 -12.79 10.77
N LEU A 766 -27.77 -13.89 11.49
CA LEU A 766 -27.40 -14.03 12.89
C LEU A 766 -26.16 -14.90 13.02
N LEU A 767 -25.11 -14.38 13.66
CA LEU A 767 -23.92 -15.15 14.03
C LEU A 767 -23.87 -15.36 15.55
N LEU A 768 -23.85 -16.63 15.98
CA LEU A 768 -23.78 -17.00 17.39
C LEU A 768 -22.40 -17.56 17.71
N GLU A 769 -21.68 -16.92 18.64
CA GLU A 769 -20.38 -17.37 19.13
C GLU A 769 -20.42 -17.62 20.63
N ARG A 770 -20.00 -18.82 21.05
CA ARG A 770 -19.97 -19.21 22.47
C ARG A 770 -18.87 -18.49 23.28
N GLY A 771 -17.82 -18.04 22.61
CA GLY A 771 -16.69 -17.33 23.18
C GLY A 771 -16.86 -15.82 23.27
N GLY A 772 -15.83 -15.17 23.80
CA GLY A 772 -15.72 -13.71 23.84
C GLY A 772 -15.10 -13.12 22.58
N THR A 773 -14.78 -11.82 22.62
CA THR A 773 -14.07 -11.13 21.55
C THR A 773 -12.55 -11.30 21.68
N PRO A 774 -11.80 -11.45 20.56
CA PRO A 774 -10.34 -11.39 20.60
C PRO A 774 -9.82 -9.96 20.80
N PHE A 775 -10.59 -8.95 20.42
CA PHE A 775 -10.17 -7.55 20.42
C PHE A 775 -9.97 -7.03 21.84
N GLY A 776 -8.83 -6.38 22.08
CA GLY A 776 -8.44 -5.85 23.39
C GLY A 776 -7.79 -6.87 24.33
N ASN A 777 -7.67 -8.14 23.95
CA ASN A 777 -6.94 -9.15 24.72
C ASN A 777 -5.53 -9.37 24.13
N ILE A 778 -4.50 -8.86 24.82
CA ILE A 778 -3.11 -8.93 24.35
C ILE A 778 -2.59 -10.37 24.26
N ASN A 779 -3.09 -11.27 25.11
CA ASN A 779 -2.73 -12.70 25.11
C ASN A 779 -3.20 -13.42 23.84
N ILE A 780 -4.14 -12.82 23.10
CA ILE A 780 -4.66 -13.33 21.84
C ILE A 780 -4.07 -12.56 20.66
N THR A 781 -4.01 -11.23 20.78
CA THR A 781 -3.75 -10.31 19.66
C THR A 781 -2.27 -10.06 19.37
N HIS A 782 -1.34 -10.57 20.18
CA HIS A 782 0.09 -10.31 20.00
C HIS A 782 0.93 -11.59 19.87
N LEU A 783 1.86 -11.60 18.91
CA LEU A 783 2.76 -12.72 18.60
C LEU A 783 3.55 -13.21 19.81
N SER A 784 4.07 -12.27 20.62
CA SER A 784 4.90 -12.58 21.79
C SER A 784 4.14 -13.23 22.94
N ALA A 785 2.80 -13.29 22.86
CA ALA A 785 1.94 -13.86 23.88
C ALA A 785 1.16 -15.09 23.37
N PHE A 786 1.59 -15.70 22.26
CA PHE A 786 0.92 -16.85 21.64
C PHE A 786 0.65 -18.00 22.64
N GLY A 787 1.64 -18.35 23.47
CA GLY A 787 1.52 -19.40 24.48
C GLY A 787 0.61 -19.02 25.65
N ALA A 788 0.41 -17.73 25.95
CA ALA A 788 -0.34 -17.29 27.12
C ALA A 788 -1.82 -17.69 27.06
N ALA A 789 -2.46 -17.53 25.90
CA ALA A 789 -3.86 -17.94 25.72
C ALA A 789 -4.03 -19.48 25.75
N LEU A 790 -3.03 -20.24 25.30
CA LEU A 790 -3.05 -21.71 25.32
C LEU A 790 -2.77 -22.27 26.73
N SER A 791 -1.97 -21.56 27.54
CA SER A 791 -1.65 -21.90 28.93
C SER A 791 -2.76 -21.55 29.93
N ASP A 792 -3.75 -20.74 29.55
CA ASP A 792 -4.87 -20.37 30.40
C ASP A 792 -5.86 -21.54 30.55
N LEU A 793 -5.90 -22.12 31.75
CA LEU A 793 -6.80 -23.21 32.13
C LEU A 793 -8.09 -22.73 32.80
N SER A 794 -8.32 -21.43 32.86
CA SER A 794 -9.52 -20.89 33.50
C SER A 794 -10.79 -21.36 32.77
N PRO A 795 -11.93 -21.52 33.48
CA PRO A 795 -13.19 -21.91 32.85
C PRO A 795 -13.69 -20.93 31.78
N LYS A 796 -13.15 -19.70 31.74
CA LYS A 796 -13.46 -18.64 30.77
C LYS A 796 -12.37 -18.47 29.69
N SER A 797 -11.33 -19.30 29.71
CA SER A 797 -10.23 -19.24 28.75
C SER A 797 -10.72 -19.24 27.30
N PRO A 798 -10.13 -18.42 26.41
CA PRO A 798 -10.40 -18.49 24.98
C PRO A 798 -9.94 -19.83 24.38
N SER A 799 -9.05 -20.57 25.05
CA SER A 799 -8.58 -21.90 24.69
C SER A 799 -9.20 -22.95 25.62
N GLN A 800 -10.09 -23.78 25.10
CA GLN A 800 -10.66 -24.89 25.86
C GLN A 800 -9.80 -26.15 25.65
N ARG A 801 -8.98 -26.48 26.66
CA ARG A 801 -8.15 -27.68 26.66
C ARG A 801 -8.98 -28.97 26.69
N PHE A 802 -8.50 -30.00 26.01
CA PHE A 802 -8.97 -31.38 26.13
C PHE A 802 -7.80 -32.36 25.96
N VAL A 803 -8.03 -33.64 26.22
CA VAL A 803 -7.07 -34.72 25.97
C VAL A 803 -7.80 -35.76 25.13
N SER A 804 -7.22 -36.18 24.01
CA SER A 804 -7.81 -37.29 23.23
C SER A 804 -7.71 -38.59 24.01
N GLU A 805 -8.52 -39.58 23.66
CA GLU A 805 -8.43 -40.93 24.25
C GLU A 805 -7.08 -41.60 23.97
N ASP A 806 -6.35 -41.12 22.95
CA ASP A 806 -4.96 -41.52 22.68
C ASP A 806 -3.96 -40.95 23.72
N GLY A 807 -4.39 -40.09 24.64
CA GLY A 807 -3.52 -39.44 25.62
C GLY A 807 -2.77 -38.21 25.10
N VAL A 808 -3.14 -37.67 23.93
CA VAL A 808 -2.53 -36.45 23.38
C VAL A 808 -3.28 -35.22 23.86
N ILE A 809 -2.55 -34.26 24.45
CA ILE A 809 -3.12 -33.00 24.94
C ILE A 809 -3.40 -32.08 23.76
N ASN A 810 -4.58 -31.47 23.75
CA ASN A 810 -5.06 -30.67 22.64
C ASN A 810 -5.92 -29.50 23.15
N ALA A 811 -6.29 -28.58 22.27
CA ALA A 811 -7.08 -27.41 22.60
C ALA A 811 -8.01 -27.03 21.46
N ARG A 812 -9.24 -26.58 21.80
CA ARG A 812 -10.19 -26.00 20.85
C ARG A 812 -10.49 -24.56 21.20
N ALA A 813 -10.67 -23.72 20.18
CA ALA A 813 -11.00 -22.32 20.39
C ALA A 813 -12.41 -22.11 20.99
N ARG A 814 -12.53 -21.04 21.76
CA ARG A 814 -13.76 -20.52 22.35
C ARG A 814 -13.67 -18.99 22.39
N VAL A 815 -13.56 -18.41 21.20
CA VAL A 815 -13.40 -16.97 20.96
C VAL A 815 -13.83 -16.68 19.53
N LEU A 816 -14.36 -15.48 19.28
CA LEU A 816 -14.63 -15.01 17.93
C LEU A 816 -13.34 -15.03 17.08
N GLY A 817 -13.46 -15.46 15.84
CA GLY A 817 -12.36 -15.82 14.94
C GLY A 817 -11.91 -17.28 15.07
N GLY A 818 -12.37 -18.01 16.09
CA GLY A 818 -12.07 -19.42 16.30
C GLY A 818 -10.57 -19.70 16.41
N GLY A 819 -10.12 -20.79 15.78
CA GLY A 819 -8.71 -21.21 15.82
C GLY A 819 -7.74 -20.17 15.25
N SER A 820 -8.18 -19.32 14.33
CA SER A 820 -7.33 -18.25 13.77
C SER A 820 -6.92 -17.19 14.81
N SER A 821 -7.69 -17.05 15.88
CA SER A 821 -7.38 -16.15 17.00
C SER A 821 -6.32 -16.74 17.93
N LEU A 822 -6.03 -18.05 17.89
CA LEU A 822 -5.13 -18.73 18.83
C LEU A 822 -3.93 -19.42 18.17
N ASN A 823 -3.95 -19.64 16.85
CA ASN A 823 -2.95 -20.45 16.15
C ASN A 823 -1.55 -19.81 16.08
N ALA A 824 -0.58 -20.53 15.53
CA ALA A 824 0.78 -20.03 15.31
C ALA A 824 0.94 -19.11 14.08
N GLY A 825 -0.17 -18.83 13.39
CA GLY A 825 -0.29 -17.79 12.37
C GLY A 825 0.31 -18.07 10.99
N PHE A 826 0.88 -19.24 10.73
CA PHE A 826 1.42 -19.58 9.40
C PHE A 826 0.31 -19.70 8.33
N TYR A 827 0.41 -18.94 7.25
CA TYR A 827 -0.60 -18.83 6.20
C TYR A 827 -0.11 -19.46 4.89
N SER A 828 -0.81 -20.49 4.43
CA SER A 828 -0.55 -21.15 3.15
C SER A 828 -1.87 -21.60 2.54
N ARG A 829 -2.04 -21.40 1.23
CA ARG A 829 -3.17 -21.90 0.44
C ARG A 829 -3.15 -23.43 0.40
N ALA A 830 -4.29 -24.00 0.05
CA ALA A 830 -4.42 -25.43 -0.23
C ALA A 830 -3.54 -25.87 -1.41
N ASP A 831 -3.21 -27.15 -1.43
CA ASP A 831 -2.66 -27.83 -2.59
C ASP A 831 -3.66 -27.80 -3.77
N SER A 832 -3.16 -27.64 -5.00
CA SER A 832 -4.00 -27.58 -6.20
C SER A 832 -4.75 -28.88 -6.48
N GLU A 833 -4.13 -30.04 -6.18
CA GLU A 833 -4.76 -31.35 -6.30
C GLU A 833 -5.91 -31.48 -5.29
N TYR A 834 -5.73 -30.96 -4.07
CA TYR A 834 -6.80 -30.92 -3.09
C TYR A 834 -8.02 -30.12 -3.59
N ILE A 835 -7.79 -28.94 -4.17
CA ILE A 835 -8.87 -28.09 -4.73
C ILE A 835 -9.62 -28.84 -5.83
N SER A 836 -8.89 -29.52 -6.72
CA SER A 836 -9.47 -30.33 -7.80
C SER A 836 -10.28 -31.49 -7.25
N ASN A 837 -9.75 -32.24 -6.28
CA ASN A 837 -10.41 -33.40 -5.67
C ASN A 837 -11.65 -33.01 -4.86
N ALA A 838 -11.66 -31.81 -4.29
CA ALA A 838 -12.83 -31.25 -3.61
C ALA A 838 -13.95 -30.81 -4.59
N GLY A 839 -13.66 -30.72 -5.90
CA GLY A 839 -14.62 -30.27 -6.92
C GLY A 839 -14.95 -28.78 -6.82
N TRP A 840 -14.05 -27.97 -6.26
CA TRP A 840 -14.28 -26.53 -6.12
C TRP A 840 -13.91 -25.76 -7.40
N ASP A 841 -14.68 -24.72 -7.72
CA ASP A 841 -14.38 -23.82 -8.84
C ASP A 841 -13.07 -23.05 -8.56
N ALA A 842 -12.04 -23.33 -9.35
CA ALA A 842 -10.70 -22.80 -9.11
C ALA A 842 -10.64 -21.26 -9.17
N LYS A 843 -11.47 -20.64 -10.01
CA LYS A 843 -11.52 -19.19 -10.15
C LYS A 843 -12.10 -18.56 -8.88
N LEU A 844 -13.26 -19.02 -8.43
CA LEU A 844 -13.92 -18.54 -7.21
C LEU A 844 -13.09 -18.85 -5.96
N VAL A 845 -12.37 -19.97 -5.92
CA VAL A 845 -11.39 -20.28 -4.87
C VAL A 845 -10.28 -19.23 -4.82
N ASN A 846 -9.67 -18.89 -5.95
CA ASN A 846 -8.59 -17.89 -5.99
C ASN A 846 -9.10 -16.48 -5.64
N GLU A 847 -10.29 -16.10 -6.11
CA GLU A 847 -10.95 -14.84 -5.72
C GLU A 847 -11.23 -14.79 -4.21
N SER A 848 -11.69 -15.90 -3.64
CA SER A 848 -11.97 -16.03 -2.20
C SER A 848 -10.69 -15.98 -1.36
N TYR A 849 -9.60 -16.64 -1.80
CA TYR A 849 -8.28 -16.49 -1.18
C TYR A 849 -7.82 -15.03 -1.19
N ARG A 850 -7.84 -14.37 -2.34
CA ARG A 850 -7.44 -12.96 -2.46
C ARG A 850 -8.25 -12.04 -1.54
N TRP A 851 -9.56 -12.30 -1.40
CA TRP A 851 -10.43 -11.54 -0.51
C TRP A 851 -10.00 -11.67 0.97
N VAL A 852 -9.64 -12.87 1.40
CA VAL A 852 -9.11 -13.15 2.76
C VAL A 852 -7.73 -12.51 2.94
N GLU A 853 -6.82 -12.77 2.01
CA GLU A 853 -5.41 -12.37 2.07
C GLU A 853 -5.22 -10.87 2.19
N ARG A 854 -6.07 -10.06 1.53
CA ARG A 854 -6.05 -8.59 1.61
C ARG A 854 -6.19 -8.06 3.04
N MET A 855 -6.77 -8.85 3.94
CA MET A 855 -6.99 -8.46 5.33
C MET A 855 -6.01 -9.12 6.29
N VAL A 856 -5.82 -10.44 6.17
CA VAL A 856 -5.14 -11.20 7.22
C VAL A 856 -3.75 -11.73 6.84
N ALA A 857 -3.32 -11.68 5.58
CA ALA A 857 -2.06 -12.30 5.17
C ALA A 857 -0.93 -11.28 4.96
N PHE A 858 0.21 -11.52 5.59
CA PHE A 858 1.42 -10.69 5.53
C PHE A 858 2.65 -11.52 5.17
N GLN A 859 3.69 -10.85 4.65
CA GLN A 859 5.01 -11.46 4.49
C GLN A 859 5.80 -11.34 5.80
N PRO A 860 6.25 -12.46 6.41
CA PRO A 860 6.96 -12.40 7.67
C PRO A 860 8.40 -11.85 7.49
N PRO A 861 8.91 -11.06 8.45
CA PRO A 861 10.33 -10.70 8.48
C PRO A 861 11.17 -11.92 8.92
N LEU A 862 11.95 -12.48 8.00
CA LEU A 862 12.82 -13.62 8.31
C LEU A 862 14.04 -13.17 9.13
N ARG A 863 14.08 -13.63 10.38
CA ARG A 863 15.20 -13.42 11.30
C ARG A 863 16.17 -14.61 11.28
N GLN A 864 17.12 -14.66 12.22
CA GLN A 864 18.29 -15.54 12.14
C GLN A 864 17.94 -17.04 12.25
N TRP A 865 17.03 -17.41 13.15
CA TRP A 865 16.59 -18.80 13.35
C TRP A 865 15.88 -19.35 12.12
N GLN A 866 14.86 -18.63 11.63
CA GLN A 866 14.10 -19.03 10.44
C GLN A 866 14.99 -19.03 9.18
N SER A 867 15.91 -18.06 9.06
CA SER A 867 16.89 -18.05 7.96
C SER A 867 17.85 -19.24 8.02
N ALA A 868 18.25 -19.66 9.22
CA ALA A 868 19.07 -20.85 9.39
C ALA A 868 18.30 -22.10 8.95
N ILE A 869 17.06 -22.30 9.41
CA ILE A 869 16.20 -23.41 8.96
C ILE A 869 16.06 -23.42 7.44
N ARG A 870 15.73 -22.29 6.82
CA ARG A 870 15.62 -22.17 5.36
C ARG A 870 16.90 -22.62 4.67
N ASN A 871 18.04 -22.09 5.09
CA ASN A 871 19.32 -22.40 4.47
C ASN A 871 19.69 -23.87 4.67
N SER A 872 19.42 -24.43 5.84
CA SER A 872 19.63 -25.84 6.17
C SER A 872 18.78 -26.77 5.31
N LEU A 873 17.48 -26.48 5.14
CA LEU A 873 16.59 -27.26 4.27
C LEU A 873 17.11 -27.28 2.82
N ILE A 874 17.60 -26.14 2.32
CA ILE A 874 18.21 -26.03 0.99
C ILE A 874 19.54 -26.79 0.91
N GLU A 875 20.36 -26.73 1.96
CA GLU A 875 21.66 -27.41 2.08
C GLU A 875 21.50 -28.93 2.02
N ILE A 876 20.51 -29.48 2.73
CA ILE A 876 20.26 -30.93 2.80
C ILE A 876 19.44 -31.48 1.63
N GLY A 877 19.05 -30.63 0.68
CA GLY A 877 18.45 -31.04 -0.59
C GLY A 877 16.93 -30.88 -0.71
N ILE A 878 16.24 -30.23 0.24
CA ILE A 878 14.80 -29.93 0.11
C ILE A 878 14.62 -28.75 -0.85
N ARG A 879 14.59 -29.05 -2.15
CA ARG A 879 14.62 -28.09 -3.26
C ARG A 879 13.39 -28.27 -4.16
N PRO A 880 13.02 -27.26 -4.96
CA PRO A 880 13.64 -25.94 -5.12
C PRO A 880 13.42 -24.99 -3.92
N TYR A 881 14.14 -23.86 -3.89
CA TYR A 881 13.78 -22.74 -3.01
C TYR A 881 12.77 -21.86 -3.74
N ASN A 882 11.54 -21.81 -3.25
CA ASN A 882 10.40 -21.15 -3.89
C ASN A 882 10.22 -19.68 -3.48
N GLY A 883 11.17 -19.11 -2.73
CA GLY A 883 11.03 -17.73 -2.24
C GLY A 883 9.86 -17.57 -1.26
N TYR A 884 9.24 -16.39 -1.28
CA TYR A 884 7.98 -16.13 -0.59
C TYR A 884 6.81 -16.48 -1.50
N THR A 885 5.94 -17.36 -1.03
CA THR A 885 4.71 -17.73 -1.73
C THR A 885 3.66 -18.20 -0.73
N LEU A 886 2.40 -17.89 -1.03
CA LEU A 886 1.27 -18.42 -0.28
C LEU A 886 0.88 -19.83 -0.76
N ASP A 887 1.27 -20.23 -1.97
CA ASP A 887 0.90 -21.52 -2.57
C ASP A 887 1.61 -22.69 -1.88
N HIS A 888 0.89 -23.80 -1.69
CA HIS A 888 1.50 -25.05 -1.23
C HIS A 888 2.30 -25.66 -2.39
N MET A 889 3.62 -25.78 -2.21
CA MET A 889 4.52 -26.27 -3.27
C MET A 889 5.67 -27.08 -2.68
N TYR A 890 6.05 -28.17 -3.33
CA TYR A 890 7.23 -28.97 -2.98
C TYR A 890 8.52 -28.13 -2.94
N GLY A 891 9.41 -28.47 -2.01
CA GLY A 891 10.67 -27.75 -1.78
C GLY A 891 10.62 -26.84 -0.55
N THR A 892 11.57 -25.92 -0.46
CA THR A 892 11.67 -24.96 0.66
C THR A 892 10.96 -23.67 0.29
N LYS A 893 10.04 -23.19 1.14
CA LYS A 893 9.36 -21.90 0.94
C LYS A 893 9.30 -21.07 2.22
N VAL A 894 9.08 -19.77 2.02
CA VAL A 894 8.63 -18.83 3.05
C VAL A 894 7.12 -18.65 2.84
N GLY A 895 6.32 -19.00 3.83
CA GLY A 895 4.86 -18.81 3.77
C GLY A 895 4.43 -17.42 4.20
N GLY A 896 3.14 -17.16 4.13
CA GLY A 896 2.52 -16.00 4.75
C GLY A 896 2.42 -16.15 6.26
N THR A 897 2.08 -15.05 6.92
CA THR A 897 1.72 -15.06 8.33
C THR A 897 0.50 -14.17 8.56
N ILE A 898 -0.29 -14.44 9.58
CA ILE A 898 -1.35 -13.53 10.03
C ILE A 898 -0.89 -12.49 11.06
N PHE A 899 0.41 -12.46 11.35
CA PHE A 899 1.01 -11.43 12.18
C PHE A 899 1.60 -10.35 11.30
N ASP A 900 1.26 -9.09 11.57
CA ASP A 900 1.86 -7.97 10.85
C ASP A 900 3.32 -7.72 11.29
N GLY A 901 3.98 -6.74 10.67
CA GLY A 901 5.36 -6.37 10.97
C GLY A 901 5.60 -5.87 12.41
N LEU A 902 4.53 -5.54 13.15
CA LEU A 902 4.59 -5.17 14.57
C LEU A 902 4.29 -6.36 15.50
N GLY A 903 3.89 -7.51 14.93
CA GLY A 903 3.54 -8.71 15.69
C GLY A 903 2.07 -8.75 16.13
N HIS A 904 1.20 -7.87 15.64
CA HIS A 904 -0.24 -7.98 15.92
C HIS A 904 -0.87 -9.07 15.04
N ARG A 905 -1.77 -9.85 15.63
CA ARG A 905 -2.53 -10.92 14.97
C ARG A 905 -3.77 -10.35 14.27
N HIS A 906 -3.95 -10.74 13.01
CA HIS A 906 -5.12 -10.46 12.19
C HIS A 906 -5.92 -11.75 11.98
N SER A 907 -6.97 -11.98 12.76
CA SER A 907 -7.73 -13.24 12.72
C SER A 907 -8.94 -13.17 11.79
N SER A 908 -9.65 -14.30 11.56
CA SER A 908 -10.87 -14.29 10.74
C SER A 908 -11.98 -13.40 11.31
N ALA A 909 -11.93 -13.05 12.60
CA ALA A 909 -12.86 -12.10 13.21
C ALA A 909 -12.82 -10.73 12.52
N GLU A 910 -11.67 -10.33 11.99
CA GLU A 910 -11.54 -9.06 11.27
C GLU A 910 -12.24 -9.06 9.92
N LEU A 911 -12.45 -10.23 9.30
CA LEU A 911 -13.18 -10.37 8.03
C LEU A 911 -14.65 -9.91 8.16
N LEU A 912 -15.18 -9.84 9.38
CA LEU A 912 -16.48 -9.20 9.66
C LEU A 912 -16.49 -7.71 9.33
N TYR A 913 -15.34 -7.08 9.11
CA TYR A 913 -15.25 -5.72 8.57
C TYR A 913 -15.88 -5.58 7.19
N TYR A 914 -15.92 -6.67 6.43
CA TYR A 914 -16.59 -6.68 5.14
C TYR A 914 -18.11 -6.90 5.25
N ALA A 915 -18.66 -7.11 6.45
CA ALA A 915 -20.10 -7.29 6.63
C ALA A 915 -20.88 -6.00 6.41
N ASP A 916 -22.13 -6.13 5.98
CA ASP A 916 -23.10 -5.05 6.05
C ASP A 916 -23.52 -4.87 7.52
N PRO A 917 -23.29 -3.71 8.16
CA PRO A 917 -23.63 -3.51 9.56
C PRO A 917 -25.13 -3.59 9.87
N ASP A 918 -25.99 -3.36 8.88
CA ASP A 918 -27.45 -3.47 9.05
C ASP A 918 -27.96 -4.90 8.76
N GLY A 919 -27.17 -5.69 8.01
CA GLY A 919 -27.50 -7.06 7.62
C GLY A 919 -27.00 -8.15 8.58
N LEU A 920 -26.10 -7.83 9.50
CA LEU A 920 -25.49 -8.80 10.43
C LEU A 920 -25.79 -8.45 11.89
N ILE A 921 -26.07 -9.45 12.71
CA ILE A 921 -26.02 -9.38 14.17
C ILE A 921 -25.10 -10.47 14.70
N VAL A 922 -24.18 -10.13 15.61
CA VAL A 922 -23.28 -11.09 16.26
C VAL A 922 -23.55 -11.11 17.77
N TYR A 923 -23.89 -12.27 18.32
CA TYR A 923 -23.93 -12.48 19.77
C TYR A 923 -22.72 -13.27 20.26
N LEU A 924 -21.96 -12.66 21.16
CA LEU A 924 -20.89 -13.27 21.93
C LEU A 924 -21.43 -13.92 23.20
N HIS A 925 -20.71 -14.90 23.73
CA HIS A 925 -21.15 -15.70 24.89
C HIS A 925 -22.54 -16.32 24.70
N ALA A 926 -22.83 -16.78 23.47
CA ALA A 926 -24.06 -17.44 23.06
C ALA A 926 -23.83 -18.93 22.73
N PRO A 927 -23.58 -19.81 23.71
CA PRO A 927 -23.53 -21.25 23.47
C PRO A 927 -24.88 -21.77 22.96
N VAL A 928 -24.88 -22.28 21.73
CA VAL A 928 -26.03 -22.95 21.11
C VAL A 928 -26.19 -24.33 21.72
N GLN A 929 -27.42 -24.63 22.16
CA GLN A 929 -27.78 -25.86 22.88
C GLN A 929 -28.26 -26.95 21.92
N LYS A 930 -29.11 -26.59 20.96
CA LYS A 930 -29.77 -27.53 20.05
C LYS A 930 -30.37 -26.79 18.84
N ILE A 931 -30.37 -27.45 17.70
CA ILE A 931 -31.11 -27.08 16.48
C ILE A 931 -32.53 -27.65 16.57
N LEU A 932 -33.52 -26.86 16.16
CA LEU A 932 -34.93 -27.20 16.14
C LEU A 932 -35.34 -27.68 14.75
N PHE A 933 -36.20 -28.69 14.71
CA PHE A 933 -36.69 -29.33 13.49
C PHE A 933 -38.21 -29.41 13.48
N THR A 934 -38.77 -29.37 12.28
CA THR A 934 -40.19 -29.62 12.01
C THR A 934 -40.33 -30.69 10.94
N SER A 935 -41.29 -31.60 11.12
CA SER A 935 -41.57 -32.70 10.18
C SER A 935 -43.02 -32.70 9.68
N GLU A 936 -43.80 -31.65 9.96
CA GLU A 936 -45.22 -31.59 9.58
C GLU A 936 -45.38 -31.58 8.04
N GLY A 937 -45.97 -32.64 7.51
CA GLY A 937 -46.32 -32.78 6.09
C GLY A 937 -45.15 -33.03 5.13
N LYS A 938 -43.92 -33.27 5.62
CA LYS A 938 -42.73 -33.51 4.79
C LYS A 938 -42.08 -34.87 5.08
N SER A 939 -41.46 -35.46 4.06
CA SER A 939 -40.73 -36.74 4.17
C SER A 939 -39.39 -36.60 4.87
N LYS A 940 -38.81 -35.40 4.91
CA LYS A 940 -37.54 -35.08 5.58
C LYS A 940 -37.76 -34.05 6.69
N PRO A 941 -37.05 -34.15 7.84
CA PRO A 941 -37.04 -33.09 8.85
C PRO A 941 -36.43 -31.82 8.25
N THR A 942 -37.06 -30.67 8.48
CA THR A 942 -36.54 -29.35 8.09
C THR A 942 -36.05 -28.61 9.33
N ALA A 943 -34.82 -28.11 9.31
CA ALA A 943 -34.30 -27.24 10.37
C ALA A 943 -34.99 -25.87 10.30
N ASN A 944 -35.50 -25.36 11.43
CA ASN A 944 -36.27 -24.12 11.44
C ASN A 944 -35.83 -23.09 12.50
N GLY A 945 -34.96 -23.46 13.43
CA GLY A 945 -34.43 -22.54 14.43
C GLY A 945 -33.35 -23.14 15.32
N VAL A 946 -32.83 -22.34 16.25
CA VAL A 946 -31.83 -22.75 17.24
C VAL A 946 -32.21 -22.24 18.63
N ILE A 947 -31.82 -22.99 19.66
CA ILE A 947 -31.86 -22.55 21.05
C ILE A 947 -30.44 -22.22 21.49
N PHE A 948 -30.22 -21.04 22.06
CA PHE A 948 -28.96 -20.67 22.70
C PHE A 948 -29.21 -20.06 24.07
N THR A 949 -28.19 -20.03 24.91
CA THR A 949 -28.28 -19.42 26.25
C THR A 949 -27.34 -18.23 26.36
N ASP A 950 -27.67 -17.25 27.19
CA ASP A 950 -26.78 -16.14 27.53
C ASP A 950 -25.91 -16.43 28.77
N ALA A 951 -25.07 -15.47 29.15
CA ALA A 951 -24.22 -15.57 30.33
C ALA A 951 -24.98 -15.58 31.67
N ASN A 952 -26.26 -15.19 31.68
CA ASN A 952 -27.16 -15.22 32.85
C ASN A 952 -27.94 -16.55 32.93
N GLY A 953 -27.76 -17.46 31.97
CA GLY A 953 -28.51 -18.72 31.89
C GLY A 953 -29.91 -18.59 31.29
N LEU A 954 -30.27 -17.42 30.74
CA LEU A 954 -31.53 -17.24 30.03
C LEU A 954 -31.46 -17.92 28.67
N SER A 955 -32.56 -18.58 28.28
CA SER A 955 -32.67 -19.26 26.99
C SER A 955 -33.35 -18.35 25.95
N HIS A 956 -32.75 -18.30 24.77
CA HIS A 956 -33.18 -17.53 23.61
C HIS A 956 -33.46 -18.47 22.42
N ARG A 957 -34.39 -18.07 21.56
CA ARG A 957 -34.75 -18.80 20.35
C ARG A 957 -34.57 -17.90 19.14
N ALA A 958 -33.86 -18.39 18.13
CA ALA A 958 -33.75 -17.74 16.83
C ALA A 958 -34.31 -18.67 15.76
N TYR A 959 -35.21 -18.17 14.93
CA TYR A 959 -35.89 -18.94 13.88
C TYR A 959 -35.51 -18.42 12.49
N LEU A 960 -35.65 -19.29 11.49
CA LEU A 960 -35.59 -18.88 10.10
C LEU A 960 -36.86 -18.11 9.71
N LYS A 961 -36.71 -17.07 8.90
CA LYS A 961 -37.83 -16.41 8.22
C LYS A 961 -38.43 -17.36 7.17
N SER A 962 -39.69 -17.15 6.82
CA SER A 962 -40.33 -17.87 5.71
C SER A 962 -39.62 -17.56 4.39
N GLY A 963 -39.07 -18.57 3.73
CA GLY A 963 -38.42 -18.45 2.43
C GLY A 963 -37.77 -19.79 2.03
N PRO A 964 -37.78 -20.15 0.73
CA PRO A 964 -37.29 -21.46 0.27
C PRO A 964 -35.77 -21.63 0.41
N SER A 965 -35.02 -20.52 0.48
CA SER A 965 -33.55 -20.49 0.47
C SER A 965 -32.95 -20.04 1.81
N ASN A 966 -33.74 -20.02 2.88
CA ASN A 966 -33.30 -19.67 4.24
C ASN A 966 -32.82 -20.93 4.97
N GLU A 967 -31.65 -20.86 5.62
CA GLU A 967 -30.97 -22.06 6.14
C GLU A 967 -30.21 -21.78 7.45
N ILE A 968 -30.07 -22.81 8.28
CA ILE A 968 -29.14 -22.82 9.43
C ILE A 968 -27.81 -23.41 8.95
N ILE A 969 -26.71 -22.77 9.35
CA ILE A 969 -25.37 -23.17 8.93
C ILE A 969 -24.50 -23.38 10.16
N VAL A 970 -23.96 -24.58 10.31
CA VAL A 970 -23.09 -24.93 11.43
C VAL A 970 -21.63 -24.71 11.03
N CYS A 971 -20.94 -23.84 11.77
CA CYS A 971 -19.54 -23.47 11.61
C CYS A 971 -18.77 -23.62 12.95
N SER A 972 -19.12 -24.65 13.74
CA SER A 972 -18.63 -24.88 15.10
C SER A 972 -17.33 -25.68 15.17
N GLY A 973 -16.71 -25.95 14.02
CA GLY A 973 -15.43 -26.64 13.87
C GLY A 973 -15.53 -28.16 14.03
N ALA A 974 -14.41 -28.85 13.77
CA ALA A 974 -14.29 -30.32 13.76
C ALA A 974 -14.85 -31.02 15.01
N LEU A 975 -14.81 -30.38 16.19
CA LEU A 975 -15.40 -30.94 17.40
C LEU A 975 -16.82 -30.44 17.65
N GLY A 976 -17.08 -29.14 17.44
CA GLY A 976 -18.36 -28.53 17.81
C GLY A 976 -19.49 -28.87 16.85
N SER A 977 -19.21 -29.02 15.55
CA SER A 977 -20.22 -29.31 14.54
C SER A 977 -20.84 -30.70 14.69
N PRO A 978 -20.08 -31.81 14.74
CA PRO A 978 -20.66 -33.13 15.00
C PRO A 978 -21.28 -33.22 16.41
N GLN A 979 -20.69 -32.55 17.42
CA GLN A 979 -21.27 -32.46 18.76
C GLN A 979 -22.67 -31.83 18.71
N LEU A 980 -22.82 -30.68 18.04
CA LEU A 980 -24.10 -29.98 17.94
C LEU A 980 -25.14 -30.77 17.15
N LEU A 981 -24.75 -31.42 16.05
CA LEU A 981 -25.66 -32.30 15.30
C LEU A 981 -26.19 -33.44 16.17
N MET A 982 -25.31 -34.13 16.90
CA MET A 982 -25.72 -35.20 17.81
C MET A 982 -26.60 -34.68 18.94
N LEU A 983 -26.21 -33.57 19.59
CA LEU A 983 -27.04 -32.93 20.62
C LEU A 983 -28.42 -32.56 20.08
N SER A 984 -28.52 -32.27 18.78
CA SER A 984 -29.75 -31.92 18.07
C SER A 984 -30.57 -33.12 17.59
N GLY A 985 -30.11 -34.36 17.81
CA GLY A 985 -30.79 -35.59 17.41
C GLY A 985 -30.43 -36.09 16.00
N VAL A 986 -29.39 -35.53 15.37
CA VAL A 986 -28.86 -35.98 14.08
C VAL A 986 -27.53 -36.68 14.31
N GLY A 987 -27.53 -38.02 14.25
CA GLY A 987 -26.32 -38.81 14.55
C GLY A 987 -26.60 -40.30 14.73
N PRO A 988 -25.62 -41.08 15.24
CA PRO A 988 -25.78 -42.52 15.41
C PRO A 988 -26.89 -42.85 16.42
N GLN A 989 -27.98 -43.46 15.97
CA GLN A 989 -29.18 -43.71 16.77
C GLN A 989 -28.90 -44.31 18.16
N LYS A 990 -28.13 -45.40 18.23
CA LYS A 990 -27.81 -46.08 19.50
C LYS A 990 -27.05 -45.19 20.48
N HIS A 991 -26.17 -44.32 19.96
CA HIS A 991 -25.42 -43.37 20.79
C HIS A 991 -26.35 -42.28 21.36
N LEU A 992 -27.23 -41.74 20.51
CA LEU A 992 -28.20 -40.72 20.92
C LEU A 992 -29.16 -41.25 22.00
N GLU A 993 -29.67 -42.47 21.84
CA GLU A 993 -30.54 -43.13 22.81
C GLU A 993 -29.84 -43.32 24.16
N THR A 994 -28.54 -43.66 24.15
CA THR A 994 -27.74 -43.82 25.39
C THR A 994 -27.65 -42.51 26.20
N HIS A 995 -27.73 -41.36 25.54
CA HIS A 995 -27.74 -40.04 26.18
C HIS A 995 -29.16 -39.46 26.38
N ASN A 996 -30.21 -40.25 26.18
CA ASN A 996 -31.61 -39.81 26.22
C ASN A 996 -31.93 -38.64 25.26
N ILE A 997 -31.27 -38.62 24.10
CA ILE A 997 -31.52 -37.64 23.04
C ILE A 997 -32.50 -38.25 22.04
N SER A 998 -33.63 -37.59 21.81
CA SER A 998 -34.59 -37.99 20.79
C SER A 998 -33.95 -37.95 19.39
N VAL A 999 -34.07 -39.05 18.65
CA VAL A 999 -33.50 -39.21 17.32
C VAL A 999 -34.40 -38.50 16.31
N VAL A 1000 -33.85 -37.49 15.65
CA VAL A 1000 -34.47 -36.77 14.52
C VAL A 1000 -34.12 -37.45 13.20
N LEU A 1001 -32.83 -37.80 13.05
CA LEU A 1001 -32.32 -38.54 11.90
C LEU A 1001 -31.19 -39.45 12.36
N ASN A 1002 -31.30 -40.74 12.03
CA ASN A 1002 -30.19 -41.67 12.22
C ASN A 1002 -29.15 -41.43 11.12
N GLN A 1003 -28.04 -40.78 11.49
CA GLN A 1003 -26.89 -40.54 10.62
C GLN A 1003 -25.64 -41.12 11.28
N PRO A 1004 -25.30 -42.40 11.05
CA PRO A 1004 -24.26 -43.11 11.78
C PRO A 1004 -22.84 -42.57 11.56
N LEU A 1005 -22.64 -41.76 10.51
CA LEU A 1005 -21.35 -41.22 10.12
C LEU A 1005 -21.03 -39.88 10.83
N VAL A 1006 -21.99 -39.25 11.50
CA VAL A 1006 -21.71 -38.05 12.31
C VAL A 1006 -20.76 -38.41 13.45
N GLY A 1007 -19.66 -37.64 13.55
CA GLY A 1007 -18.59 -37.88 14.51
C GLY A 1007 -17.59 -38.96 14.09
N GLN A 1008 -17.75 -39.60 12.94
CA GLN A 1008 -16.81 -40.61 12.44
C GLN A 1008 -15.68 -40.00 11.60
N GLY A 1009 -14.61 -40.76 11.41
CA GLY A 1009 -13.49 -40.38 10.55
C GLY A 1009 -12.68 -39.17 11.02
N MET A 1010 -12.71 -38.89 12.34
CA MET A 1010 -11.92 -37.84 12.98
C MET A 1010 -10.43 -38.05 12.73
N ALA A 1011 -9.73 -37.02 12.28
CA ALA A 1011 -8.31 -37.09 11.99
C ALA A 1011 -7.58 -35.90 12.61
N ASP A 1012 -6.35 -36.10 13.06
CA ASP A 1012 -5.44 -35.04 13.47
C ASP A 1012 -4.05 -35.34 12.96
N ASN A 1013 -3.44 -34.38 12.27
CA ASN A 1013 -2.10 -34.57 11.72
C ASN A 1013 -1.10 -34.72 12.88
N PRO A 1014 -0.43 -35.87 13.00
CA PRO A 1014 0.63 -36.05 13.99
C PRO A 1014 1.74 -35.00 13.80
N MET A 1015 2.26 -34.54 14.93
CA MET A 1015 3.45 -33.69 14.98
C MET A 1015 4.46 -34.23 15.95
N ASN A 1016 5.71 -34.24 15.53
CA ASN A 1016 6.84 -34.55 16.38
C ASN A 1016 7.83 -33.39 16.29
N ALA A 1017 8.50 -33.08 17.40
CA ALA A 1017 9.44 -31.97 17.46
C ALA A 1017 10.73 -32.39 18.15
N VAL A 1018 11.81 -31.70 17.82
CA VAL A 1018 13.09 -31.78 18.51
C VAL A 1018 13.42 -30.40 19.04
N PHE A 1019 13.60 -30.30 20.36
CA PHE A 1019 14.10 -29.08 20.97
C PHE A 1019 15.60 -28.97 20.76
N VAL A 1020 16.06 -27.81 20.29
CA VAL A 1020 17.48 -27.51 20.11
C VAL A 1020 17.87 -26.34 21.01
N PRO A 1021 18.59 -26.59 22.12
CA PRO A 1021 19.11 -25.53 22.97
C PRO A 1021 20.22 -24.78 22.23
N SER A 1022 20.22 -23.46 22.39
CA SER A 1022 21.09 -22.58 21.64
C SER A 1022 22.18 -21.94 22.52
N PRO A 1023 23.44 -21.89 22.04
CA PRO A 1023 24.52 -21.14 22.71
C PRO A 1023 24.36 -19.62 22.57
N ARG A 1024 23.38 -19.15 21.80
CA ARG A 1024 23.12 -17.75 21.52
C ARG A 1024 21.65 -17.43 21.80
N PRO A 1025 21.34 -16.18 22.20
CA PRO A 1025 19.97 -15.72 22.23
C PRO A 1025 19.31 -15.90 20.86
N VAL A 1026 18.07 -16.39 20.87
CA VAL A 1026 17.23 -16.56 19.67
C VAL A 1026 16.03 -15.63 19.77
N GLU A 1027 15.64 -15.05 18.64
CA GLU A 1027 14.45 -14.20 18.58
C GLU A 1027 13.15 -15.00 18.79
N VAL A 1028 12.08 -14.32 19.24
CA VAL A 1028 10.73 -14.89 19.13
C VAL A 1028 10.37 -15.01 17.65
N SER A 1029 10.22 -16.23 17.15
CA SER A 1029 9.74 -16.52 15.80
C SER A 1029 8.83 -17.74 15.82
N LEU A 1030 7.58 -17.59 15.38
CA LEU A 1030 6.73 -18.75 15.06
C LEU A 1030 7.03 -19.24 13.63
N ILE A 1031 6.19 -20.14 13.11
CA ILE A 1031 6.41 -20.79 11.82
C ILE A 1031 6.34 -19.75 10.69
N GLN A 1032 7.42 -19.67 9.90
CA GLN A 1032 7.54 -18.79 8.72
C GLN A 1032 8.12 -19.54 7.52
N VAL A 1033 9.04 -20.48 7.78
CA VAL A 1033 9.69 -21.32 6.78
C VAL A 1033 9.17 -22.75 6.91
N VAL A 1034 8.92 -23.37 5.75
CA VAL A 1034 8.58 -24.80 5.68
C VAL A 1034 9.34 -25.48 4.56
N GLY A 1035 9.81 -26.70 4.81
CA GLY A 1035 10.32 -27.64 3.83
C GLY A 1035 9.27 -28.71 3.54
N ILE A 1036 8.74 -28.73 2.32
CA ILE A 1036 7.69 -29.66 1.89
C ILE A 1036 8.35 -30.78 1.07
N THR A 1037 8.33 -32.01 1.59
CA THR A 1037 8.97 -33.16 0.93
C THR A 1037 8.00 -33.94 0.04
N HIS A 1038 8.55 -34.66 -0.93
CA HIS A 1038 7.76 -35.56 -1.80
C HIS A 1038 7.14 -36.74 -1.04
N ASN A 1039 7.73 -37.13 0.09
CA ASN A 1039 7.24 -38.24 0.92
C ASN A 1039 6.10 -37.81 1.85
N GLY A 1040 5.75 -36.51 1.86
CA GLY A 1040 4.61 -35.99 2.60
C GLY A 1040 4.94 -35.58 4.04
N SER A 1041 6.18 -35.23 4.33
CA SER A 1041 6.59 -34.61 5.61
C SER A 1041 6.87 -33.12 5.42
N TYR A 1042 6.40 -32.31 6.36
CA TYR A 1042 6.57 -30.86 6.38
C TYR A 1042 7.43 -30.47 7.56
N ILE A 1043 8.59 -29.87 7.28
CA ILE A 1043 9.57 -29.48 8.29
C ILE A 1043 9.48 -27.98 8.54
N GLU A 1044 9.18 -27.61 9.77
CA GLU A 1044 8.93 -26.24 10.21
C GLU A 1044 9.78 -25.94 11.46
N GLY A 1045 9.81 -24.70 11.91
CA GLY A 1045 10.40 -24.41 13.22
C GLY A 1045 9.90 -23.15 13.87
N ALA A 1046 10.14 -23.07 15.17
CA ALA A 1046 9.76 -21.96 16.04
C ALA A 1046 10.83 -21.76 17.11
N SER A 1047 10.98 -20.55 17.65
CA SER A 1047 12.01 -20.25 18.65
C SER A 1047 11.65 -19.06 19.55
N GLY A 1048 12.37 -18.96 20.67
CA GLY A 1048 12.51 -17.74 21.46
C GLY A 1048 11.32 -17.25 22.28
N GLU A 1049 10.19 -17.97 22.30
CA GLU A 1049 9.02 -17.60 23.09
C GLU A 1049 9.27 -17.80 24.61
N GLN A 1050 9.91 -16.82 25.25
CA GLN A 1050 10.01 -16.65 26.70
C GLN A 1050 9.89 -15.19 27.12
N TYR A 1051 9.40 -15.01 28.35
CA TYR A 1051 9.42 -13.81 29.20
C TYR A 1051 8.34 -12.76 28.96
N PHE A 1052 7.14 -13.02 29.50
CA PHE A 1052 6.41 -11.99 30.22
C PHE A 1052 6.04 -12.51 31.62
N ALA A 1053 6.97 -12.37 32.56
CA ALA A 1053 6.56 -12.09 33.92
C ALA A 1053 6.05 -10.65 33.90
N SER A 1054 4.73 -10.47 33.75
CA SER A 1054 4.13 -9.21 34.17
C SER A 1054 4.47 -9.03 35.64
N GLU A 1055 5.07 -7.90 36.02
CA GLU A 1055 5.41 -7.55 37.42
C GLU A 1055 4.20 -7.60 38.38
N THR A 1056 2.99 -7.88 37.87
CA THR A 1056 1.72 -7.89 38.59
C THR A 1056 1.08 -9.27 38.81
N HIS A 1057 1.62 -10.39 38.33
CA HIS A 1057 1.06 -11.72 38.64
C HIS A 1057 2.11 -12.80 38.95
N SER A 1058 1.87 -13.53 40.04
CA SER A 1058 2.77 -14.44 40.77
C SER A 1058 3.07 -15.80 40.12
N THR A 1059 3.02 -15.94 38.79
CA THR A 1059 3.31 -17.22 38.12
C THR A 1059 4.18 -17.04 36.88
N GLN A 1060 5.42 -17.55 36.92
CA GLN A 1060 6.23 -17.81 35.72
C GLN A 1060 5.45 -18.72 34.76
N ASP A 1061 5.13 -18.24 33.56
CA ASP A 1061 4.65 -19.05 32.44
C ASP A 1061 5.83 -19.28 31.48
N PHE A 1062 6.01 -20.53 31.05
CA PHE A 1062 7.17 -20.97 30.26
C PHE A 1062 6.92 -20.91 28.74
N GLY A 1063 5.84 -20.25 28.30
CA GLY A 1063 5.51 -20.08 26.87
C GLY A 1063 5.37 -21.42 26.15
N MET A 1064 6.06 -21.59 25.03
CA MET A 1064 6.10 -22.85 24.26
C MET A 1064 6.71 -24.05 25.04
N PHE A 1065 7.32 -23.81 26.20
CA PHE A 1065 7.82 -24.84 27.12
C PHE A 1065 6.86 -25.12 28.27
N SER A 1066 5.65 -24.57 28.23
CA SER A 1066 4.70 -24.73 29.33
C SER A 1066 4.14 -26.16 29.38
N PRO A 1067 4.18 -26.84 30.55
CA PRO A 1067 3.51 -28.11 30.77
C PRO A 1067 1.99 -28.03 30.52
N LYS A 1068 1.43 -26.81 30.60
CA LYS A 1068 0.01 -26.53 30.39
C LYS A 1068 -0.41 -26.61 28.92
N ILE A 1069 0.51 -26.39 27.97
CA ILE A 1069 0.23 -26.44 26.52
C ILE A 1069 0.49 -27.82 25.90
N GLY A 1070 0.84 -28.82 26.71
CA GLY A 1070 1.12 -30.18 26.23
C GLY A 1070 2.16 -30.93 27.05
N GLN A 1071 2.92 -30.23 27.89
CA GLN A 1071 4.17 -30.79 28.39
C GLN A 1071 4.10 -31.55 29.74
N LEU A 1072 3.35 -32.68 29.85
CA LEU A 1072 3.23 -33.51 31.09
C LEU A 1072 3.35 -35.04 30.88
N SER A 1073 4.52 -35.64 31.06
CA SER A 1073 4.73 -37.08 30.81
C SER A 1073 5.35 -37.89 31.96
N THR A 1074 5.92 -37.25 32.99
CA THR A 1074 6.72 -37.96 34.01
C THR A 1074 5.88 -38.73 35.03
N VAL A 1075 4.55 -38.71 34.91
CA VAL A 1075 3.62 -39.40 35.81
C VAL A 1075 2.83 -40.46 35.05
N PRO A 1076 2.62 -41.69 35.57
CA PRO A 1076 1.86 -42.75 34.90
C PRO A 1076 0.38 -42.40 34.62
N PRO A 1077 -0.25 -42.94 33.56
CA PRO A 1077 -1.60 -42.56 33.11
C PRO A 1077 -2.68 -42.49 34.19
N LYS A 1078 -2.73 -43.48 35.09
CA LYS A 1078 -3.72 -43.55 36.19
C LYS A 1078 -3.47 -42.58 37.34
N GLN A 1079 -2.31 -41.92 37.36
CA GLN A 1079 -1.87 -41.02 38.43
C GLN A 1079 -1.68 -39.57 37.94
N ARG A 1080 -2.06 -39.28 36.69
CA ARG A 1080 -2.01 -37.94 36.07
C ARG A 1080 -3.21 -37.11 36.52
N THR A 1081 -3.17 -36.72 37.78
CA THR A 1081 -4.13 -35.81 38.40
C THR A 1081 -3.66 -34.35 38.28
N GLU A 1082 -4.47 -33.37 38.67
CA GLU A 1082 -4.03 -31.96 38.75
C GLU A 1082 -2.78 -31.79 39.63
N GLU A 1083 -2.60 -32.63 40.66
CA GLU A 1083 -1.41 -32.60 41.51
C GLU A 1083 -0.13 -33.01 40.75
N ALA A 1084 -0.22 -33.89 39.75
CA ALA A 1084 0.90 -34.24 38.88
C ALA A 1084 1.30 -33.09 37.95
N LEU A 1085 0.30 -32.36 37.43
CA LEU A 1085 0.49 -31.14 36.66
C LEU A 1085 1.22 -30.07 37.49
N ASN A 1086 0.77 -29.85 38.72
CA ASN A 1086 1.38 -28.89 39.63
C ASN A 1086 2.83 -29.25 39.98
N ARG A 1087 3.14 -30.53 40.20
CA ARG A 1087 4.52 -30.99 40.44
C ARG A 1087 5.46 -30.77 39.25
N ALA A 1088 4.99 -30.97 38.02
CA ALA A 1088 5.85 -30.72 36.85
C ALA A 1088 6.06 -29.23 36.59
N ILE A 1089 5.01 -28.39 36.82
CA ILE A 1089 5.15 -26.93 36.81
C ILE A 1089 6.20 -26.52 37.85
N GLU A 1090 6.13 -27.08 39.05
CA GLU A 1090 7.07 -26.79 40.13
C GLU A 1090 8.50 -27.26 39.79
N ALA A 1091 8.67 -28.43 39.19
CA ALA A 1091 9.97 -28.92 38.74
C ALA A 1091 10.61 -28.01 37.67
N MET A 1092 9.83 -27.47 36.73
CA MET A 1092 10.34 -26.54 35.72
C MET A 1092 10.80 -25.20 36.30
N LYS A 1093 10.23 -24.75 37.44
CA LYS A 1093 10.69 -23.52 38.12
C LYS A 1093 12.13 -23.60 38.61
N TYR A 1094 12.65 -24.80 38.86
CA TYR A 1094 14.03 -25.02 39.33
C TYR A 1094 15.05 -25.19 38.20
N LEU A 1095 14.62 -25.22 36.94
CA LEU A 1095 15.54 -25.30 35.80
C LEU A 1095 16.19 -23.93 35.53
N PRO A 1096 17.49 -23.88 35.19
CA PRO A 1096 18.15 -22.62 34.86
C PRO A 1096 17.56 -22.02 33.59
N LEU A 1097 17.48 -20.70 33.51
CA LEU A 1097 16.94 -19.95 32.35
C LEU A 1097 17.59 -20.37 31.03
N SER A 1098 18.88 -20.72 31.06
CA SER A 1098 19.64 -21.22 29.91
C SER A 1098 19.12 -22.55 29.33
N ALA A 1099 18.41 -23.36 30.12
CA ALA A 1099 17.79 -24.61 29.66
C ALA A 1099 16.66 -24.37 28.66
N PHE A 1100 16.10 -23.17 28.65
CA PHE A 1100 14.99 -22.81 27.79
C PHE A 1100 15.43 -21.96 26.57
N VAL A 1101 16.67 -21.47 26.53
CA VAL A 1101 17.17 -20.69 25.39
C VAL A 1101 17.34 -21.60 24.17
N GLY A 1102 16.48 -21.46 23.17
CA GLY A 1102 16.51 -22.28 21.95
C GLY A 1102 15.19 -22.27 21.18
N GLY A 1103 15.02 -23.26 20.33
CA GLY A 1103 13.80 -23.42 19.55
C GLY A 1103 13.51 -24.87 19.19
N PHE A 1104 12.32 -25.08 18.64
CA PHE A 1104 11.87 -26.38 18.15
C PHE A 1104 11.99 -26.42 16.63
N ILE A 1105 12.45 -27.56 16.14
CA ILE A 1105 12.24 -27.96 14.74
C ILE A 1105 11.19 -29.06 14.79
N LEU A 1106 10.13 -28.89 14.02
CA LEU A 1106 8.94 -29.72 14.08
C LEU A 1106 8.60 -30.29 12.71
N GLU A 1107 7.96 -31.45 12.77
CA GLU A 1107 7.56 -32.24 11.63
C GLU A 1107 6.06 -32.48 11.68
N LYS A 1108 5.40 -32.28 10.53
CA LYS A 1108 4.00 -32.63 10.31
C LYS A 1108 3.89 -33.57 9.12
N ILE A 1109 3.14 -34.65 9.25
CA ILE A 1109 2.81 -35.52 8.11
C ILE A 1109 1.54 -35.08 7.36
N ILE A 1110 1.53 -35.31 6.05
CA ILE A 1110 0.35 -35.19 5.17
C ILE A 1110 -0.70 -36.26 5.51
N GLY A 1111 -1.96 -36.00 5.15
CA GLY A 1111 -3.09 -36.87 5.47
C GLY A 1111 -3.77 -36.38 6.75
N PRO A 1112 -3.82 -37.18 7.84
CA PRO A 1112 -3.24 -38.53 8.00
C PRO A 1112 -4.12 -39.66 7.44
N LEU A 1113 -3.59 -40.87 7.34
CA LEU A 1113 -4.36 -42.08 7.00
C LEU A 1113 -5.15 -42.59 8.21
N SER A 1114 -4.57 -42.48 9.40
CA SER A 1114 -5.16 -42.88 10.65
C SER A 1114 -6.38 -42.00 10.96
N ARG A 1115 -7.50 -42.64 11.29
CA ARG A 1115 -8.75 -41.97 11.68
C ARG A 1115 -9.34 -42.61 12.92
N GLY A 1116 -10.08 -41.83 13.70
CA GLY A 1116 -10.91 -42.31 14.79
C GLY A 1116 -12.31 -41.68 14.74
N HIS A 1117 -12.84 -41.36 15.91
CA HIS A 1117 -14.24 -40.98 16.08
C HIS A 1117 -14.41 -40.01 17.27
N LEU A 1118 -15.58 -39.40 17.34
CA LEU A 1118 -16.02 -38.48 18.37
C LEU A 1118 -17.35 -38.94 18.95
N GLU A 1119 -17.44 -38.93 20.28
CA GLU A 1119 -18.63 -39.31 21.04
C GLU A 1119 -19.01 -38.23 22.05
N LEU A 1120 -20.31 -38.10 22.32
CA LEU A 1120 -20.78 -37.25 23.41
C LEU A 1120 -20.35 -37.85 24.76
N ARG A 1121 -19.91 -37.00 25.69
CA ARG A 1121 -19.72 -37.38 27.10
C ARG A 1121 -20.91 -36.98 27.96
N SER A 1122 -21.51 -35.85 27.63
CA SER A 1122 -22.66 -35.28 28.32
C SER A 1122 -23.59 -34.60 27.31
N THR A 1123 -24.77 -34.22 27.77
CA THR A 1123 -25.74 -33.42 26.99
C THR A 1123 -25.51 -31.91 27.10
N ASN A 1124 -24.47 -31.48 27.85
CA ASN A 1124 -24.12 -30.08 28.00
C ASN A 1124 -23.17 -29.66 26.85
N PRO A 1125 -23.55 -28.70 25.98
CA PRO A 1125 -22.73 -28.29 24.83
C PRO A 1125 -21.42 -27.58 25.23
N ASN A 1126 -21.30 -27.11 26.48
CA ASN A 1126 -20.07 -26.49 26.97
C ASN A 1126 -18.98 -27.51 27.27
N ASP A 1127 -19.34 -28.78 27.49
CA ASP A 1127 -18.38 -29.83 27.78
C ASP A 1127 -17.66 -30.27 26.50
N ASN A 1128 -16.43 -30.76 26.63
CA ASN A 1128 -15.73 -31.35 25.50
C ASN A 1128 -16.31 -32.76 25.21
N PRO A 1129 -16.52 -33.11 23.93
CA PRO A 1129 -16.81 -34.50 23.57
C PRO A 1129 -15.57 -35.38 23.79
N SER A 1130 -15.77 -36.69 23.83
CA SER A 1130 -14.67 -37.66 23.74
C SER A 1130 -14.21 -37.75 22.29
N VAL A 1131 -12.90 -37.83 22.06
CA VAL A 1131 -12.36 -37.94 20.70
C VAL A 1131 -11.14 -38.84 20.68
N THR A 1132 -11.10 -39.71 19.68
CA THR A 1132 -9.99 -40.61 19.37
C THR A 1132 -9.49 -40.29 17.97
N PHE A 1133 -8.18 -40.15 17.78
CA PHE A 1133 -7.58 -39.92 16.45
C PHE A 1133 -6.80 -41.13 15.92
N ASN A 1134 -6.41 -42.06 16.80
CA ASN A 1134 -5.63 -43.25 16.48
C ASN A 1134 -4.25 -42.95 15.87
N TYR A 1135 -3.50 -42.01 16.46
CA TYR A 1135 -2.18 -41.60 15.95
C TYR A 1135 -1.27 -42.81 15.64
N PHE A 1136 -0.72 -42.86 14.42
CA PHE A 1136 0.17 -43.94 13.94
C PHE A 1136 -0.42 -45.35 14.03
N LYS A 1137 -1.76 -45.48 13.95
CA LYS A 1137 -2.43 -46.77 13.73
C LYS A 1137 -2.08 -47.32 12.36
N GLU A 1138 -2.12 -46.48 11.35
CA GLU A 1138 -1.67 -46.83 10.01
C GLU A 1138 -0.15 -46.72 9.89
N ARG A 1139 0.49 -47.77 9.36
CA ARG A 1139 1.95 -47.85 9.26
C ARG A 1139 2.56 -46.74 8.41
N GLY A 1140 1.88 -46.35 7.33
CA GLY A 1140 2.36 -45.27 6.44
C GLY A 1140 2.51 -43.91 7.13
N ASP A 1141 1.67 -43.61 8.13
CA ASP A 1141 1.81 -42.37 8.90
C ASP A 1141 3.08 -42.40 9.77
N LEU A 1142 3.40 -43.55 10.35
CA LEU A 1142 4.62 -43.72 11.17
C LEU A 1142 5.89 -43.62 10.32
N GLU A 1143 5.88 -44.25 9.14
CA GLU A 1143 7.02 -44.23 8.22
C GLU A 1143 7.36 -42.79 7.78
N ARG A 1144 6.35 -41.97 7.47
CA ARG A 1144 6.53 -40.54 7.19
C ARG A 1144 7.15 -39.79 8.37
N CYS A 1145 6.64 -40.00 9.59
CA CYS A 1145 7.23 -39.36 10.77
C CYS A 1145 8.71 -39.71 10.92
N VAL A 1146 9.08 -40.99 10.75
CA VAL A 1146 10.48 -41.44 10.84
C VAL A 1146 11.36 -40.75 9.81
N GLU A 1147 10.90 -40.65 8.56
CA GLU A 1147 11.62 -39.91 7.51
C GLU A 1147 11.75 -38.42 7.82
N GLY A 1148 10.67 -37.84 8.32
CA GLY A 1148 10.62 -36.46 8.78
C GLY A 1148 11.63 -36.16 9.89
N ILE A 1149 11.72 -37.02 10.91
CA ILE A 1149 12.73 -36.88 11.97
C ILE A 1149 14.15 -37.00 11.40
N LYS A 1150 14.42 -37.94 10.48
CA LYS A 1150 15.73 -38.02 9.79
C LYS A 1150 16.09 -36.73 9.05
N ILE A 1151 15.10 -36.02 8.52
CA ILE A 1151 15.33 -34.71 7.89
C ILE A 1151 15.68 -33.67 8.96
N ILE A 1152 14.98 -33.66 10.10
CA ILE A 1152 15.32 -32.78 11.23
C ILE A 1152 16.75 -33.03 11.72
N GLU A 1153 17.19 -34.29 11.83
CA GLU A 1153 18.59 -34.63 12.20
C GLU A 1153 19.58 -33.94 11.24
N LYS A 1154 19.34 -34.06 9.93
CA LYS A 1154 20.17 -33.41 8.91
C LYS A 1154 20.11 -31.88 8.97
N VAL A 1155 18.94 -31.28 9.25
CA VAL A 1155 18.81 -29.83 9.44
C VAL A 1155 19.69 -29.37 10.60
N ILE A 1156 19.63 -30.06 11.74
CA ILE A 1156 20.41 -29.72 12.94
C ILE A 1156 21.92 -29.86 12.69
N GLU A 1157 22.34 -30.88 11.94
CA GLU A 1157 23.75 -31.14 11.64
C GLU A 1157 24.33 -30.26 10.53
N SER A 1158 23.47 -29.58 9.76
CA SER A 1158 23.89 -28.71 8.66
C SER A 1158 24.82 -27.58 9.09
N ARG A 1159 25.68 -27.15 8.17
CA ARG A 1159 26.60 -26.02 8.40
C ARG A 1159 25.83 -24.74 8.68
N SER A 1160 24.70 -24.54 8.00
CA SER A 1160 23.82 -23.38 8.15
C SER A 1160 23.21 -23.26 9.55
N PHE A 1161 22.95 -24.38 10.24
CA PHE A 1161 22.36 -24.38 11.58
C PHE A 1161 23.38 -24.41 12.72
N SER A 1162 24.65 -24.67 12.42
CA SER A 1162 25.74 -24.87 13.41
C SER A 1162 25.85 -23.77 14.47
N ARG A 1163 25.49 -22.51 14.15
CA ARG A 1163 25.54 -21.37 15.09
C ARG A 1163 24.52 -21.43 16.22
N PHE A 1164 23.47 -22.23 16.04
CA PHE A 1164 22.34 -22.35 16.98
C PHE A 1164 22.35 -23.64 17.79
N ARG A 1165 23.36 -24.51 17.61
CA ARG A 1165 23.52 -25.75 18.39
C ARG A 1165 24.86 -25.78 19.12
N TYR A 1166 24.93 -26.54 20.19
CA TYR A 1166 26.20 -26.87 20.84
C TYR A 1166 26.90 -28.00 20.08
N ASN A 1167 28.15 -27.77 19.66
CA ASN A 1167 28.92 -28.77 18.89
C ASN A 1167 29.16 -30.09 19.65
N TYR A 1168 29.18 -30.04 20.98
CA TYR A 1168 29.38 -31.22 21.84
C TYR A 1168 28.09 -32.01 22.12
N LEU A 1169 26.91 -31.49 21.73
CA LEU A 1169 25.65 -32.20 21.91
C LEU A 1169 25.34 -33.03 20.65
N PRO A 1170 25.41 -34.37 20.71
CA PRO A 1170 25.00 -35.23 19.61
C PRO A 1170 23.47 -35.24 19.49
N ILE A 1171 22.96 -35.56 18.30
CA ILE A 1171 21.53 -35.62 18.02
C ILE A 1171 20.78 -36.59 18.94
N THR A 1172 21.42 -37.71 19.29
CA THR A 1172 20.89 -38.71 20.24
C THR A 1172 20.62 -38.13 21.62
N THR A 1173 21.41 -37.15 22.07
CA THR A 1173 21.15 -36.42 23.32
C THR A 1173 19.93 -35.51 23.18
N LEU A 1174 19.77 -34.80 22.06
CA LEU A 1174 18.60 -33.94 21.81
C LEU A 1174 17.30 -34.74 21.70
N LEU A 1175 17.34 -35.90 21.03
CA LEU A 1175 16.23 -36.84 20.98
C LEU A 1175 15.91 -37.38 22.37
N ASN A 1176 16.92 -37.73 23.18
CA ASN A 1176 16.69 -38.15 24.57
C ASN A 1176 16.10 -37.04 25.45
N MET A 1177 16.57 -35.80 25.30
CA MET A 1177 16.01 -34.65 26.01
C MET A 1177 14.53 -34.48 25.67
N THR A 1178 14.18 -34.57 24.39
CA THR A 1178 12.78 -34.45 23.94
C THR A 1178 11.95 -35.67 24.36
N ALA A 1179 12.46 -36.88 24.21
CA ALA A 1179 11.79 -38.12 24.61
C ALA A 1179 11.56 -38.22 26.12
N ASN A 1180 12.40 -37.59 26.94
CA ASN A 1180 12.18 -37.46 28.39
C ASN A 1180 11.37 -36.22 28.76
N SER A 1181 11.29 -35.24 27.85
CA SER A 1181 10.48 -34.04 28.05
C SER A 1181 9.01 -34.40 28.08
N PRO A 1182 8.28 -33.85 29.05
CA PRO A 1182 6.88 -34.10 29.13
C PRO A 1182 6.21 -33.46 27.91
N VAL A 1183 5.53 -34.20 27.03
CA VAL A 1183 4.94 -33.66 25.76
C VAL A 1183 3.56 -34.24 25.44
N ASN A 1184 3.20 -35.36 26.09
CA ASN A 1184 1.90 -36.01 26.00
C ASN A 1184 1.69 -36.90 27.23
N LEU A 1185 0.51 -37.52 27.31
CA LEU A 1185 0.15 -38.51 28.32
C LEU A 1185 0.35 -39.95 27.78
N LEU A 1186 1.39 -40.25 27.02
CA LEU A 1186 1.69 -41.63 26.63
C LEU A 1186 2.70 -42.27 27.60
N PRO A 1187 2.67 -43.61 27.79
CA PRO A 1187 3.76 -44.32 28.47
C PRO A 1187 5.07 -44.19 27.67
N LYS A 1188 6.18 -43.96 28.36
CA LYS A 1188 7.49 -43.80 27.74
C LYS A 1188 8.35 -45.03 27.90
N HIS A 1189 9.09 -45.37 26.85
CA HIS A 1189 10.01 -46.49 26.85
C HIS A 1189 11.45 -46.00 27.10
N ALA A 1190 12.18 -46.66 28.01
CA ALA A 1190 13.54 -46.27 28.40
C ALA A 1190 14.56 -46.22 27.23
N ASN A 1191 14.27 -46.91 26.12
CA ASN A 1191 15.10 -46.96 24.92
C ASN A 1191 14.49 -46.21 23.72
N ALA A 1192 13.48 -45.35 23.93
CA ALA A 1192 12.75 -44.69 22.84
C ALA A 1192 13.67 -43.90 21.88
N SER A 1193 14.75 -43.28 22.38
CA SER A 1193 15.69 -42.54 21.52
C SER A 1193 16.57 -43.40 20.61
N ARG A 1194 16.59 -44.73 20.80
CA ARG A 1194 17.39 -45.66 19.97
C ARG A 1194 16.64 -46.10 18.72
N SER A 1195 15.31 -45.95 18.69
CA SER A 1195 14.46 -46.26 17.54
C SER A 1195 13.61 -45.04 17.19
N LEU A 1196 13.76 -44.51 15.98
CA LEU A 1196 12.97 -43.36 15.53
C LEU A 1196 11.47 -43.65 15.49
N GLU A 1197 11.07 -44.91 15.25
CA GLU A 1197 9.66 -45.32 15.32
C GLU A 1197 9.10 -45.18 16.74
N GLN A 1198 9.85 -45.65 17.73
CA GLN A 1198 9.45 -45.52 19.13
C GLN A 1198 9.47 -44.06 19.58
N PHE A 1199 10.46 -43.29 19.11
CA PHE A 1199 10.51 -41.85 19.33
C PHE A 1199 9.25 -41.16 18.79
N CYS A 1200 8.87 -41.44 17.54
CA CYS A 1200 7.64 -40.91 16.93
C CYS A 1200 6.40 -41.22 17.79
N ARG A 1201 6.22 -42.48 18.19
CA ARG A 1201 5.08 -42.91 19.02
C ARG A 1201 5.06 -42.26 20.40
N ASP A 1202 6.20 -42.27 21.11
CA ASP A 1202 6.27 -41.80 22.50
C ASP A 1202 6.20 -40.28 22.60
N THR A 1203 6.57 -39.55 21.54
CA THR A 1203 6.65 -38.07 21.55
C THR A 1203 5.58 -37.38 20.70
N VAL A 1204 4.62 -38.13 20.16
CA VAL A 1204 3.56 -37.57 19.32
C VAL A 1204 2.81 -36.44 20.03
N MET A 1205 2.61 -35.37 19.30
CA MET A 1205 1.80 -34.22 19.69
C MET A 1205 0.80 -33.92 18.57
N THR A 1206 -0.17 -33.08 18.86
CA THR A 1206 -1.03 -32.48 17.85
C THR A 1206 -0.33 -31.28 17.22
N ILE A 1207 -0.55 -31.03 15.92
CA ILE A 1207 -0.27 -29.71 15.31
C ILE A 1207 -1.50 -28.80 15.31
N TRP A 1208 -2.56 -29.18 16.03
CA TRP A 1208 -3.85 -28.50 16.11
C TRP A 1208 -4.55 -28.35 14.75
N HIS A 1209 -4.29 -29.26 13.81
CA HIS A 1209 -4.91 -29.30 12.48
C HIS A 1209 -5.95 -30.44 12.36
N TYR A 1210 -6.62 -30.78 13.47
CA TYR A 1210 -7.65 -31.81 13.48
C TYR A 1210 -8.88 -31.42 12.65
N HIS A 1211 -9.47 -32.41 11.99
CA HIS A 1211 -10.54 -32.27 11.01
C HIS A 1211 -11.40 -33.55 10.93
N GLY A 1212 -12.48 -33.52 10.16
CA GLY A 1212 -13.43 -34.63 10.03
C GLY A 1212 -14.59 -34.59 11.04
N GLY A 1213 -15.47 -35.59 10.96
CA GLY A 1213 -16.68 -35.72 11.78
C GLY A 1213 -17.97 -35.35 11.06
N CYS A 1214 -17.91 -34.57 9.98
CA CYS A 1214 -19.04 -34.21 9.12
C CYS A 1214 -18.62 -34.20 7.64
N GLN A 1215 -17.90 -35.22 7.19
CA GLN A 1215 -17.24 -35.28 5.89
C GLN A 1215 -18.22 -35.12 4.71
N VAL A 1216 -17.73 -34.48 3.65
CA VAL A 1216 -18.41 -34.42 2.35
C VAL A 1216 -18.58 -35.83 1.79
N SER A 1217 -19.75 -36.09 1.20
CA SER A 1217 -20.23 -37.39 0.68
C SER A 1217 -20.63 -38.43 1.74
N GLU A 1218 -20.38 -38.17 3.03
CA GLU A 1218 -20.72 -39.07 4.14
C GLU A 1218 -21.85 -38.48 5.02
N VAL A 1219 -21.66 -37.24 5.49
CA VAL A 1219 -22.62 -36.53 6.36
C VAL A 1219 -23.26 -35.36 5.62
N VAL A 1220 -22.48 -34.65 4.81
CA VAL A 1220 -22.95 -33.55 3.96
C VAL A 1220 -22.74 -33.87 2.50
N ASP A 1221 -23.56 -33.32 1.61
CA ASP A 1221 -23.36 -33.42 0.17
C ASP A 1221 -22.30 -32.44 -0.37
N HIS A 1222 -22.09 -32.42 -1.69
CA HIS A 1222 -21.16 -31.50 -2.35
C HIS A 1222 -21.59 -30.02 -2.29
N GLU A 1223 -22.82 -29.75 -1.86
CA GLU A 1223 -23.29 -28.40 -1.55
C GLU A 1223 -23.21 -28.09 -0.04
N TYR A 1224 -22.59 -28.98 0.73
CA TYR A 1224 -22.43 -28.90 2.18
C TYR A 1224 -23.76 -28.96 2.96
N LYS A 1225 -24.84 -29.44 2.33
CA LYS A 1225 -26.14 -29.69 2.97
C LYS A 1225 -26.10 -31.01 3.72
N VAL A 1226 -26.68 -31.06 4.91
CA VAL A 1226 -26.76 -32.28 5.71
C VAL A 1226 -27.67 -33.29 5.01
N ILE A 1227 -27.11 -34.46 4.68
CA ILE A 1227 -27.84 -35.49 3.94
C ILE A 1227 -29.02 -35.98 4.78
N GLY A 1228 -30.23 -35.85 4.24
CA GLY A 1228 -31.47 -36.27 4.90
C GLY A 1228 -32.16 -35.18 5.74
N VAL A 1229 -31.62 -33.97 5.78
CA VAL A 1229 -32.20 -32.82 6.50
C VAL A 1229 -32.30 -31.62 5.57
N ASP A 1230 -33.45 -30.95 5.54
CA ASP A 1230 -33.62 -29.72 4.77
C ASP A 1230 -33.23 -28.48 5.58
N ALA A 1231 -32.78 -27.43 4.89
CA ALA A 1231 -32.41 -26.12 5.46
C ALA A 1231 -31.28 -26.17 6.52
N LEU A 1232 -30.37 -27.14 6.42
CA LEU A 1232 -29.22 -27.31 7.31
C LEU A 1232 -27.93 -27.60 6.54
N ARG A 1233 -26.88 -26.82 6.80
CA ARG A 1233 -25.53 -27.02 6.24
C ARG A 1233 -24.46 -27.10 7.32
N VAL A 1234 -23.31 -27.70 6.99
CA VAL A 1234 -22.09 -27.65 7.81
C VAL A 1234 -20.96 -27.11 6.96
N ILE A 1235 -20.34 -26.00 7.36
CA ILE A 1235 -19.28 -25.32 6.59
C ILE A 1235 -18.13 -24.96 7.51
N ASP A 1236 -17.25 -25.92 7.76
CA ASP A 1236 -15.99 -25.74 8.48
C ASP A 1236 -15.06 -26.97 8.28
N GLY A 1237 -13.95 -27.02 9.02
CA GLY A 1237 -12.97 -28.11 8.93
C GLY A 1237 -13.50 -29.52 9.30
N SER A 1238 -14.69 -29.67 9.87
CA SER A 1238 -15.33 -30.98 10.08
C SER A 1238 -15.65 -31.71 8.78
N THR A 1239 -15.76 -30.95 7.69
CA THR A 1239 -16.14 -31.43 6.36
C THR A 1239 -14.97 -31.95 5.53
N PHE A 1240 -13.74 -31.71 6.00
CA PHE A 1240 -12.54 -32.11 5.28
C PHE A 1240 -12.30 -33.62 5.36
N ASN A 1241 -12.03 -34.22 4.21
CA ASN A 1241 -11.57 -35.60 4.13
C ASN A 1241 -10.09 -35.75 4.50
N SER A 1242 -9.26 -34.76 4.21
CA SER A 1242 -7.84 -34.72 4.58
C SER A 1242 -7.39 -33.27 4.81
N SER A 1243 -6.22 -33.10 5.43
CA SER A 1243 -5.63 -31.76 5.58
C SER A 1243 -5.26 -31.18 4.20
N PRO A 1244 -5.71 -29.97 3.84
CA PRO A 1244 -5.57 -29.38 2.50
C PRO A 1244 -4.15 -28.95 2.11
N GLY A 1245 -3.15 -29.21 2.95
CA GLY A 1245 -1.76 -28.77 2.74
C GLY A 1245 -1.00 -28.65 4.06
N THR A 1246 -0.05 -27.71 4.13
CA THR A 1246 0.78 -27.43 5.31
C THR A 1246 -0.04 -26.86 6.46
N ASN A 1247 -0.89 -25.87 6.20
CA ASN A 1247 -1.77 -25.26 7.19
C ASN A 1247 -3.19 -25.06 6.64
N PRO A 1248 -4.25 -25.49 7.34
CA PRO A 1248 -5.61 -25.43 6.84
C PRO A 1248 -6.27 -24.05 6.98
N GLN A 1249 -5.71 -23.11 7.76
CA GLN A 1249 -6.45 -21.90 8.14
C GLN A 1249 -6.92 -21.06 6.94
N ALA A 1250 -6.06 -20.93 5.92
CA ALA A 1250 -6.37 -20.15 4.73
C ALA A 1250 -7.54 -20.80 3.98
N THR A 1251 -7.48 -22.13 3.81
CA THR A 1251 -8.52 -22.93 3.16
C THR A 1251 -9.85 -22.83 3.89
N VAL A 1252 -9.85 -22.85 5.23
CA VAL A 1252 -11.08 -22.76 6.02
C VAL A 1252 -11.70 -21.35 5.95
N MET A 1253 -10.89 -20.28 5.96
CA MET A 1253 -11.38 -18.91 5.75
C MET A 1253 -11.92 -18.74 4.32
N MET A 1254 -11.19 -19.27 3.33
CA MET A 1254 -11.58 -19.27 1.93
C MET A 1254 -12.91 -20.02 1.74
N LEU A 1255 -13.08 -21.20 2.34
CA LEU A 1255 -14.30 -22.01 2.25
C LEU A 1255 -15.54 -21.23 2.71
N GLY A 1256 -15.43 -20.50 3.84
CA GLY A 1256 -16.55 -19.68 4.33
C GLY A 1256 -16.96 -18.60 3.33
N ARG A 1257 -15.98 -17.92 2.70
CA ARG A 1257 -16.23 -16.93 1.64
C ARG A 1257 -16.79 -17.57 0.37
N TYR A 1258 -16.17 -18.66 -0.10
CA TYR A 1258 -16.53 -19.42 -1.29
C TYR A 1258 -17.99 -19.89 -1.23
N MET A 1259 -18.36 -20.54 -0.14
CA MET A 1259 -19.73 -21.02 0.04
C MET A 1259 -20.71 -19.87 0.20
N GLY A 1260 -20.33 -18.78 0.87
CA GLY A 1260 -21.14 -17.57 0.93
C GLY A 1260 -21.50 -17.05 -0.47
N VAL A 1261 -20.53 -16.94 -1.39
CA VAL A 1261 -20.80 -16.51 -2.79
C VAL A 1261 -21.73 -17.49 -3.50
N LYS A 1262 -21.46 -18.79 -3.35
CA LYS A 1262 -22.25 -19.82 -4.00
C LYS A 1262 -23.71 -19.77 -3.56
N MET A 1263 -23.95 -19.65 -2.25
CA MET A 1263 -25.29 -19.55 -1.67
C MET A 1263 -26.04 -18.27 -2.10
N LEU A 1264 -25.34 -17.13 -2.18
CA LEU A 1264 -25.95 -15.90 -2.73
C LEU A 1264 -26.36 -16.08 -4.20
N SER A 1265 -25.53 -16.77 -4.98
CA SER A 1265 -25.82 -17.05 -6.39
C SER A 1265 -27.00 -18.02 -6.55
N GLU A 1266 -27.05 -19.10 -5.75
CA GLU A 1266 -28.18 -20.04 -5.66
C GLU A 1266 -29.49 -19.29 -5.34
N ARG A 1267 -29.46 -18.35 -4.40
CA ARG A 1267 -30.63 -17.55 -4.00
C ARG A 1267 -31.12 -16.58 -5.09
N LEU A 1268 -30.20 -16.00 -5.86
CA LEU A 1268 -30.56 -15.12 -6.99
C LEU A 1268 -31.25 -15.91 -8.10
N VAL A 1269 -30.77 -17.11 -8.41
CA VAL A 1269 -31.39 -18.00 -9.40
C VAL A 1269 -32.79 -18.44 -8.94
N SER A 1270 -32.95 -18.83 -7.67
CA SER A 1270 -34.26 -19.25 -7.15
C SER A 1270 -35.31 -18.13 -7.18
N ASN A 1271 -34.90 -16.89 -6.95
CA ASN A 1271 -35.81 -15.73 -6.98
C ASN A 1271 -36.16 -15.29 -8.41
N GLY A 1272 -35.31 -15.58 -9.40
CA GLY A 1272 -35.54 -15.21 -10.80
C GLY A 1272 -36.41 -16.19 -11.59
N THR A 1273 -36.68 -17.38 -11.05
CA THR A 1273 -37.59 -18.38 -11.65
C THR A 1273 -39.06 -18.24 -11.22
N ASP A 1274 -39.34 -17.39 -10.22
CA ASP A 1274 -40.70 -17.08 -9.72
C ASP A 1274 -41.27 -15.75 -10.29
N SER A 1275 -40.55 -15.08 -11.20
CA SER A 1275 -41.00 -13.91 -11.98
C SER A 1275 -41.14 -14.26 -13.45
#